data_AF-A0A955UN42-F1
#
_entry.id   AF-A0A955UN42-F1
#
_cell.length_a   1.000
_cell.length_b   1.000
_cell.length_c   1.000
_cell.angle_alpha   90.00
_cell.angle_beta   90.00
_cell.angle_gamma   90.00
#
_symmetry.space_group_name_H-M   'P 1'
#
loop_
_entity.id
_entity.type
_entity.pdbx_description
1 polymer ?
#
loop_
_entity_poly.entity_id
_entity_poly.type
_entity_poly.pdbx_seq_one_letter_code
_entity_poly.pdbx_strand_id
1 'polypeptide(L)'
;TNKGYLLDILASEDFRRGGVDTRWLDRWGAERPALADSHPELARDALVAAAILAYQRSRATLRTNLFSGQGTRERLPASEGQQLDLTYAGESYRLKVYAIGSWRYRVHLDGAVVGAMMREEGEHAARLILDDRVRRILYDANDRGLRLEVDGHPLRFSSQTAGQVRASTPAVVVAIQVKVGDTVEAGQPLGLLEAMKMEIGFNAPVAGTIKEIIAQKGQQVAAGDMILVIEEASDDTGAAGARSRLSLPEQVDPLALLFASDESGLAKPDLVAADGAPIRRRRVAIDVAREEIRRVLLGYDANADRAQALGAFLEAPLPETISESFCRELAEIRHEVTAFADVEVLTVRAPSASFSGESGPSNNARLRMYVRRIEAEGAGIDEGYLDLVRAALSHYGIPDLTPTDALRRAVLRMLACDAGRSLRLQLILGVLRRITTLAERGIYMGDDQPLSRALNRIARMRPQVTDAVADAALEAAYVVFQQPGIEERARRTSAGVEQWLAAAEIEPVAPPASVLLEVAASPRRVFERVGRWIAGEDMNRRTIALAAHVQRRYAPSVPEAYRSVRVDGTPIHCVEYRDKGVVLAATGPATEIENAVDRLVRGADSLLEHDPATPVVALEYLVPEGAEIDWDATLDGIEARYAGRAFPFRLTLGQLTADGEGDVYRTLVHRNGRLELANEHYDLHPETASRIGLDRYAAFELERLPADEGIYAFHGRSRDGQGDERIFVLADARDRSPEPGRELYHHLGTFERVFNRAARRLRTILQERDPRRRLQWNRIAIFVAPPIFIEPEVAGDIARRLAPATRHLGLEKVLVRLNRLDRQAPDATPVPAELVIMDTGDQLEIDWRPPHDEPLDPTDEYSRKVVAARRRKLIYPYEIVKMLTSESPDGTPGECSFEEYDLDPQSARPLAVQVADRPYGRNRSAVVFGLIRTPTAKVPEGMLRVLVLSDPTMGMGALAGPECDRVVAAFDLAESLGVPLEWVPVSSGAKIAMDSGTENLDATARVVRRIVTFTQAGGVVHVIVQGVNVGAQSYWDALATMLMHCKGVLIMTQNASMVLTGRAALEASGGVSAEDEVAIGGFERIMGPNGEAQYYAHNLADAYRILYEHYRYSYVVPGEAGPRPFPTTDARTRSIGDSKIGPEDADGLATIGELFDDATNPGRKRAFSMRAVMQSVIDADGGHLERWNAWVGGETAIVWDAHVGGLPVCLIGIESRNVPREGYHPPDGPESWNGGTLFPQSSKKVARAINAASGNRPVVVLA
;
A
#
# COMPACT_ATOMS: atom_id res chain seq x y z
N THR A 1 27.55 -8.06 -50.18
CA THR A 1 28.78 -7.74 -50.95
C THR A 1 29.59 -9.03 -51.14
N ASN A 2 30.64 -9.06 -51.97
CA ASN A 2 31.57 -10.21 -52.06
C ASN A 2 32.82 -10.05 -51.16
N LYS A 3 32.76 -9.13 -50.20
CA LYS A 3 33.90 -8.72 -49.36
C LYS A 3 34.47 -9.88 -48.54
N GLY A 4 33.62 -10.61 -47.80
CA GLY A 4 34.05 -11.79 -47.04
C GLY A 4 34.63 -12.89 -47.93
N TYR A 5 34.05 -13.10 -49.11
CA TYR A 5 34.58 -14.04 -50.10
C TYR A 5 36.00 -13.68 -50.55
N LEU A 6 36.29 -12.39 -50.79
CA LEU A 6 37.63 -11.91 -51.11
C LEU A 6 38.60 -12.01 -49.92
N LEU A 7 38.14 -11.76 -48.69
CA LEU A 7 38.97 -11.92 -47.49
C LEU A 7 39.42 -13.37 -47.29
N ASP A 8 38.52 -14.33 -47.50
CA ASP A 8 38.84 -15.75 -47.40
C ASP A 8 39.80 -16.20 -48.51
N ILE A 9 39.67 -15.64 -49.73
CA ILE A 9 40.62 -15.86 -50.82
C ILE A 9 42.01 -15.37 -50.42
N LEU A 10 42.12 -14.12 -49.93
CA LEU A 10 43.38 -13.53 -49.48
C LEU A 10 44.00 -14.28 -48.28
N ALA A 11 43.15 -14.93 -47.48
CA ALA A 11 43.59 -15.74 -46.34
C ALA A 11 44.00 -17.17 -46.73
N SER A 12 43.54 -17.67 -47.87
CA SER A 12 43.83 -19.04 -48.32
C SER A 12 45.33 -19.25 -48.56
N GLU A 13 45.80 -20.45 -48.22
CA GLU A 13 47.21 -20.80 -48.33
C GLU A 13 47.70 -20.82 -49.78
N ASP A 14 46.85 -21.31 -50.71
CA ASP A 14 47.12 -21.33 -52.15
C ASP A 14 47.34 -19.93 -52.73
N PHE A 15 46.49 -18.98 -52.34
CA PHE A 15 46.60 -17.59 -52.79
C PHE A 15 47.83 -16.91 -52.20
N ARG A 16 48.13 -17.12 -50.91
CA ARG A 16 49.33 -16.57 -50.25
C ARG A 16 50.64 -17.10 -50.83
N ARG A 17 50.65 -18.34 -51.31
CA ARG A 17 51.80 -18.97 -51.97
C ARG A 17 51.92 -18.64 -53.46
N GLY A 18 50.96 -17.91 -54.03
CA GLY A 18 50.93 -17.54 -55.45
C GLY A 18 50.57 -18.69 -56.40
N GLY A 19 50.03 -19.80 -55.89
CA GLY A 19 49.73 -21.02 -56.63
C GLY A 19 48.30 -21.07 -57.18
N VAL A 20 47.83 -19.98 -57.82
CA VAL A 20 46.45 -19.87 -58.31
C VAL A 20 46.38 -19.91 -59.84
N ASP A 21 45.42 -20.67 -60.39
CA ASP A 21 45.13 -20.77 -61.84
C ASP A 21 43.70 -20.28 -62.16
N THR A 22 43.36 -20.20 -63.46
CA THR A 22 42.07 -19.66 -63.92
C THR A 22 40.86 -20.48 -63.52
N ARG A 23 41.05 -21.73 -63.04
CA ARG A 23 40.00 -22.62 -62.53
C ARG A 23 40.09 -22.81 -61.01
N TRP A 24 41.08 -22.20 -60.35
CA TRP A 24 41.28 -22.34 -58.90
C TRP A 24 40.08 -21.80 -58.13
N LEU A 25 39.51 -20.67 -58.56
CA LEU A 25 38.35 -20.06 -57.91
C LEU A 25 37.12 -20.99 -57.91
N ASP A 26 36.91 -21.72 -59.01
CA ASP A 26 35.79 -22.67 -59.16
C ASP A 26 35.99 -23.90 -58.27
N ARG A 27 37.21 -24.44 -58.21
CA ARG A 27 37.55 -25.58 -57.35
C ARG A 27 37.49 -25.20 -55.87
N TRP A 28 38.15 -24.10 -55.51
CA TRP A 28 38.14 -23.57 -54.16
C TRP A 28 36.73 -23.22 -53.71
N GLY A 29 35.90 -22.62 -54.57
CA GLY A 29 34.50 -22.31 -54.27
C GLY A 29 33.63 -23.54 -53.98
N ALA A 30 33.89 -24.67 -54.66
CA ALA A 30 33.17 -25.93 -54.44
C ALA A 30 33.67 -26.71 -53.21
N GLU A 31 34.96 -26.59 -52.89
CA GLU A 31 35.62 -27.28 -51.77
C GLU A 31 35.64 -26.44 -50.47
N ARG A 32 35.24 -25.16 -50.56
CA ARG A 32 35.24 -24.23 -49.44
C ARG A 32 34.29 -24.71 -48.32
N PRO A 33 34.76 -24.81 -47.06
CA PRO A 33 33.90 -25.13 -45.93
C PRO A 33 32.79 -24.10 -45.75
N ALA A 34 31.65 -24.53 -45.21
CA ALA A 34 30.60 -23.61 -44.79
C ALA A 34 31.16 -22.61 -43.76
N LEU A 35 30.62 -21.38 -43.74
CA LEU A 35 31.10 -20.33 -42.84
C LEU A 35 31.09 -20.76 -41.36
N ALA A 36 30.13 -21.61 -40.96
CA ALA A 36 30.05 -22.17 -39.61
C ALA A 36 31.24 -23.08 -39.25
N ASP A 37 31.83 -23.74 -40.24
CA ASP A 37 32.98 -24.64 -40.04
C ASP A 37 34.31 -23.89 -40.20
N SER A 38 34.39 -22.88 -41.09
CA SER A 38 35.61 -22.09 -41.31
C SER A 38 35.81 -20.97 -40.27
N HIS A 39 34.71 -20.37 -39.79
CA HIS A 39 34.71 -19.24 -38.84
C HIS A 39 33.59 -19.40 -37.78
N PRO A 40 33.66 -20.43 -36.92
CA PRO A 40 32.59 -20.77 -35.96
C PRO A 40 32.25 -19.64 -35.00
N GLU A 41 33.25 -18.87 -34.55
CA GLU A 41 33.02 -17.70 -33.68
C GLU A 41 32.18 -16.62 -34.36
N LEU A 42 32.43 -16.35 -35.65
CA LEU A 42 31.69 -15.32 -36.41
C LEU A 42 30.24 -15.76 -36.63
N ALA A 43 30.02 -17.03 -36.99
CA ALA A 43 28.68 -17.59 -37.15
C ALA A 43 27.87 -17.55 -35.84
N ARG A 44 28.53 -17.82 -34.71
CA ARG A 44 27.93 -17.70 -33.37
C ARG A 44 27.61 -16.24 -33.01
N ASP A 45 28.54 -15.31 -33.19
CA ASP A 45 28.32 -13.89 -32.92
C ASP A 45 27.17 -13.35 -33.79
N ALA A 46 27.05 -13.84 -35.04
CA ALA A 46 25.94 -13.53 -35.95
C ALA A 46 24.61 -14.10 -35.48
N LEU A 47 24.58 -15.32 -34.92
CA LEU A 47 23.36 -15.91 -34.33
C LEU A 47 22.87 -15.08 -33.13
N VAL A 48 23.79 -14.64 -32.26
CA VAL A 48 23.47 -13.75 -31.13
C VAL A 48 22.95 -12.40 -31.63
N ALA A 49 23.62 -11.78 -32.62
CA ALA A 49 23.15 -10.54 -33.24
C ALA A 49 21.76 -10.69 -33.86
N ALA A 50 21.51 -11.80 -34.57
CA ALA A 50 20.22 -12.09 -35.20
C ALA A 50 19.09 -12.21 -34.16
N ALA A 51 19.35 -12.89 -33.05
CA ALA A 51 18.39 -13.02 -31.96
C ALA A 51 18.06 -11.66 -31.31
N ILE A 52 19.07 -10.83 -31.05
CA ILE A 52 18.86 -9.49 -30.47
C ILE A 52 18.12 -8.57 -31.45
N LEU A 53 18.45 -8.58 -32.74
CA LEU A 53 17.75 -7.78 -33.75
C LEU A 53 16.28 -8.22 -33.90
N ALA A 54 16.02 -9.53 -33.90
CA ALA A 54 14.65 -10.05 -33.94
C ALA A 54 13.85 -9.62 -32.70
N TYR A 55 14.46 -9.68 -31.51
CA TYR A 55 13.89 -9.15 -30.27
C TYR A 55 13.57 -7.65 -30.40
N GLN A 56 14.53 -6.84 -30.84
CA GLN A 56 14.38 -5.39 -30.97
C GLN A 56 13.29 -5.01 -31.96
N ARG A 57 13.20 -5.69 -33.12
CA ARG A 57 12.17 -5.43 -34.14
C ARG A 57 10.75 -5.62 -33.60
N SER A 58 10.52 -6.69 -32.82
CA SER A 58 9.20 -6.94 -32.23
C SER A 58 8.75 -5.79 -31.31
N ARG A 59 9.70 -5.18 -30.57
CA ARG A 59 9.44 -4.06 -29.66
C ARG A 59 9.49 -2.68 -30.32
N ALA A 60 10.17 -2.55 -31.46
CA ALA A 60 10.21 -1.30 -32.21
C ALA A 60 8.81 -0.91 -32.67
N THR A 61 8.00 -1.87 -33.14
CA THR A 61 6.60 -1.67 -33.53
C THR A 61 5.77 -1.16 -32.35
N LEU A 62 5.86 -1.81 -31.18
CA LEU A 62 5.18 -1.38 -29.95
C LEU A 62 5.57 0.05 -29.54
N ARG A 63 6.87 0.37 -29.64
CA ARG A 63 7.40 1.70 -29.32
C ARG A 63 6.83 2.76 -30.27
N THR A 64 6.84 2.50 -31.58
CA THR A 64 6.29 3.43 -32.58
C THR A 64 4.79 3.66 -32.34
N ASN A 65 4.01 2.62 -32.06
CA ASN A 65 2.58 2.74 -31.76
C ASN A 65 2.32 3.57 -30.50
N LEU A 66 3.13 3.36 -29.44
CA LEU A 66 2.97 4.06 -28.17
C LEU A 66 3.21 5.58 -28.29
N PHE A 67 4.23 6.00 -29.03
CA PHE A 67 4.62 7.41 -29.14
C PHE A 67 3.99 8.15 -30.34
N SER A 68 3.41 7.45 -31.32
CA SER A 68 2.74 8.06 -32.49
C SER A 68 1.29 8.49 -32.21
N GLY A 69 0.75 8.23 -31.02
CA GLY A 69 -0.62 8.60 -30.66
C GLY A 69 -1.73 7.79 -31.35
N GLN A 70 -1.39 6.91 -32.30
CA GLN A 70 -2.35 6.08 -33.05
C GLN A 70 -2.72 4.76 -32.36
N GLY A 71 -2.11 4.43 -31.21
CA GLY A 71 -2.36 3.17 -30.50
C GLY A 71 -3.50 3.23 -29.48
N THR A 72 -4.56 2.44 -29.68
CA THR A 72 -5.34 1.87 -28.56
C THR A 72 -4.48 0.88 -27.77
N ARG A 73 -4.72 0.79 -26.45
CA ARG A 73 -4.16 -0.13 -25.42
C ARG A 73 -3.54 -1.45 -25.94
N GLU A 74 -2.35 -1.42 -26.52
CA GLU A 74 -1.52 -2.63 -26.62
C GLU A 74 -0.92 -2.89 -25.24
N ARG A 75 -1.22 -4.06 -24.65
CA ARG A 75 -0.58 -4.50 -23.40
C ARG A 75 0.93 -4.48 -23.63
N LEU A 76 1.66 -3.70 -22.82
CA LEU A 76 3.10 -3.85 -22.76
C LEU A 76 3.39 -5.32 -22.39
N PRO A 77 4.22 -6.03 -23.18
CA PRO A 77 4.52 -7.42 -22.89
C PRO A 77 5.18 -7.52 -21.52
N ALA A 78 4.90 -8.61 -20.80
CA ALA A 78 5.56 -8.89 -19.54
C ALA A 78 7.09 -8.87 -19.73
N SER A 79 7.80 -8.35 -18.73
CA SER A 79 9.26 -8.29 -18.73
C SER A 79 9.88 -9.66 -18.41
N GLU A 80 9.57 -10.69 -19.20
CA GLU A 80 10.01 -12.10 -19.01
C GLU A 80 10.98 -12.59 -20.09
N GLY A 81 11.45 -11.65 -20.93
CA GLY A 81 12.20 -11.95 -22.14
C GLY A 81 11.29 -12.45 -23.27
N GLN A 82 11.90 -12.80 -24.39
CA GLN A 82 11.18 -13.31 -25.56
C GLN A 82 11.85 -14.59 -26.06
N GLN A 83 11.04 -15.61 -26.31
CA GLN A 83 11.48 -16.81 -27.01
C GLN A 83 11.41 -16.57 -28.52
N LEU A 84 12.49 -16.90 -29.21
CA LEU A 84 12.69 -16.69 -30.64
C LEU A 84 13.19 -17.99 -31.27
N ASP A 85 12.49 -18.43 -32.31
CA ASP A 85 12.93 -19.55 -33.15
C ASP A 85 13.58 -18.97 -34.42
N LEU A 86 14.88 -19.22 -34.60
CA LEU A 86 15.66 -18.80 -35.76
C LEU A 86 16.19 -20.01 -36.51
N THR A 87 16.11 -20.00 -37.83
CA THR A 87 16.71 -21.04 -38.67
C THR A 87 17.93 -20.51 -39.41
N TYR A 88 19.05 -21.25 -39.35
CA TYR A 88 20.29 -20.94 -40.03
C TYR A 88 20.89 -22.21 -40.65
N ALA A 89 21.22 -22.15 -41.94
CA ALA A 89 21.82 -23.25 -42.71
C ALA A 89 21.06 -24.60 -42.64
N GLY A 90 19.73 -24.56 -42.45
CA GLY A 90 18.85 -25.74 -42.32
C GLY A 90 18.57 -26.19 -40.89
N GLU A 91 19.28 -25.63 -39.90
CA GLU A 91 19.13 -25.97 -38.48
C GLU A 91 18.29 -24.92 -37.75
N SER A 92 17.39 -25.38 -36.86
CA SER A 92 16.58 -24.51 -36.02
C SER A 92 17.19 -24.32 -34.62
N TYR A 93 17.23 -23.06 -34.20
CA TYR A 93 17.74 -22.60 -32.91
C TYR A 93 16.62 -21.94 -32.14
N ARG A 94 16.32 -22.46 -30.94
CA ARG A 94 15.35 -21.88 -30.02
C ARG A 94 16.08 -21.07 -28.97
N LEU A 95 16.06 -19.76 -29.11
CA LEU A 95 16.76 -18.83 -28.22
C LEU A 95 15.77 -18.13 -27.29
N LYS A 96 16.21 -17.80 -26.08
CA LYS A 96 15.48 -16.88 -25.20
C LYS A 96 16.33 -15.64 -24.95
N VAL A 97 15.79 -14.47 -25.32
CA VAL A 97 16.48 -13.18 -25.24
C VAL A 97 15.84 -12.31 -24.17
N TYR A 98 16.67 -11.81 -23.25
CA TYR A 98 16.28 -10.89 -22.19
C TYR A 98 16.98 -9.55 -22.40
N ALA A 99 16.25 -8.45 -22.47
CA ALA A 99 16.84 -7.12 -22.38
C ALA A 99 17.05 -6.74 -20.92
N ILE A 100 18.30 -6.81 -20.48
CA ILE A 100 18.75 -6.57 -19.12
C ILE A 100 19.30 -5.14 -18.91
N GLY A 101 19.14 -4.28 -19.91
CA GLY A 101 19.52 -2.86 -19.91
C GLY A 101 19.16 -2.22 -21.26
N SER A 102 19.37 -0.91 -21.42
CA SER A 102 18.99 -0.19 -22.65
C SER A 102 19.59 -0.78 -23.95
N TRP A 103 20.81 -1.29 -23.86
CA TRP A 103 21.55 -1.92 -24.98
C TRP A 103 22.21 -3.24 -24.57
N ARG A 104 21.85 -3.78 -23.41
CA ARG A 104 22.44 -5.01 -22.85
C ARG A 104 21.42 -6.12 -22.91
N TYR A 105 21.86 -7.27 -23.39
CA TYR A 105 21.02 -8.44 -23.64
C TYR A 105 21.66 -9.67 -23.02
N ARG A 106 20.83 -10.61 -22.59
CA ARG A 106 21.24 -11.95 -22.18
C ARG A 106 20.53 -12.93 -23.11
N VAL A 107 21.30 -13.78 -23.79
CA VAL A 107 20.79 -14.76 -24.75
C VAL A 107 21.05 -16.17 -24.22
N HIS A 108 19.99 -16.98 -24.18
CA HIS A 108 20.03 -18.37 -23.76
C HIS A 108 19.82 -19.29 -24.97
N LEU A 109 20.63 -20.33 -25.08
CA LEU A 109 20.50 -21.41 -26.08
C LEU A 109 21.00 -22.72 -25.48
N ASP A 110 20.18 -23.77 -25.52
CA ASP A 110 20.54 -25.14 -25.10
C ASP A 110 21.22 -25.20 -23.70
N GLY A 111 20.74 -24.37 -22.75
CA GLY A 111 21.28 -24.27 -21.38
C GLY A 111 22.46 -23.30 -21.21
N ALA A 112 23.15 -22.93 -22.29
CA ALA A 112 24.23 -21.96 -22.26
C ALA A 112 23.71 -20.51 -22.30
N VAL A 113 24.44 -19.59 -21.68
CA VAL A 113 24.05 -18.18 -21.49
C VAL A 113 25.20 -17.27 -21.90
N VAL A 114 24.89 -16.24 -22.70
CA VAL A 114 25.86 -15.19 -23.05
C VAL A 114 25.29 -13.79 -22.82
N GLY A 115 26.08 -12.93 -22.17
CA GLY A 115 25.84 -11.50 -22.10
C GLY A 115 26.38 -10.78 -23.34
N ALA A 116 25.58 -9.91 -23.94
CA ALA A 116 25.95 -9.13 -25.12
C ALA A 116 25.50 -7.68 -25.00
N MET A 117 26.28 -6.74 -25.54
CA MET A 117 25.84 -5.37 -25.74
C MET A 117 25.66 -5.13 -27.23
N MET A 118 24.50 -4.61 -27.64
CA MET A 118 24.25 -4.29 -29.04
C MET A 118 23.64 -2.90 -29.15
N ARG A 119 24.33 -1.99 -29.85
CA ARG A 119 23.91 -0.61 -30.07
C ARG A 119 23.76 -0.34 -31.57
N GLU A 120 22.62 0.20 -31.98
CA GLU A 120 22.39 0.63 -33.36
C GLU A 120 23.19 1.92 -33.64
N GLU A 121 23.85 1.99 -34.79
CA GLU A 121 24.60 3.16 -35.26
C GLU A 121 23.91 3.86 -36.46
N GLY A 122 22.80 3.29 -36.93
CA GLY A 122 21.97 3.78 -38.02
C GLY A 122 20.87 2.77 -38.35
N GLU A 123 20.06 3.04 -39.38
CA GLU A 123 18.90 2.21 -39.77
C GLU A 123 19.25 0.75 -40.12
N HIS A 124 20.45 0.54 -40.67
CA HIS A 124 20.92 -0.78 -41.14
C HIS A 124 22.28 -1.16 -40.56
N ALA A 125 22.69 -0.57 -39.44
CA ALA A 125 24.00 -0.79 -38.84
C ALA A 125 23.92 -0.86 -37.31
N ALA A 126 24.66 -1.81 -36.73
CA ALA A 126 24.80 -1.97 -35.29
C ALA A 126 26.22 -2.40 -34.92
N ARG A 127 26.59 -2.15 -33.66
CA ARG A 127 27.82 -2.61 -33.04
C ARG A 127 27.48 -3.62 -31.96
N LEU A 128 27.99 -4.84 -32.10
CA LEU A 128 27.86 -5.91 -31.12
C LEU A 128 29.16 -5.99 -30.30
N ILE A 129 29.04 -6.09 -28.98
CA ILE A 129 30.14 -6.37 -28.06
C ILE A 129 29.84 -7.68 -27.34
N LEU A 130 30.72 -8.67 -27.49
CA LEU A 130 30.58 -10.00 -26.91
C LEU A 130 31.97 -10.52 -26.47
N ASP A 131 32.12 -10.83 -25.18
CA ASP A 131 33.40 -11.20 -24.55
C ASP A 131 34.56 -10.26 -24.93
N ASP A 132 34.38 -8.94 -24.74
CA ASP A 132 35.30 -7.85 -25.12
C ASP A 132 35.60 -7.69 -26.62
N ARG A 133 35.07 -8.56 -27.48
CA ARG A 133 35.18 -8.42 -28.95
C ARG A 133 34.12 -7.46 -29.46
N VAL A 134 34.53 -6.53 -30.33
CA VAL A 134 33.64 -5.59 -31.00
C VAL A 134 33.45 -6.02 -32.45
N ARG A 135 32.20 -6.29 -32.85
CA ARG A 135 31.82 -6.66 -34.21
C ARG A 135 30.98 -5.56 -34.85
N ARG A 136 31.25 -5.27 -36.12
CA ARG A 136 30.38 -4.40 -36.93
C ARG A 136 29.34 -5.26 -37.63
N ILE A 137 28.07 -4.95 -37.39
CA ILE A 137 26.92 -5.62 -37.97
C ILE A 137 26.26 -4.66 -38.96
N LEU A 138 26.12 -5.07 -40.22
CA LEU A 138 25.18 -4.46 -41.15
C LEU A 138 24.00 -5.39 -41.31
N TYR A 139 22.77 -4.89 -41.36
CA TYR A 139 21.61 -5.76 -41.42
C TYR A 139 20.46 -5.17 -42.25
N ASP A 140 19.70 -6.07 -42.86
CA ASP A 140 18.45 -5.79 -43.55
C ASP A 140 17.40 -6.81 -43.09
N ALA A 141 16.25 -6.32 -42.63
CA ALA A 141 15.20 -7.13 -42.05
C ALA A 141 13.92 -6.95 -42.86
N ASN A 142 13.40 -8.03 -43.44
CA ASN A 142 12.12 -8.04 -44.15
C ASN A 142 11.24 -9.20 -43.68
N ASP A 143 10.08 -9.38 -44.31
CA ASP A 143 9.11 -10.42 -43.92
C ASP A 143 9.57 -11.83 -44.30
N ARG A 144 10.63 -11.96 -45.11
CA ARG A 144 11.23 -13.23 -45.55
C ARG A 144 12.49 -13.62 -44.75
N GLY A 145 12.79 -12.89 -43.68
CA GLY A 145 13.89 -13.17 -42.76
C GLY A 145 14.85 -12.00 -42.53
N LEU A 146 15.92 -12.28 -41.79
CA LEU A 146 16.95 -11.33 -41.39
C LEU A 146 18.26 -11.62 -42.14
N ARG A 147 18.76 -10.64 -42.90
CA ARG A 147 20.07 -10.70 -43.55
C ARG A 147 21.05 -9.87 -42.73
N LEU A 148 22.19 -10.44 -42.37
CA LEU A 148 23.25 -9.74 -41.64
C LEU A 148 24.57 -9.85 -42.40
N GLU A 149 25.43 -8.85 -42.30
CA GLU A 149 26.84 -8.91 -42.66
C GLU A 149 27.65 -8.64 -41.39
N VAL A 150 28.50 -9.60 -40.99
CA VAL A 150 29.38 -9.50 -39.81
C VAL A 150 30.82 -9.46 -40.29
N ASP A 151 31.51 -8.35 -40.02
CA ASP A 151 32.89 -8.09 -40.45
C ASP A 151 33.18 -8.37 -41.96
N GLY A 152 32.14 -8.27 -42.81
CA GLY A 152 32.23 -8.48 -44.25
C GLY A 152 31.64 -9.80 -44.76
N HIS A 153 31.22 -10.70 -43.88
CA HIS A 153 30.65 -12.01 -44.24
C HIS A 153 29.11 -11.97 -44.14
N PRO A 154 28.37 -12.24 -45.23
CA PRO A 154 26.91 -12.24 -45.21
C PRO A 154 26.34 -13.55 -44.66
N LEU A 155 25.34 -13.45 -43.78
CA LEU A 155 24.55 -14.54 -43.20
C LEU A 155 23.06 -14.26 -43.36
N ARG A 156 22.25 -15.32 -43.43
CA ARG A 156 20.80 -15.22 -43.52
C ARG A 156 20.14 -16.12 -42.48
N PHE A 157 19.21 -15.53 -41.73
CA PHE A 157 18.37 -16.20 -40.75
C PHE A 157 16.91 -16.06 -41.17
N SER A 158 16.09 -17.09 -40.98
CA SER A 158 14.62 -17.00 -41.12
C SER A 158 13.94 -17.13 -39.76
N SER A 159 12.85 -16.39 -39.57
CA SER A 159 12.12 -16.22 -38.30
C SER A 159 10.81 -17.01 -38.23
N GLN A 160 10.52 -17.84 -39.23
CA GLN A 160 9.34 -18.70 -39.24
C GLN A 160 9.80 -20.15 -39.24
N THR A 161 9.35 -20.92 -38.24
CA THR A 161 9.20 -22.37 -38.37
C THR A 161 8.10 -22.54 -39.40
N ALA A 162 8.49 -22.62 -40.67
CA ALA A 162 7.55 -22.62 -41.77
C ALA A 162 6.45 -23.66 -41.53
N GLY A 163 5.19 -23.21 -41.57
CA GLY A 163 4.02 -24.06 -41.39
C GLY A 163 3.31 -24.07 -40.03
N GLN A 164 3.80 -23.41 -38.96
CA GLN A 164 3.04 -23.33 -37.70
C GLN A 164 1.97 -22.21 -37.72
N VAL A 165 0.71 -22.56 -37.41
CA VAL A 165 -0.41 -21.60 -37.30
C VAL A 165 -0.76 -21.41 -35.83
N ARG A 166 -0.70 -20.16 -35.36
CA ARG A 166 -0.93 -19.79 -33.96
C ARG A 166 -2.06 -18.78 -33.83
N ALA A 167 -2.72 -18.76 -32.68
CA ALA A 167 -3.73 -17.76 -32.35
C ALA A 167 -3.08 -16.38 -32.23
N SER A 168 -3.59 -15.38 -32.95
CA SER A 168 -3.08 -14.00 -32.90
C SER A 168 -3.56 -13.23 -31.68
N THR A 169 -4.70 -13.62 -31.11
CA THR A 169 -5.33 -13.01 -29.93
C THR A 169 -5.97 -14.09 -29.06
N PRO A 170 -6.25 -13.81 -27.77
CA PRO A 170 -7.06 -14.71 -26.95
C PRO A 170 -8.47 -14.80 -27.52
N ALA A 171 -8.96 -16.01 -27.78
CA ALA A 171 -10.22 -16.23 -28.47
C ALA A 171 -10.82 -17.61 -28.15
N VAL A 172 -12.07 -17.83 -28.55
CA VAL A 172 -12.69 -19.16 -28.55
C VAL A 172 -12.67 -19.71 -29.98
N VAL A 173 -12.26 -20.96 -30.16
CA VAL A 173 -12.27 -21.60 -31.50
C VAL A 173 -13.71 -21.90 -31.92
N VAL A 174 -14.24 -21.14 -32.89
CA VAL A 174 -15.61 -21.31 -33.39
C VAL A 174 -15.68 -22.47 -34.38
N ALA A 175 -14.69 -22.56 -35.27
CA ALA A 175 -14.62 -23.58 -36.30
C ALA A 175 -13.19 -23.81 -36.79
N ILE A 176 -12.88 -25.07 -37.12
CA ILE A 176 -11.71 -25.46 -37.91
C ILE A 176 -12.24 -26.07 -39.20
N GLN A 177 -11.85 -25.50 -40.34
CA GLN A 177 -12.40 -25.79 -41.66
C GLN A 177 -11.54 -26.79 -42.46
N VAL A 178 -10.42 -27.22 -41.90
CA VAL A 178 -9.48 -28.19 -42.50
C VAL A 178 -9.32 -29.43 -41.62
N LYS A 179 -8.79 -30.50 -42.19
CA LYS A 179 -8.46 -31.76 -41.50
C LYS A 179 -6.99 -32.10 -41.67
N VAL A 180 -6.47 -32.92 -40.75
CA VAL A 180 -5.14 -33.51 -40.90
C VAL A 180 -5.07 -34.31 -42.20
N GLY A 181 -4.04 -34.06 -43.02
CA GLY A 181 -3.85 -34.61 -44.35
C GLY A 181 -4.33 -33.71 -45.51
N ASP A 182 -5.03 -32.60 -45.24
CA ASP A 182 -5.49 -31.69 -46.29
C ASP A 182 -4.32 -30.86 -46.85
N THR A 183 -4.25 -30.71 -48.17
CA THR A 183 -3.31 -29.79 -48.83
C THR A 183 -3.91 -28.38 -48.85
N VAL A 184 -3.13 -27.38 -48.43
CA VAL A 184 -3.55 -25.98 -48.34
C VAL A 184 -2.60 -25.07 -49.11
N GLU A 185 -3.13 -24.02 -49.72
CA GLU A 185 -2.35 -22.95 -50.36
C GLU A 185 -2.04 -21.83 -49.37
N ALA A 186 -0.92 -21.12 -49.57
CA ALA A 186 -0.62 -19.93 -48.78
C ALA A 186 -1.74 -18.89 -48.94
N GLY A 187 -2.28 -18.42 -47.81
CA GLY A 187 -3.41 -17.49 -47.74
C GLY A 187 -4.79 -18.15 -47.65
N GLN A 188 -4.90 -19.48 -47.81
CA GLN A 188 -6.18 -20.19 -47.71
C GLN A 188 -6.78 -20.10 -46.30
N PRO A 189 -8.08 -19.81 -46.13
CA PRO A 189 -8.76 -19.84 -44.82
C PRO A 189 -8.74 -21.22 -44.19
N LEU A 190 -8.41 -21.29 -42.89
CA LEU A 190 -8.27 -22.53 -42.13
C LEU A 190 -9.34 -22.69 -41.03
N GLY A 191 -9.93 -21.59 -40.57
CA GLY A 191 -10.94 -21.61 -39.50
C GLY A 191 -11.32 -20.23 -38.98
N LEU A 192 -12.13 -20.22 -37.92
CA LEU A 192 -12.68 -19.03 -37.26
C LEU A 192 -12.43 -19.06 -35.76
N LEU A 193 -12.05 -17.90 -35.22
CA LEU A 193 -11.91 -17.60 -33.80
C LEU A 193 -12.95 -16.55 -33.41
N GLU A 194 -13.50 -16.59 -32.20
CA GLU A 194 -14.35 -15.53 -31.64
C GLU A 194 -13.58 -14.78 -30.56
N ALA A 195 -13.37 -13.49 -30.80
CA ALA A 195 -12.80 -12.57 -29.82
C ALA A 195 -13.59 -11.26 -29.85
N MET A 196 -13.82 -10.65 -28.67
CA MET A 196 -14.59 -9.39 -28.57
C MET A 196 -15.98 -9.45 -29.23
N LYS A 197 -16.64 -10.63 -29.21
CA LYS A 197 -17.92 -10.92 -29.89
C LYS A 197 -17.86 -10.75 -31.43
N MET A 198 -16.67 -10.85 -32.01
CA MET A 198 -16.43 -10.83 -33.44
C MET A 198 -15.75 -12.11 -33.89
N GLU A 199 -16.16 -12.63 -35.06
CA GLU A 199 -15.50 -13.76 -35.70
C GLU A 199 -14.28 -13.28 -36.51
N ILE A 200 -13.14 -13.93 -36.32
CA ILE A 200 -11.85 -13.65 -36.94
C ILE A 200 -11.37 -14.91 -37.65
N GLY A 201 -11.20 -14.82 -38.98
CA GLY A 201 -10.60 -15.89 -39.75
C GLY A 201 -9.09 -16.00 -39.56
N PHE A 202 -8.54 -17.21 -39.58
CA PHE A 202 -7.10 -17.44 -39.66
C PHE A 202 -6.76 -18.27 -40.90
N ASN A 203 -5.62 -17.96 -41.53
CA ASN A 203 -5.25 -18.44 -42.86
C ASN A 203 -3.90 -19.18 -42.84
N ALA A 204 -3.66 -20.01 -43.84
CA ALA A 204 -2.40 -20.74 -44.01
C ALA A 204 -1.24 -19.78 -44.33
N PRO A 205 -0.15 -19.76 -43.55
CA PRO A 205 1.00 -18.89 -43.82
C PRO A 205 1.85 -19.37 -45.00
N VAL A 206 1.80 -20.66 -45.31
CA VAL A 206 2.60 -21.33 -46.34
C VAL A 206 1.76 -22.41 -47.04
N ALA A 207 2.16 -22.81 -48.24
CA ALA A 207 1.56 -23.94 -48.93
C ALA A 207 2.14 -25.27 -48.41
N GLY A 208 1.30 -26.28 -48.22
CA GLY A 208 1.74 -27.56 -47.67
C GLY A 208 0.60 -28.47 -47.26
N THR A 209 0.89 -29.50 -46.47
CA THR A 209 -0.11 -30.46 -45.97
C THR A 209 -0.34 -30.27 -44.48
N ILE A 210 -1.59 -30.23 -44.02
CA ILE A 210 -1.92 -30.13 -42.59
C ILE A 210 -1.42 -31.39 -41.88
N LYS A 211 -0.41 -31.24 -41.03
CA LYS A 211 0.23 -32.34 -40.28
C LYS A 211 -0.50 -32.65 -38.98
N GLU A 212 -0.95 -31.62 -38.28
CA GLU A 212 -1.53 -31.76 -36.95
C GLU A 212 -2.50 -30.60 -36.66
N ILE A 213 -3.65 -30.89 -36.03
CA ILE A 213 -4.58 -29.89 -35.50
C ILE A 213 -4.61 -30.08 -33.99
N ILE A 214 -4.22 -29.03 -33.25
CA ILE A 214 -3.98 -29.08 -31.80
C ILE A 214 -5.19 -28.51 -31.04
N ALA A 215 -5.82 -27.47 -31.57
CA ALA A 215 -6.97 -26.83 -30.93
C ALA A 215 -8.30 -27.48 -31.34
N GLN A 216 -9.29 -27.47 -30.45
CA GLN A 216 -10.64 -28.02 -30.69
C GLN A 216 -11.71 -26.93 -30.73
N LYS A 217 -12.82 -27.19 -31.43
CA LYS A 217 -13.99 -26.29 -31.42
C LYS A 217 -14.52 -26.11 -29.98
N GLY A 218 -14.78 -24.86 -29.60
CA GLY A 218 -15.21 -24.46 -28.26
C GLY A 218 -14.07 -24.28 -27.25
N GLN A 219 -12.83 -24.63 -27.63
CA GLN A 219 -11.66 -24.42 -26.77
C GLN A 219 -11.30 -22.94 -26.73
N GLN A 220 -10.98 -22.44 -25.55
CA GLN A 220 -10.39 -21.13 -25.36
C GLN A 220 -8.88 -21.22 -25.60
N VAL A 221 -8.36 -20.38 -26.49
CA VAL A 221 -6.94 -20.30 -26.85
C VAL A 221 -6.38 -18.95 -26.42
N ALA A 222 -5.16 -18.92 -25.92
CA ALA A 222 -4.41 -17.70 -25.63
C ALA A 222 -3.66 -17.21 -26.88
N ALA A 223 -3.25 -15.94 -26.89
CA ALA A 223 -2.39 -15.42 -27.95
C ALA A 223 -1.05 -16.20 -27.98
N GLY A 224 -0.67 -16.70 -29.16
CA GLY A 224 0.52 -17.50 -29.39
C GLY A 224 0.31 -19.01 -29.28
N ASP A 225 -0.84 -19.47 -28.79
CA ASP A 225 -1.16 -20.90 -28.73
C ASP A 225 -1.19 -21.50 -30.13
N MET A 226 -0.66 -22.71 -30.27
CA MET A 226 -0.62 -23.39 -31.55
C MET A 226 -2.00 -23.96 -31.87
N ILE A 227 -2.51 -23.62 -33.03
CA ILE A 227 -3.81 -24.10 -33.52
C ILE A 227 -3.59 -25.34 -34.37
N LEU A 228 -2.67 -25.28 -35.32
CA LEU A 228 -2.34 -26.39 -36.22
C LEU A 228 -0.93 -26.23 -36.82
N VAL A 229 -0.44 -27.31 -37.44
CA VAL A 229 0.86 -27.39 -38.11
C VAL A 229 0.67 -27.82 -39.55
N ILE A 230 1.34 -27.13 -40.47
CA ILE A 230 1.46 -27.41 -41.90
C ILE A 230 2.88 -27.92 -42.15
N GLU A 231 3.01 -29.01 -42.88
CA GLU A 231 4.26 -29.51 -43.43
C GLU A 231 4.44 -28.93 -44.84
N GLU A 232 5.45 -28.06 -45.02
CA GLU A 232 5.73 -27.45 -46.33
C GLU A 232 6.09 -28.50 -47.38
N ALA A 233 5.59 -28.31 -48.61
CA ALA A 233 6.07 -29.03 -49.77
C ALA A 233 7.44 -28.45 -50.18
N SER A 234 8.54 -29.14 -49.87
CA SER A 234 9.88 -28.70 -50.27
C SER A 234 10.14 -28.96 -51.76
N ASP A 235 10.65 -27.95 -52.47
CA ASP A 235 11.44 -28.16 -53.69
C ASP A 235 12.78 -28.77 -53.29
N ASP A 236 12.95 -30.05 -53.64
CA ASP A 236 14.16 -30.82 -53.38
C ASP A 236 15.35 -30.26 -54.20
N THR A 237 16.32 -29.67 -53.52
CA THR A 237 17.72 -29.62 -53.99
C THR A 237 18.68 -29.84 -52.83
N GLY A 238 18.90 -31.12 -52.50
CA GLY A 238 20.23 -31.75 -52.32
C GLY A 238 21.31 -31.06 -51.48
N ALA A 239 21.54 -31.60 -50.27
CA ALA A 239 22.82 -32.04 -49.69
C ALA A 239 22.83 -31.84 -48.16
N ALA A 240 22.20 -32.78 -47.43
CA ALA A 240 22.35 -32.91 -45.98
C ALA A 240 23.67 -33.66 -45.66
N GLY A 241 24.78 -32.92 -45.62
CA GLY A 241 25.96 -33.32 -44.87
C GLY A 241 25.79 -32.88 -43.41
N ALA A 242 26.13 -33.74 -42.45
CA ALA A 242 26.12 -33.41 -41.02
C ALA A 242 26.98 -32.15 -40.78
N ARG A 243 26.33 -31.02 -40.49
CA ARG A 243 26.98 -29.74 -40.21
C ARG A 243 27.02 -29.50 -38.70
N SER A 244 28.06 -28.82 -38.24
CA SER A 244 28.32 -28.51 -36.83
C SER A 244 27.24 -27.56 -36.28
N ARG A 245 26.41 -28.01 -35.32
CA ARG A 245 25.43 -27.16 -34.62
C ARG A 245 26.17 -26.07 -33.83
N LEU A 246 25.75 -24.81 -33.99
CA LEU A 246 26.34 -23.69 -33.24
C LEU A 246 26.00 -23.79 -31.74
N SER A 247 26.97 -23.56 -30.88
CA SER A 247 26.80 -23.47 -29.42
C SER A 247 27.26 -22.12 -28.88
N LEU A 248 26.69 -21.69 -27.75
CA LEU A 248 27.15 -20.51 -27.01
C LEU A 248 28.32 -20.88 -26.08
N PRO A 249 29.23 -19.94 -25.76
CA PRO A 249 30.27 -20.18 -24.77
C PRO A 249 29.65 -20.40 -23.39
N GLU A 250 30.24 -21.29 -22.59
CA GLU A 250 29.84 -21.52 -21.21
C GLU A 250 30.41 -20.38 -20.33
N GLN A 251 29.53 -19.53 -19.79
CA GLN A 251 29.92 -18.46 -18.85
C GLN A 251 29.58 -18.88 -17.41
N VAL A 252 30.57 -18.79 -16.51
CA VAL A 252 30.35 -19.02 -15.07
C VAL A 252 29.53 -17.88 -14.49
N ASP A 253 28.36 -18.18 -13.95
CA ASP A 253 27.51 -17.18 -13.31
C ASP A 253 28.06 -16.78 -11.92
N PRO A 254 28.45 -15.50 -11.71
CA PRO A 254 28.94 -15.07 -10.40
C PRO A 254 27.91 -15.21 -9.28
N LEU A 255 26.61 -15.23 -9.59
CA LEU A 255 25.57 -15.47 -8.57
C LEU A 255 25.68 -16.86 -7.95
N ALA A 256 26.23 -17.85 -8.65
CA ALA A 256 26.35 -19.21 -8.15
C ALA A 256 27.12 -19.29 -6.81
N LEU A 257 27.93 -18.27 -6.48
CA LEU A 257 28.61 -18.18 -5.18
C LEU A 257 27.64 -18.04 -3.99
N LEU A 258 26.46 -17.45 -4.19
CA LEU A 258 25.48 -17.18 -3.13
C LEU A 258 24.54 -18.37 -2.87
N PHE A 259 24.63 -19.43 -3.67
CA PHE A 259 23.70 -20.55 -3.68
C PHE A 259 24.46 -21.89 -3.67
N ALA A 260 23.84 -22.93 -3.10
CA ALA A 260 24.30 -24.29 -3.28
C ALA A 260 24.10 -24.75 -4.74
N SER A 261 24.99 -25.61 -5.23
CA SER A 261 24.93 -26.16 -6.60
C SER A 261 24.02 -27.40 -6.65
N ASP A 262 23.07 -27.46 -7.59
CA ASP A 262 22.32 -28.68 -7.95
C ASP A 262 22.28 -28.90 -9.48
N GLU A 263 21.68 -30.00 -9.94
CA GLU A 263 21.57 -30.36 -11.37
C GLU A 263 20.64 -29.41 -12.18
N SER A 264 19.95 -28.46 -11.55
CA SER A 264 18.96 -27.56 -12.15
C SER A 264 19.36 -26.07 -12.19
N GLY A 265 20.37 -25.65 -11.41
CA GLY A 265 20.89 -24.27 -11.41
C GLY A 265 21.04 -23.67 -10.01
N LEU A 266 20.46 -22.48 -9.79
CA LEU A 266 20.49 -21.78 -8.49
C LEU A 266 19.52 -22.46 -7.52
N ALA A 267 20.04 -23.23 -6.56
CA ALA A 267 19.24 -23.97 -5.59
C ALA A 267 18.90 -23.12 -4.34
N LYS A 268 19.30 -23.57 -3.15
CA LYS A 268 19.08 -22.88 -1.87
C LYS A 268 20.21 -21.87 -1.57
N PRO A 269 19.92 -20.68 -1.01
CA PRO A 269 20.96 -19.74 -0.59
C PRO A 269 21.89 -20.35 0.45
N ASP A 270 23.21 -20.18 0.28
CA ASP A 270 24.25 -20.61 1.22
C ASP A 270 25.17 -19.44 1.58
N LEU A 271 24.72 -18.63 2.55
CA LEU A 271 25.44 -17.44 2.99
C LEU A 271 26.74 -17.78 3.73
N VAL A 272 26.84 -18.96 4.35
CA VAL A 272 28.02 -19.38 5.10
C VAL A 272 29.15 -19.76 4.14
N ALA A 273 28.83 -20.55 3.11
CA ALA A 273 29.80 -20.85 2.06
C ALA A 273 30.23 -19.59 1.30
N ALA A 274 29.28 -18.68 1.03
CA ALA A 274 29.58 -17.40 0.39
C ALA A 274 30.53 -16.52 1.23
N ASP A 275 30.31 -16.43 2.55
CA ASP A 275 31.19 -15.68 3.46
C ASP A 275 32.62 -16.25 3.48
N GLY A 276 32.78 -17.58 3.37
CA GLY A 276 34.09 -18.23 3.28
C GLY A 276 34.89 -17.93 2.01
N ALA A 277 34.28 -17.30 1.00
CA ALA A 277 34.93 -17.03 -0.29
C ALA A 277 35.79 -15.74 -0.28
N PRO A 278 36.76 -15.60 -1.21
CA PRO A 278 37.57 -14.41 -1.31
C PRO A 278 36.73 -13.14 -1.53
N ILE A 279 37.06 -12.05 -0.84
CA ILE A 279 36.32 -10.79 -0.86
C ILE A 279 36.03 -10.26 -2.28
N ARG A 280 36.96 -10.44 -3.23
CA ARG A 280 36.74 -10.05 -4.64
C ARG A 280 35.59 -10.81 -5.28
N ARG A 281 35.49 -12.13 -5.04
CA ARG A 281 34.41 -12.96 -5.59
C ARG A 281 33.07 -12.64 -4.92
N ARG A 282 33.07 -12.41 -3.60
CA ARG A 282 31.86 -11.99 -2.86
C ARG A 282 31.32 -10.67 -3.36
N ARG A 283 32.17 -9.65 -3.49
CA ARG A 283 31.77 -8.34 -4.03
C ARG A 283 31.18 -8.44 -5.43
N VAL A 284 31.83 -9.19 -6.33
CA VAL A 284 31.29 -9.42 -7.68
C VAL A 284 29.92 -10.11 -7.62
N ALA A 285 29.75 -11.13 -6.77
CA ALA A 285 28.46 -11.80 -6.62
C ALA A 285 27.36 -10.87 -6.07
N ILE A 286 27.69 -10.04 -5.07
CA ILE A 286 26.76 -9.04 -4.51
C ILE A 286 26.41 -7.96 -5.53
N ASP A 287 27.39 -7.45 -6.29
CA ASP A 287 27.15 -6.46 -7.34
C ASP A 287 26.22 -7.02 -8.43
N VAL A 288 26.42 -8.29 -8.83
CA VAL A 288 25.51 -8.96 -9.78
C VAL A 288 24.12 -9.15 -9.17
N ALA A 289 24.01 -9.51 -7.89
CA ALA A 289 22.71 -9.66 -7.22
C ALA A 289 21.95 -8.33 -7.15
N ARG A 290 22.64 -7.25 -6.79
CA ARG A 290 22.09 -5.88 -6.79
C ARG A 290 21.61 -5.46 -8.16
N GLU A 291 22.42 -5.70 -9.18
CA GLU A 291 22.10 -5.35 -10.56
C GLU A 291 20.91 -6.16 -11.10
N GLU A 292 20.79 -7.45 -10.78
CA GLU A 292 19.58 -8.24 -11.10
C GLU A 292 18.34 -7.71 -10.37
N ILE A 293 18.43 -7.40 -9.08
CA ILE A 293 17.31 -6.80 -8.32
C ILE A 293 16.91 -5.47 -8.96
N ARG A 294 17.87 -4.58 -9.23
CA ARG A 294 17.65 -3.30 -9.90
C ARG A 294 16.94 -3.47 -11.23
N ARG A 295 17.36 -4.43 -12.07
CA ARG A 295 16.73 -4.70 -13.38
C ARG A 295 15.26 -4.99 -13.25
N VAL A 296 14.88 -5.86 -12.32
CA VAL A 296 13.47 -6.18 -12.07
C VAL A 296 12.71 -4.94 -11.60
N LEU A 297 13.27 -4.18 -10.64
CA LEU A 297 12.63 -2.98 -10.10
C LEU A 297 12.41 -1.88 -11.16
N LEU A 298 13.29 -1.80 -12.16
CA LEU A 298 13.24 -0.87 -13.30
C LEU A 298 12.48 -1.43 -14.54
N GLY A 299 11.82 -2.58 -14.43
CA GLY A 299 10.98 -3.12 -15.52
C GLY A 299 11.76 -3.71 -16.71
N TYR A 300 13.07 -3.99 -16.55
CA TYR A 300 13.83 -4.79 -17.50
C TYR A 300 13.43 -6.26 -17.46
N ASP A 301 13.79 -7.00 -18.51
CA ASP A 301 13.42 -8.40 -18.61
C ASP A 301 14.11 -9.24 -17.52
N ALA A 302 13.33 -10.07 -16.84
CA ALA A 302 13.76 -10.92 -15.76
C ALA A 302 13.55 -12.39 -16.13
N ASN A 303 14.50 -13.25 -15.73
CA ASN A 303 14.26 -14.68 -15.71
C ASN A 303 13.55 -15.03 -14.39
N ALA A 304 12.38 -15.67 -14.47
CA ALA A 304 11.55 -15.97 -13.32
C ALA A 304 12.27 -16.82 -12.26
N ASP A 305 12.98 -17.86 -12.67
CA ASP A 305 13.71 -18.77 -11.77
C ASP A 305 14.82 -18.01 -11.02
N ARG A 306 15.58 -17.16 -11.74
CA ARG A 306 16.61 -16.32 -11.13
C ARG A 306 16.02 -15.33 -10.13
N ALA A 307 14.90 -14.71 -10.47
CA ALA A 307 14.26 -13.73 -9.61
C ALA A 307 13.66 -14.39 -8.35
N GLN A 308 13.12 -15.61 -8.48
CA GLN A 308 12.69 -16.41 -7.35
C GLN A 308 13.86 -16.79 -6.43
N ALA A 309 14.99 -17.21 -7.00
CA ALA A 309 16.21 -17.48 -6.23
C ALA A 309 16.71 -16.24 -5.48
N LEU A 310 16.68 -15.06 -6.09
CA LEU A 310 17.02 -13.79 -5.42
C LEU A 310 16.03 -13.45 -4.30
N GLY A 311 14.73 -13.72 -4.48
CA GLY A 311 13.74 -13.63 -3.41
C GLY A 311 14.11 -14.51 -2.22
N ALA A 312 14.43 -15.78 -2.47
CA ALA A 312 14.87 -16.71 -1.43
C ALA A 312 16.18 -16.25 -0.75
N PHE A 313 17.13 -15.72 -1.52
CA PHE A 313 18.37 -15.15 -0.99
C PHE A 313 18.11 -13.97 -0.05
N LEU A 314 17.22 -13.05 -0.42
CA LEU A 314 16.86 -11.92 0.43
C LEU A 314 16.16 -12.34 1.72
N GLU A 315 15.33 -13.39 1.66
CA GLU A 315 14.58 -13.94 2.80
C GLU A 315 15.37 -14.93 3.66
N ALA A 316 16.52 -15.41 3.19
CA ALA A 316 17.32 -16.39 3.93
C ALA A 316 17.75 -15.86 5.32
N PRO A 317 17.53 -16.59 6.41
CA PRO A 317 17.94 -16.15 7.74
C PRO A 317 19.45 -15.92 7.77
N LEU A 318 19.89 -14.85 8.43
CA LEU A 318 21.32 -14.59 8.64
C LEU A 318 21.82 -15.47 9.80
N PRO A 319 22.79 -16.38 9.59
CA PRO A 319 23.42 -17.12 10.69
C PRO A 319 24.27 -16.20 11.58
N GLU A 320 24.37 -16.47 12.87
CA GLU A 320 25.22 -15.69 13.80
C GLU A 320 26.71 -15.71 13.43
N THR A 321 27.15 -16.74 12.73
CA THR A 321 28.55 -16.96 12.33
C THR A 321 29.03 -16.10 11.15
N ILE A 322 28.15 -15.35 10.49
CA ILE A 322 28.50 -14.52 9.34
C ILE A 322 29.37 -13.33 9.76
N SER A 323 30.46 -13.11 9.02
CA SER A 323 31.38 -11.99 9.27
C SER A 323 30.70 -10.63 9.09
N GLU A 324 31.08 -9.66 9.94
CA GLU A 324 30.63 -8.28 9.82
C GLU A 324 30.98 -7.68 8.44
N SER A 325 32.11 -8.09 7.87
CA SER A 325 32.54 -7.68 6.52
C SER A 325 31.51 -8.04 5.45
N PHE A 326 30.98 -9.26 5.49
CA PHE A 326 29.98 -9.72 4.55
C PHE A 326 28.60 -9.10 4.83
N CYS A 327 28.25 -8.86 6.10
CA CYS A 327 27.07 -8.08 6.45
C CYS A 327 27.10 -6.65 5.86
N ARG A 328 28.25 -5.97 5.89
CA ARG A 328 28.41 -4.65 5.26
C ARG A 328 28.29 -4.74 3.73
N GLU A 329 28.84 -5.79 3.11
CA GLU A 329 28.67 -6.05 1.67
C GLU A 329 27.18 -6.25 1.31
N LEU A 330 26.44 -7.06 2.09
CA LEU A 330 24.99 -7.26 1.90
C LEU A 330 24.17 -5.98 2.08
N ALA A 331 24.59 -5.08 2.97
CA ALA A 331 23.90 -3.82 3.22
C ALA A 331 23.87 -2.89 1.98
N GLU A 332 24.76 -3.08 1.00
CA GLU A 332 24.80 -2.29 -0.24
C GLU A 332 23.54 -2.46 -1.12
N ILE A 333 22.77 -3.53 -0.91
CA ILE A 333 21.49 -3.74 -1.59
C ILE A 333 20.47 -2.64 -1.24
N ARG A 334 20.65 -1.91 -0.13
CA ARG A 334 19.78 -0.79 0.31
C ARG A 334 19.59 0.29 -0.76
N HIS A 335 20.59 0.49 -1.63
CA HIS A 335 20.53 1.51 -2.68
C HIS A 335 19.43 1.25 -3.72
N GLU A 336 18.97 0.01 -3.85
CA GLU A 336 17.90 -0.34 -4.79
C GLU A 336 16.51 0.09 -4.30
N VAL A 337 16.37 0.40 -3.00
CA VAL A 337 15.12 0.93 -2.42
C VAL A 337 14.77 2.30 -3.03
N THR A 338 15.77 3.15 -3.25
CA THR A 338 15.60 4.46 -3.88
C THR A 338 15.11 4.34 -5.32
N ALA A 339 15.71 3.43 -6.10
CA ALA A 339 15.29 3.17 -7.48
C ALA A 339 13.83 2.73 -7.58
N PHE A 340 13.40 1.84 -6.69
CA PHE A 340 12.00 1.44 -6.59
C PHE A 340 11.09 2.63 -6.23
N ALA A 341 11.44 3.41 -5.21
CA ALA A 341 10.62 4.51 -4.72
C ALA A 341 10.46 5.65 -5.76
N ASP A 342 11.53 5.97 -6.51
CA ASP A 342 11.51 7.00 -7.56
C ASP A 342 10.69 6.58 -8.78
N VAL A 343 10.68 5.29 -9.13
CA VAL A 343 9.84 4.79 -10.23
C VAL A 343 8.38 4.62 -9.80
N GLU A 344 8.13 4.05 -8.62
CA GLU A 344 6.77 3.72 -8.19
C GLU A 344 5.93 4.98 -7.93
N VAL A 345 6.54 6.09 -7.49
CA VAL A 345 5.83 7.35 -7.22
C VAL A 345 5.18 7.97 -8.45
N LEU A 346 5.75 7.72 -9.64
CA LEU A 346 5.19 8.20 -10.91
C LEU A 346 3.89 7.50 -11.27
N THR A 347 3.63 6.34 -10.67
CA THR A 347 2.44 5.52 -10.95
C THR A 347 1.33 5.69 -9.92
N VAL A 348 1.51 6.57 -8.92
CA VAL A 348 0.51 6.86 -7.90
C VAL A 348 -0.77 7.41 -8.55
N ARG A 349 -1.88 6.73 -8.28
CA ARG A 349 -3.21 7.02 -8.84
C ARG A 349 -4.04 8.00 -8.00
N ALA A 350 -3.58 8.34 -6.80
CA ALA A 350 -4.21 9.38 -5.99
C ALA A 350 -3.98 10.75 -6.64
N PRO A 351 -5.01 11.59 -6.85
CA PRO A 351 -4.85 12.99 -7.21
C PRO A 351 -3.94 13.67 -6.20
N SER A 352 -2.89 14.33 -6.69
CA SER A 352 -2.03 15.13 -5.81
C SER A 352 -2.59 16.54 -5.75
N ALA A 353 -2.59 17.15 -4.57
CA ALA A 353 -2.73 18.59 -4.47
C ALA A 353 -1.67 19.23 -5.38
N SER A 354 -2.07 20.20 -6.20
CA SER A 354 -1.12 21.09 -6.86
C SER A 354 -0.40 21.91 -5.78
N PHE A 355 0.73 22.52 -6.13
CA PHE A 355 1.39 23.50 -5.26
C PHE A 355 0.48 24.70 -4.93
N SER A 356 -0.56 24.95 -5.74
CA SER A 356 -1.58 25.99 -5.52
C SER A 356 -2.73 25.57 -4.59
N GLY A 357 -2.75 24.32 -4.11
CA GLY A 357 -3.79 23.81 -3.19
C GLY A 357 -5.08 23.32 -3.87
N GLU A 358 -5.13 23.34 -5.20
CA GLU A 358 -6.23 22.76 -5.99
C GLU A 358 -5.97 21.28 -6.29
N SER A 359 -7.01 20.46 -6.37
CA SER A 359 -6.86 19.04 -6.74
C SER A 359 -6.44 18.91 -8.21
N GLY A 360 -5.20 18.50 -8.46
CA GLY A 360 -4.67 18.26 -9.79
C GLY A 360 -4.74 16.77 -10.22
N PRO A 361 -4.36 16.45 -11.48
CA PRO A 361 -4.32 15.06 -11.96
C PRO A 361 -3.39 14.19 -11.10
N SER A 362 -3.60 12.86 -11.07
CA SER A 362 -2.69 11.96 -10.37
C SER A 362 -1.31 11.92 -11.02
N ASN A 363 -0.31 11.40 -10.31
CA ASN A 363 1.01 11.17 -10.90
C ASN A 363 0.93 10.21 -12.10
N ASN A 364 0.04 9.22 -12.07
CA ASN A 364 -0.16 8.31 -13.19
C ASN A 364 -0.73 9.04 -14.43
N ALA A 365 -1.69 9.94 -14.23
CA ALA A 365 -2.22 10.76 -15.30
C ALA A 365 -1.14 11.70 -15.87
N ARG A 366 -0.36 12.36 -15.02
CA ARG A 366 0.76 13.21 -15.45
C ARG A 366 1.82 12.41 -16.21
N LEU A 367 2.09 11.15 -15.83
CA LEU A 367 3.03 10.29 -16.56
C LEU A 367 2.56 10.04 -17.98
N ARG A 368 1.26 9.78 -18.15
CA ARG A 368 0.64 9.58 -19.46
C ARG A 368 0.64 10.86 -20.29
N MET A 369 0.40 12.01 -19.66
CA MET A 369 0.55 13.31 -20.32
C MET A 369 1.98 13.53 -20.80
N TYR A 370 2.98 13.22 -19.96
CA TYR A 370 4.40 13.30 -20.33
C TYR A 370 4.74 12.40 -21.52
N VAL A 371 4.30 11.14 -21.51
CA VAL A 371 4.51 10.19 -22.62
C VAL A 371 3.97 10.73 -23.95
N ARG A 372 2.81 11.40 -23.92
CA ARG A 372 2.20 12.02 -25.11
C ARG A 372 2.91 13.29 -25.55
N ARG A 373 3.51 14.03 -24.62
CA ARG A 373 4.23 15.29 -24.86
C ARG A 373 5.74 15.11 -24.87
N ILE A 374 6.22 13.90 -25.11
CA ILE A 374 7.64 13.57 -25.00
C ILE A 374 8.49 14.39 -25.97
N GLU A 375 7.97 14.67 -27.17
CA GLU A 375 8.65 15.50 -28.19
C GLU A 375 8.75 16.98 -27.79
N ALA A 376 7.85 17.45 -26.91
CA ALA A 376 7.83 18.81 -26.37
C ALA A 376 8.45 18.88 -24.97
N GLU A 377 9.26 17.89 -24.58
CA GLU A 377 9.93 17.79 -23.27
C GLU A 377 8.98 17.91 -22.07
N GLY A 378 7.70 17.54 -22.25
CA GLY A 378 6.68 17.65 -21.20
C GLY A 378 6.10 19.06 -21.00
N ALA A 379 6.19 19.94 -22.00
CA ALA A 379 5.63 21.29 -21.95
C ALA A 379 4.19 21.32 -21.39
N GLY A 380 3.93 22.21 -20.42
CA GLY A 380 2.64 22.35 -19.75
C GLY A 380 2.35 21.30 -18.67
N ILE A 381 3.37 20.57 -18.19
CA ILE A 381 3.32 19.74 -16.98
C ILE A 381 4.08 20.47 -15.87
N ASP A 382 3.58 20.36 -14.63
CA ASP A 382 4.20 20.94 -13.44
C ASP A 382 5.68 20.53 -13.28
N GLU A 383 6.55 21.50 -13.00
CA GLU A 383 8.00 21.28 -12.90
C GLU A 383 8.36 20.34 -11.75
N GLY A 384 7.63 20.40 -10.63
CA GLY A 384 7.81 19.48 -9.51
C GLY A 384 7.50 18.03 -9.88
N TYR A 385 6.56 17.80 -10.80
CA TYR A 385 6.34 16.47 -11.37
C TYR A 385 7.45 16.06 -12.35
N LEU A 386 7.92 16.96 -13.21
CA LEU A 386 9.03 16.68 -14.12
C LEU A 386 10.32 16.31 -13.36
N ASP A 387 10.56 16.88 -12.18
CA ASP A 387 11.65 16.47 -11.29
C ASP A 387 11.54 15.02 -10.83
N LEU A 388 10.32 14.52 -10.55
CA LEU A 388 10.12 13.09 -10.26
C LEU A 388 10.44 12.23 -11.49
N VAL A 389 10.06 12.67 -12.69
CA VAL A 389 10.36 11.97 -13.94
C VAL A 389 11.88 11.91 -14.17
N ARG A 390 12.60 13.02 -13.98
CA ARG A 390 14.07 13.07 -14.08
C ARG A 390 14.73 12.16 -13.03
N ALA A 391 14.25 12.18 -11.79
CA ALA A 391 14.76 11.30 -10.73
C ALA A 391 14.63 9.82 -11.12
N ALA A 392 13.45 9.40 -11.61
CA ALA A 392 13.24 8.03 -12.09
C ALA A 392 14.14 7.69 -13.28
N LEU A 393 14.22 8.58 -14.28
CA LEU A 393 15.02 8.40 -15.51
C LEU A 393 16.53 8.33 -15.24
N SER A 394 17.02 8.97 -14.18
CA SER A 394 18.43 8.89 -13.78
C SER A 394 18.87 7.44 -13.51
N HIS A 395 17.98 6.58 -13.00
CA HIS A 395 18.24 5.15 -12.78
C HIS A 395 18.37 4.35 -14.08
N TYR A 396 17.89 4.90 -15.20
CA TYR A 396 18.06 4.35 -16.55
C TYR A 396 19.27 4.93 -17.30
N GLY A 397 20.04 5.83 -16.67
CA GLY A 397 21.17 6.51 -17.28
C GLY A 397 20.77 7.63 -18.24
N ILE A 398 19.59 8.22 -18.07
CA ILE A 398 19.09 9.32 -18.89
C ILE A 398 19.19 10.64 -18.09
N PRO A 399 20.04 11.60 -18.52
CA PRO A 399 20.36 12.79 -17.73
C PRO A 399 19.35 13.94 -17.87
N ASP A 400 18.62 14.00 -18.98
CA ASP A 400 17.69 15.07 -19.32
C ASP A 400 16.49 14.53 -20.13
N LEU A 401 15.52 15.41 -20.43
CA LEU A 401 14.29 15.05 -21.12
C LEU A 401 14.38 15.23 -22.65
N THR A 402 15.58 15.41 -23.21
CA THR A 402 15.76 15.59 -24.66
C THR A 402 15.22 14.37 -25.40
N PRO A 403 14.36 14.54 -26.45
CA PRO A 403 13.69 13.43 -27.14
C PRO A 403 14.62 12.49 -27.93
N THR A 404 15.30 11.59 -27.23
CA THR A 404 16.23 10.60 -27.81
C THR A 404 15.63 9.19 -27.88
N ASP A 405 16.20 8.30 -28.70
CA ASP A 405 15.80 6.89 -28.70
C ASP A 405 16.04 6.22 -27.33
N ALA A 406 17.11 6.62 -26.65
CA ALA A 406 17.42 6.14 -25.30
C ALA A 406 16.35 6.54 -24.29
N LEU A 407 15.87 7.79 -24.33
CA LEU A 407 14.74 8.25 -23.50
C LEU A 407 13.47 7.44 -23.80
N ARG A 408 13.10 7.27 -25.07
CA ARG A 408 11.89 6.49 -25.46
C ARG A 408 11.97 5.04 -24.99
N ARG A 409 13.16 4.41 -25.03
CA ARG A 409 13.39 3.05 -24.47
C ARG A 409 13.24 3.02 -22.96
N ALA A 410 13.80 4.01 -22.24
CA ALA A 410 13.71 4.09 -20.79
C ALA A 410 12.25 4.28 -20.32
N VAL A 411 11.51 5.19 -20.96
CA VAL A 411 10.08 5.42 -20.68
C VAL A 411 9.26 4.16 -20.91
N LEU A 412 9.52 3.41 -21.99
CA LEU A 412 8.85 2.13 -22.24
C LEU A 412 9.08 1.12 -21.10
N ARG A 413 10.31 1.04 -20.57
CA ARG A 413 10.65 0.16 -19.44
C ARG A 413 9.99 0.59 -18.15
N MET A 414 9.99 1.89 -17.89
CA MET A 414 9.29 2.48 -16.74
C MET A 414 7.78 2.19 -16.77
N LEU A 415 7.14 2.21 -17.95
CA LEU A 415 5.74 1.83 -18.09
C LEU A 415 5.52 0.31 -17.94
N ALA A 416 6.49 -0.52 -18.35
CA ALA A 416 6.43 -1.97 -18.20
C ALA A 416 6.51 -2.45 -16.74
N CYS A 417 6.95 -1.58 -15.82
CA CYS A 417 6.96 -1.84 -14.37
C CYS A 417 5.59 -2.28 -13.81
N ASP A 418 4.48 -1.87 -14.42
CA ASP A 418 3.12 -2.26 -14.00
C ASP A 418 2.79 -3.71 -14.41
N ALA A 419 3.32 -4.19 -15.55
CA ALA A 419 3.09 -5.55 -16.03
C ALA A 419 3.79 -6.63 -15.17
N GLY A 420 4.94 -6.30 -14.57
CA GLY A 420 5.73 -7.20 -13.70
C GLY A 420 5.57 -6.94 -12.20
N ARG A 421 4.47 -6.32 -11.76
CA ARG A 421 4.31 -5.75 -10.41
C ARG A 421 4.50 -6.75 -9.27
N SER A 422 4.02 -7.98 -9.40
CA SER A 422 4.10 -8.98 -8.31
C SER A 422 5.54 -9.27 -7.90
N LEU A 423 6.41 -9.53 -8.88
CA LEU A 423 7.81 -9.85 -8.64
C LEU A 423 8.60 -8.66 -8.07
N ARG A 424 8.32 -7.44 -8.58
CA ARG A 424 8.91 -6.19 -8.05
C ARG A 424 8.59 -6.01 -6.57
N LEU A 425 7.32 -6.21 -6.20
CA LEU A 425 6.86 -6.09 -4.82
C LEU A 425 7.43 -7.18 -3.89
N GLN A 426 7.63 -8.39 -4.40
CA GLN A 426 8.27 -9.47 -3.65
C GLN A 426 9.76 -9.15 -3.36
N LEU A 427 10.51 -8.73 -4.39
CA LEU A 427 11.94 -8.42 -4.22
C LEU A 427 12.15 -7.22 -3.30
N ILE A 428 11.39 -6.13 -3.47
CA ILE A 428 11.54 -4.96 -2.58
C ILE A 428 11.17 -5.30 -1.14
N LEU A 429 10.16 -6.15 -0.90
CA LEU A 429 9.84 -6.65 0.44
C LEU A 429 11.04 -7.39 1.05
N GLY A 430 11.67 -8.27 0.28
CA GLY A 430 12.89 -8.99 0.69
C GLY A 430 14.05 -8.04 1.02
N VAL A 431 14.26 -7.00 0.20
CA VAL A 431 15.28 -5.96 0.46
C VAL A 431 15.00 -5.21 1.76
N LEU A 432 13.77 -4.76 1.97
CA LEU A 432 13.35 -4.03 3.18
C LEU A 432 13.54 -4.86 4.46
N ARG A 433 13.20 -6.15 4.41
CA ARG A 433 13.45 -7.08 5.52
C ARG A 433 14.94 -7.28 5.76
N ARG A 434 15.73 -7.51 4.70
CA ARG A 434 17.18 -7.69 4.80
C ARG A 434 17.90 -6.49 5.45
N ILE A 435 17.59 -5.26 5.03
CA ILE A 435 18.19 -4.06 5.61
C ILE A 435 17.81 -3.89 7.09
N THR A 436 16.58 -4.26 7.46
CA THR A 436 16.10 -4.21 8.84
C THR A 436 16.89 -5.20 9.70
N THR A 437 17.01 -6.46 9.28
CA THR A 437 17.80 -7.48 10.00
C THR A 437 19.27 -7.10 10.13
N LEU A 438 19.87 -6.48 9.10
CA LEU A 438 21.26 -6.01 9.16
C LEU A 438 21.43 -4.85 10.15
N ALA A 439 20.47 -3.92 10.20
CA ALA A 439 20.48 -2.82 11.17
C ALA A 439 20.33 -3.33 12.62
N GLU A 440 19.45 -4.33 12.86
CA GLU A 440 19.32 -4.99 14.16
C GLU A 440 20.59 -5.72 14.61
N ARG A 441 21.39 -6.22 13.66
CA ARG A 441 22.74 -6.76 13.89
C ARG A 441 23.83 -5.71 14.15
N GLY A 442 23.47 -4.43 14.16
CA GLY A 442 24.39 -3.33 14.42
C GLY A 442 25.08 -2.73 13.20
N ILE A 443 24.67 -3.08 11.97
CA ILE A 443 25.18 -2.41 10.77
C ILE A 443 24.56 -1.02 10.65
N TYR A 444 25.38 0.00 10.90
CA TYR A 444 24.94 1.40 10.87
C TYR A 444 24.66 1.89 9.43
N MET A 445 23.45 2.44 9.22
CA MET A 445 22.99 3.03 7.96
C MET A 445 22.26 4.38 8.16
N GLY A 446 22.36 4.96 9.36
CA GLY A 446 21.54 6.10 9.81
C GLY A 446 21.86 7.44 9.13
N ASP A 447 22.96 7.53 8.37
CA ASP A 447 23.37 8.70 7.59
C ASP A 447 22.87 8.69 6.14
N ASP A 448 22.25 7.59 5.68
CA ASP A 448 21.73 7.44 4.31
C ASP A 448 20.40 8.20 4.10
N GLN A 449 20.51 9.52 3.89
CA GLN A 449 19.36 10.40 3.63
C GLN A 449 18.51 9.98 2.41
N PRO A 450 19.09 9.53 1.28
CA PRO A 450 18.31 8.94 0.18
C PRO A 450 17.43 7.77 0.62
N LEU A 451 17.98 6.81 1.38
CA LEU A 451 17.22 5.68 1.91
C LEU A 451 16.07 6.15 2.82
N SER A 452 16.33 7.07 3.75
CA SER A 452 15.28 7.62 4.63
C SER A 452 14.11 8.23 3.85
N ARG A 453 14.41 9.03 2.81
CA ARG A 453 13.37 9.61 1.94
C ARG A 453 12.61 8.54 1.16
N ALA A 454 13.31 7.52 0.66
CA ALA A 454 12.70 6.41 -0.08
C ALA A 454 11.74 5.60 0.80
N LEU A 455 12.13 5.22 2.01
CA LEU A 455 11.29 4.47 2.96
C LEU A 455 10.01 5.24 3.31
N ASN A 456 10.15 6.53 3.65
CA ASN A 456 9.00 7.39 3.93
C ASN A 456 8.06 7.53 2.74
N ARG A 457 8.61 7.62 1.52
CA ARG A 457 7.80 7.68 0.30
C ARG A 457 7.06 6.36 0.06
N ILE A 458 7.73 5.21 0.19
CA ILE A 458 7.10 3.89 0.06
C ILE A 458 5.95 3.72 1.05
N ALA A 459 6.15 4.11 2.32
CA ALA A 459 5.12 4.06 3.34
C ALA A 459 3.90 4.94 2.99
N ARG A 460 4.11 6.12 2.37
CA ARG A 460 3.02 7.01 1.89
C ARG A 460 2.31 6.45 0.66
N MET A 461 3.01 5.70 -0.18
CA MET A 461 2.47 5.04 -1.38
C MET A 461 1.71 3.74 -1.06
N ARG A 462 1.26 3.53 0.18
CA ARG A 462 0.52 2.32 0.60
C ARG A 462 -0.67 1.94 -0.29
N PRO A 463 -1.48 2.87 -0.85
CA PRO A 463 -2.53 2.50 -1.81
C PRO A 463 -1.99 1.87 -3.11
N GLN A 464 -0.72 2.13 -3.43
CA GLN A 464 -0.02 1.69 -4.63
C GLN A 464 0.93 0.50 -4.38
N VAL A 465 1.38 0.26 -3.15
CA VAL A 465 2.17 -0.95 -2.79
C VAL A 465 1.31 -1.97 -2.03
N THR A 466 1.84 -3.15 -1.73
CA THR A 466 1.15 -4.07 -0.81
C THR A 466 1.28 -3.57 0.63
N ASP A 467 0.32 -3.92 1.49
CA ASP A 467 0.40 -3.63 2.92
C ASP A 467 1.72 -4.11 3.53
N ALA A 468 2.19 -5.30 3.13
CA ALA A 468 3.45 -5.86 3.59
C ALA A 468 4.67 -4.98 3.25
N VAL A 469 4.72 -4.40 2.04
CA VAL A 469 5.82 -3.52 1.62
C VAL A 469 5.77 -2.19 2.37
N ALA A 470 4.60 -1.57 2.50
CA ALA A 470 4.45 -0.33 3.26
C ALA A 470 4.81 -0.51 4.74
N ASP A 471 4.37 -1.62 5.32
CA ASP A 471 4.67 -2.00 6.70
C ASP A 471 6.17 -2.27 6.93
N ALA A 472 6.82 -3.01 6.02
CA ALA A 472 8.26 -3.24 6.08
C ALA A 472 9.07 -1.95 5.89
N ALA A 473 8.58 -1.00 5.09
CA ALA A 473 9.23 0.30 4.93
C ALA A 473 9.12 1.17 6.19
N LEU A 474 7.97 1.16 6.87
CA LEU A 474 7.78 1.82 8.17
C LEU A 474 8.71 1.23 9.24
N GLU A 475 8.81 -0.10 9.28
CA GLU A 475 9.69 -0.81 10.19
C GLU A 475 11.17 -0.49 9.94
N ALA A 476 11.63 -0.59 8.69
CA ALA A 476 12.99 -0.22 8.31
C ALA A 476 13.30 1.25 8.65
N ALA A 477 12.35 2.17 8.43
CA ALA A 477 12.54 3.59 8.76
C ALA A 477 12.73 3.80 10.27
N TYR A 478 11.99 3.07 11.10
CA TYR A 478 12.16 3.09 12.54
C TYR A 478 13.52 2.51 12.96
N VAL A 479 13.82 1.27 12.56
CA VAL A 479 15.02 0.54 13.00
C VAL A 479 16.31 1.22 12.53
N VAL A 480 16.35 1.73 11.29
CA VAL A 480 17.56 2.32 10.73
C VAL A 480 17.80 3.74 11.23
N PHE A 481 16.76 4.59 11.33
CA PHE A 481 16.93 6.03 11.54
C PHE A 481 16.45 6.53 12.90
N GLN A 482 15.41 5.94 13.50
CA GLN A 482 14.82 6.45 14.74
C GLN A 482 15.38 5.73 15.97
N GLN A 483 15.43 4.40 15.91
CA GLN A 483 15.85 3.53 17.02
C GLN A 483 17.26 3.87 17.54
N PRO A 484 18.31 4.07 16.71
CA PRO A 484 19.65 4.35 17.23
C PRO A 484 19.71 5.63 18.06
N GLY A 485 19.00 6.68 17.64
CA GLY A 485 18.93 7.95 18.39
C GLY A 485 18.11 7.85 19.69
N ILE A 486 17.11 6.96 19.73
CA ILE A 486 16.36 6.66 20.95
C ILE A 486 17.22 5.84 21.93
N GLU A 487 17.92 4.82 21.44
CA GLU A 487 18.79 3.96 22.24
C GLU A 487 20.00 4.70 22.79
N GLU A 488 20.65 5.54 21.98
CA GLU A 488 21.78 6.36 22.42
C GLU A 488 21.38 7.37 23.50
N ARG A 489 20.18 7.97 23.40
CA ARG A 489 19.64 8.84 24.46
C ARG A 489 19.41 8.04 25.75
N ALA A 490 18.82 6.85 25.66
CA ALA A 490 18.61 5.99 26.82
C ALA A 490 19.95 5.56 27.47
N ARG A 491 20.95 5.20 26.66
CA ARG A 491 22.28 4.79 27.12
C ARG A 491 23.01 5.89 27.90
N ARG A 492 22.95 7.14 27.42
CA ARG A 492 23.56 8.29 28.14
C ARG A 492 22.91 8.51 29.50
N THR A 493 21.61 8.27 29.62
CA THR A 493 20.88 8.43 30.88
C THR A 493 21.15 7.29 31.88
N SER A 494 21.52 6.09 31.43
CA SER A 494 21.86 4.95 32.31
C SER A 494 23.36 4.87 32.72
N ALA A 495 24.17 5.89 32.43
CA ALA A 495 25.62 5.86 32.67
C ALA A 495 26.03 5.67 34.15
N GLY A 496 25.21 6.15 35.10
CA GLY A 496 25.45 5.95 36.54
C GLY A 496 25.31 4.50 36.99
N VAL A 497 24.32 3.78 36.44
CA VAL A 497 24.13 2.33 36.66
C VAL A 497 25.33 1.56 36.12
N GLU A 498 25.78 1.89 34.91
CA GLU A 498 26.95 1.25 34.27
C GLU A 498 28.22 1.37 35.12
N GLN A 499 28.47 2.55 35.71
CA GLN A 499 29.61 2.78 36.58
C GLN A 499 29.53 1.93 37.86
N TRP A 500 28.35 1.83 38.48
CA TRP A 500 28.16 1.00 39.66
C TRP A 500 28.29 -0.49 39.33
N LEU A 501 27.72 -0.95 38.21
CA LEU A 501 27.82 -2.34 37.76
C LEU A 501 29.28 -2.76 37.56
N ALA A 502 30.08 -1.93 36.91
CA ALA A 502 31.51 -2.21 36.72
C ALA A 502 32.26 -2.35 38.07
N ALA A 503 31.90 -1.57 39.08
CA ALA A 503 32.48 -1.70 40.42
C ALA A 503 31.98 -2.97 41.14
N ALA A 504 30.68 -3.25 41.07
CA ALA A 504 30.04 -4.41 41.70
C ALA A 504 30.48 -5.76 41.09
N GLU A 505 30.87 -5.77 39.82
CA GLU A 505 31.48 -6.92 39.13
C GLU A 505 32.90 -7.25 39.65
N ILE A 506 33.61 -6.26 40.23
CA ILE A 506 34.92 -6.45 40.85
C ILE A 506 34.73 -6.86 42.32
N GLU A 507 33.91 -6.13 43.07
CA GLU A 507 33.64 -6.36 44.49
C GLU A 507 32.13 -6.28 44.77
N PRO A 508 31.47 -7.35 45.25
CA PRO A 508 30.02 -7.39 45.42
C PRO A 508 29.56 -6.53 46.62
N VAL A 509 29.37 -5.23 46.37
CA VAL A 509 28.85 -4.25 47.33
C VAL A 509 27.33 -4.13 47.17
N ALA A 510 26.59 -4.14 48.29
CA ALA A 510 25.14 -3.96 48.27
C ALA A 510 24.77 -2.58 47.65
N PRO A 511 23.86 -2.52 46.67
CA PRO A 511 23.47 -1.26 46.05
C PRO A 511 22.76 -0.37 47.07
N PRO A 512 23.03 0.95 47.09
CA PRO A 512 22.13 1.93 47.69
C PRO A 512 20.72 1.79 47.11
N ALA A 513 19.68 2.11 47.89
CA ALA A 513 18.29 1.98 47.45
C ALA A 513 18.00 2.74 46.14
N SER A 514 18.59 3.93 45.94
CA SER A 514 18.50 4.70 44.70
C SER A 514 19.08 3.95 43.49
N VAL A 515 20.25 3.32 43.66
CA VAL A 515 20.91 2.54 42.60
C VAL A 515 20.13 1.26 42.30
N LEU A 516 19.59 0.58 43.32
CA LEU A 516 18.74 -0.59 43.11
C LEU A 516 17.48 -0.26 42.30
N LEU A 517 16.88 0.91 42.57
CA LEU A 517 15.74 1.42 41.81
C LEU A 517 16.10 1.73 40.35
N GLU A 518 17.27 2.33 40.11
CA GLU A 518 17.78 2.61 38.76
C GLU A 518 18.13 1.33 38.00
N VAL A 519 18.80 0.36 38.65
CA VAL A 519 19.08 -0.97 38.08
C VAL A 519 17.78 -1.66 37.71
N ALA A 520 16.80 -1.69 38.63
CA ALA A 520 15.50 -2.31 38.41
C ALA A 520 14.70 -1.66 37.27
N ALA A 521 14.86 -0.35 37.04
CA ALA A 521 14.23 0.40 35.95
C ALA A 521 15.05 0.41 34.66
N SER A 522 16.27 -0.14 34.64
CA SER A 522 17.16 -0.08 33.48
C SER A 522 16.67 -0.97 32.31
N PRO A 523 17.09 -0.65 31.06
CA PRO A 523 16.85 -1.51 29.90
C PRO A 523 17.38 -2.94 30.12
N ARG A 524 16.73 -3.95 29.52
CA ARG A 524 17.05 -5.38 29.75
C ARG A 524 18.53 -5.70 29.63
N ARG A 525 19.19 -5.21 28.57
CA ARG A 525 20.63 -5.43 28.31
C ARG A 525 21.52 -5.02 29.48
N VAL A 526 21.14 -3.95 30.19
CA VAL A 526 21.86 -3.45 31.38
C VAL A 526 21.49 -4.31 32.59
N PHE A 527 20.20 -4.59 32.78
CA PHE A 527 19.69 -5.42 33.88
C PHE A 527 20.26 -6.84 33.88
N GLU A 528 20.44 -7.47 32.71
CA GLU A 528 20.95 -8.84 32.57
C GLU A 528 22.33 -9.06 33.19
N ARG A 529 23.18 -8.02 33.26
CA ARG A 529 24.49 -8.13 33.91
C ARG A 529 24.36 -8.48 35.40
N VAL A 530 23.39 -7.89 36.08
CA VAL A 530 23.02 -8.23 37.47
C VAL A 530 22.16 -9.48 37.50
N GLY A 531 21.23 -9.62 36.55
CA GLY A 531 20.30 -10.75 36.50
C GLY A 531 21.03 -12.10 36.44
N ARG A 532 22.11 -12.21 35.65
CA ARG A 532 22.93 -13.45 35.55
C ARG A 532 23.52 -13.89 36.88
N TRP A 533 23.71 -12.98 37.85
CA TRP A 533 24.21 -13.35 39.17
C TRP A 533 23.22 -14.19 39.97
N ILE A 534 21.93 -14.21 39.61
CA ILE A 534 20.92 -15.04 40.30
C ILE A 534 21.22 -16.54 40.18
N ALA A 535 21.86 -16.95 39.08
CA ALA A 535 22.32 -18.32 38.83
C ALA A 535 23.75 -18.59 39.33
N GLY A 536 24.46 -17.56 39.82
CA GLY A 536 25.87 -17.66 40.21
C GLY A 536 26.11 -18.33 41.56
N GLU A 537 27.33 -18.80 41.81
CA GLU A 537 27.68 -19.47 43.08
C GLU A 537 27.88 -18.48 44.25
N ASP A 538 28.28 -17.24 43.95
CA ASP A 538 28.51 -16.19 44.96
C ASP A 538 27.20 -15.74 45.62
N MET A 539 27.10 -15.96 46.94
CA MET A 539 25.91 -15.65 47.74
C MET A 539 25.59 -14.14 47.81
N ASN A 540 26.61 -13.27 47.81
CA ASN A 540 26.41 -11.82 47.87
C ASN A 540 25.89 -11.30 46.52
N ARG A 541 26.41 -11.83 45.41
CA ARG A 541 25.91 -11.48 44.08
C ARG A 541 24.49 -11.99 43.83
N ARG A 542 24.16 -13.21 44.27
CA ARG A 542 22.80 -13.76 44.24
C ARG A 542 21.81 -12.91 45.03
N THR A 543 22.22 -12.46 46.22
CA THR A 543 21.45 -11.54 47.06
C THR A 543 21.12 -10.24 46.33
N ILE A 544 22.12 -9.63 45.68
CA ILE A 544 21.93 -8.39 44.91
C ILE A 544 21.00 -8.62 43.71
N ALA A 545 21.17 -9.74 43.01
CA ALA A 545 20.31 -10.10 41.88
C ALA A 545 18.86 -10.34 42.29
N LEU A 546 18.64 -11.07 43.37
CA LEU A 546 17.30 -11.32 43.90
C LEU A 546 16.60 -10.00 44.29
N ALA A 547 17.32 -9.10 44.95
CA ALA A 547 16.81 -7.75 45.26
C ALA A 547 16.41 -6.99 43.99
N ALA A 548 17.25 -7.03 42.95
CA ALA A 548 17.00 -6.34 41.70
C ALA A 548 15.82 -6.94 40.93
N HIS A 549 15.67 -8.26 40.92
CA HIS A 549 14.53 -8.96 40.31
C HIS A 549 13.21 -8.64 41.03
N VAL A 550 13.18 -8.70 42.36
CA VAL A 550 12.00 -8.32 43.14
C VAL A 550 11.67 -6.85 42.90
N GLN A 551 12.64 -5.95 43.03
CA GLN A 551 12.40 -4.51 42.82
C GLN A 551 11.93 -4.19 41.40
N ARG A 552 12.41 -4.90 40.36
CA ARG A 552 11.93 -4.75 38.97
C ARG A 552 10.47 -5.13 38.79
N ARG A 553 9.94 -6.07 39.60
CA ARG A 553 8.53 -6.49 39.56
C ARG A 553 7.61 -5.57 40.36
N TYR A 554 8.10 -5.01 41.45
CA TYR A 554 7.34 -4.11 42.32
C TYR A 554 7.49 -2.61 41.96
N ALA A 555 8.35 -2.26 40.99
CA ALA A 555 8.41 -0.90 40.45
C ALA A 555 7.02 -0.44 39.93
N PRO A 556 6.62 0.84 40.16
CA PRO A 556 7.43 1.95 40.67
C PRO A 556 7.48 2.09 42.21
N SER A 557 6.90 1.16 42.99
CA SER A 557 6.88 1.25 44.46
C SER A 557 8.31 1.34 45.02
N VAL A 558 8.52 2.30 45.91
CA VAL A 558 9.84 2.60 46.51
C VAL A 558 9.96 1.84 47.83
N PRO A 559 11.01 1.01 48.02
CA PRO A 559 11.19 0.30 49.28
C PRO A 559 11.59 1.28 50.39
N GLU A 560 10.95 1.19 51.55
CA GLU A 560 11.32 1.95 52.75
C GLU A 560 12.48 1.30 53.50
N ALA A 561 12.54 -0.03 53.50
CA ALA A 561 13.61 -0.79 54.10
C ALA A 561 13.93 -2.05 53.30
N TYR A 562 15.22 -2.40 53.28
CA TYR A 562 15.75 -3.64 52.74
C TYR A 562 16.51 -4.38 53.84
N ARG A 563 16.11 -5.61 54.16
CA ARG A 563 16.72 -6.41 55.22
C ARG A 563 16.93 -7.84 54.74
N SER A 564 17.99 -8.48 55.21
CA SER A 564 18.15 -9.94 55.08
C SER A 564 17.87 -10.56 56.44
N VAL A 565 16.94 -11.51 56.47
CA VAL A 565 16.60 -12.30 57.67
C VAL A 565 17.16 -13.70 57.45
N ARG A 566 17.71 -14.34 58.48
CA ARG A 566 18.17 -15.73 58.38
C ARG A 566 17.14 -16.66 59.00
N VAL A 567 16.62 -17.60 58.22
CA VAL A 567 15.77 -18.70 58.69
C VAL A 567 16.55 -19.99 58.43
N ASP A 568 16.80 -20.77 59.48
CA ASP A 568 17.58 -22.02 59.42
C ASP A 568 18.97 -21.85 58.76
N GLY A 569 19.63 -20.72 59.01
CA GLY A 569 20.95 -20.40 58.45
C GLY A 569 20.95 -19.94 56.99
N THR A 570 19.80 -19.98 56.30
CA THR A 570 19.64 -19.52 54.92
C THR A 570 19.11 -18.09 54.89
N PRO A 571 19.72 -17.16 54.14
CA PRO A 571 19.22 -15.80 54.02
C PRO A 571 17.94 -15.76 53.18
N ILE A 572 16.90 -15.10 53.70
CA ILE A 572 15.73 -14.65 52.95
C ILE A 572 15.76 -13.13 52.87
N HIS A 573 15.25 -12.59 51.77
CA HIS A 573 15.20 -11.14 51.52
C HIS A 573 13.85 -10.60 51.96
N CYS A 574 13.87 -9.58 52.79
CA CYS A 574 12.69 -8.90 53.29
C CYS A 574 12.69 -7.46 52.77
N VAL A 575 11.65 -7.10 52.02
CA VAL A 575 11.48 -5.77 51.42
C VAL A 575 10.18 -5.19 51.94
N GLU A 576 10.26 -3.98 52.49
CA GLU A 576 9.13 -3.26 53.06
C GLU A 576 8.73 -2.10 52.13
N TYR A 577 7.48 -2.11 51.65
CA TYR A 577 6.92 -1.07 50.80
C TYR A 577 5.82 -0.32 51.55
N ARG A 578 5.88 1.03 51.56
CA ARG A 578 4.88 1.88 52.23
C ARG A 578 3.44 1.60 51.77
N ASP A 579 3.28 1.33 50.47
CA ASP A 579 2.00 1.20 49.78
C ASP A 579 1.55 -0.25 49.56
N LYS A 580 2.43 -1.23 49.83
CA LYS A 580 2.19 -2.66 49.52
C LYS A 580 2.43 -3.61 50.68
N GLY A 581 3.03 -3.18 51.79
CA GLY A 581 3.41 -4.04 52.92
C GLY A 581 4.72 -4.79 52.68
N VAL A 582 4.91 -5.91 53.40
CA VAL A 582 6.18 -6.68 53.39
C VAL A 582 6.15 -7.82 52.37
N VAL A 583 7.22 -7.94 51.60
CA VAL A 583 7.48 -9.01 50.63
C VAL A 583 8.71 -9.80 51.09
N LEU A 584 8.56 -11.12 51.20
CA LEU A 584 9.66 -12.04 51.47
C LEU A 584 10.05 -12.77 50.20
N ALA A 585 11.34 -12.77 49.86
CA ALA A 585 11.85 -13.37 48.64
C ALA A 585 13.03 -14.31 48.89
N ALA A 586 13.08 -15.40 48.14
CA ALA A 586 14.22 -16.33 48.09
C ALA A 586 14.50 -16.79 46.65
N THR A 587 15.69 -17.34 46.43
CA THR A 587 16.12 -17.89 45.13
C THR A 587 16.86 -19.21 45.34
N GLY A 588 16.73 -20.13 44.40
CA GLY A 588 17.40 -21.44 44.44
C GLY A 588 16.94 -22.39 43.32
N PRO A 589 17.45 -23.63 43.30
CA PRO A 589 17.13 -24.59 42.26
C PRO A 589 15.69 -25.12 42.37
N ALA A 590 15.13 -25.60 41.26
CA ALA A 590 13.78 -26.16 41.19
C ALA A 590 13.51 -27.27 42.23
N THR A 591 14.50 -28.09 42.55
CA THR A 591 14.38 -29.19 43.52
C THR A 591 14.19 -28.72 44.96
N GLU A 592 14.42 -27.44 45.26
CA GLU A 592 14.28 -26.88 46.61
C GLU A 592 12.99 -26.07 46.83
N ILE A 593 12.11 -25.96 45.82
CA ILE A 593 10.93 -25.09 45.87
C ILE A 593 10.12 -25.33 47.16
N GLU A 594 9.69 -26.57 47.45
CA GLU A 594 8.85 -26.85 48.63
C GLU A 594 9.54 -26.49 49.95
N ASN A 595 10.84 -26.79 50.08
CA ASN A 595 11.61 -26.47 51.29
C ASN A 595 11.82 -24.96 51.42
N ALA A 596 12.00 -24.25 50.31
CA ALA A 596 12.13 -22.80 50.29
C ALA A 596 10.82 -22.09 50.64
N VAL A 597 9.69 -22.59 50.14
CA VAL A 597 8.35 -22.12 50.52
C VAL A 597 8.14 -22.28 52.03
N ASP A 598 8.50 -23.43 52.59
CA ASP A 598 8.41 -23.67 54.04
C ASP A 598 9.26 -22.70 54.87
N ARG A 599 10.48 -22.39 54.39
CA ARG A 599 11.33 -21.36 55.00
C ARG A 599 10.70 -19.95 54.91
N LEU A 600 10.12 -19.60 53.77
CA LEU A 600 9.46 -18.30 53.57
C LEU A 600 8.21 -18.16 54.45
N VAL A 601 7.40 -19.20 54.57
CA VAL A 601 6.22 -19.24 55.45
C VAL A 601 6.62 -19.09 56.92
N ARG A 602 7.63 -19.84 57.39
CA ARG A 602 8.18 -19.67 58.74
C ARG A 602 8.73 -18.26 58.98
N GLY A 603 9.40 -17.69 57.99
CA GLY A 603 9.89 -16.31 58.04
C GLY A 603 8.76 -15.30 58.18
N ALA A 604 7.65 -15.49 57.46
CA ALA A 604 6.46 -14.66 57.56
C ALA A 604 5.80 -14.76 58.93
N ASP A 605 5.62 -15.98 59.45
CA ASP A 605 5.07 -16.22 60.79
C ASP A 605 5.90 -15.53 61.86
N SER A 606 7.23 -15.68 61.80
CA SER A 606 8.13 -15.06 62.75
C SER A 606 8.02 -13.53 62.72
N LEU A 607 7.89 -12.92 61.53
CA LEU A 607 7.70 -11.47 61.42
C LEU A 607 6.35 -11.02 61.97
N LEU A 608 5.27 -11.73 61.67
CA LEU A 608 3.92 -11.43 62.18
C LEU A 608 3.82 -11.61 63.70
N GLU A 609 4.58 -12.53 64.29
CA GLU A 609 4.68 -12.69 65.75
C GLU A 609 5.41 -11.53 66.43
N HIS A 610 6.48 -11.01 65.82
CA HIS A 610 7.31 -9.94 66.39
C HIS A 610 6.73 -8.54 66.14
N ASP A 611 6.04 -8.34 65.01
CA ASP A 611 5.41 -7.09 64.63
C ASP A 611 4.07 -7.33 63.90
N PRO A 612 2.98 -7.59 64.66
CA PRO A 612 1.67 -7.90 64.10
C PRO A 612 1.05 -6.76 63.28
N ALA A 613 1.57 -5.54 63.40
CA ALA A 613 1.07 -4.35 62.70
C ALA A 613 1.57 -4.26 61.26
N THR A 614 2.61 -5.01 60.91
CA THR A 614 3.25 -4.99 59.59
C THR A 614 2.73 -6.16 58.74
N PRO A 615 1.81 -5.94 57.78
CA PRO A 615 1.23 -7.04 57.01
C PRO A 615 2.27 -7.60 56.02
N VAL A 616 2.56 -8.91 56.13
CA VAL A 616 3.24 -9.67 55.07
C VAL A 616 2.22 -9.95 53.98
N VAL A 617 2.50 -9.52 52.75
CA VAL A 617 1.53 -9.51 51.65
C VAL A 617 1.88 -10.51 50.55
N ALA A 618 3.18 -10.80 50.36
CA ALA A 618 3.63 -11.75 49.34
C ALA A 618 4.89 -12.53 49.75
N LEU A 619 4.94 -13.79 49.32
CA LEU A 619 6.12 -14.64 49.30
C LEU A 619 6.54 -14.89 47.85
N GLU A 620 7.81 -14.69 47.54
CA GLU A 620 8.37 -14.79 46.19
C GLU A 620 9.50 -15.83 46.17
N TYR A 621 9.43 -16.82 45.27
CA TYR A 621 10.54 -17.73 45.02
C TYR A 621 10.94 -17.72 43.56
N LEU A 622 12.18 -17.33 43.28
CA LEU A 622 12.71 -17.24 41.92
C LEU A 622 13.66 -18.40 41.62
N VAL A 623 13.37 -19.13 40.55
CA VAL A 623 14.19 -20.23 40.04
C VAL A 623 15.01 -19.71 38.85
N PRO A 624 16.36 -19.76 38.92
CA PRO A 624 17.22 -19.40 37.80
C PRO A 624 17.01 -20.31 36.58
N GLU A 625 17.43 -19.84 35.41
CA GLU A 625 17.30 -20.56 34.14
C GLU A 625 18.02 -21.92 34.13
N GLY A 626 17.46 -22.88 33.37
CA GLY A 626 18.10 -24.17 33.06
C GLY A 626 17.54 -25.39 33.82
N ALA A 627 16.55 -25.21 34.68
CA ALA A 627 15.85 -26.31 35.36
C ALA A 627 14.45 -26.53 34.76
N GLU A 628 14.14 -27.77 34.35
CA GLU A 628 12.75 -28.17 34.07
C GLU A 628 12.00 -28.28 35.40
N ILE A 629 10.83 -27.64 35.48
CA ILE A 629 9.95 -27.69 36.64
C ILE A 629 8.71 -28.47 36.24
N ASP A 630 8.44 -29.57 36.93
CA ASP A 630 7.13 -30.22 36.89
C ASP A 630 6.17 -29.36 37.73
N TRP A 631 5.52 -28.41 37.06
CA TRP A 631 4.64 -27.44 37.71
C TRP A 631 3.45 -28.10 38.40
N ASP A 632 2.85 -29.10 37.78
CA ASP A 632 1.67 -29.77 38.33
C ASP A 632 2.05 -30.51 39.61
N ALA A 633 3.12 -31.32 39.60
CA ALA A 633 3.56 -32.05 40.79
C ALA A 633 4.02 -31.11 41.92
N THR A 634 4.70 -30.01 41.59
CA THR A 634 5.19 -29.04 42.58
C THR A 634 4.04 -28.28 43.24
N LEU A 635 3.06 -27.84 42.45
CA LEU A 635 1.89 -27.11 42.96
C LEU A 635 1.00 -28.03 43.80
N ASP A 636 0.75 -29.27 43.35
CA ASP A 636 0.02 -30.29 44.11
C ASP A 636 0.69 -30.57 45.47
N GLY A 637 2.03 -30.65 45.49
CA GLY A 637 2.81 -30.85 46.72
C GLY A 637 2.65 -29.70 47.72
N ILE A 638 2.70 -28.45 47.25
CA ILE A 638 2.52 -27.25 48.08
C ILE A 638 1.07 -27.16 48.58
N GLU A 639 0.08 -27.36 47.71
CA GLU A 639 -1.35 -27.34 48.08
C GLU A 639 -1.67 -28.40 49.14
N ALA A 640 -1.16 -29.63 48.97
CA ALA A 640 -1.34 -30.71 49.93
C ALA A 640 -0.67 -30.41 51.28
N ARG A 641 0.55 -29.86 51.27
CA ARG A 641 1.32 -29.54 52.48
C ARG A 641 0.66 -28.46 53.34
N TYR A 642 -0.02 -27.51 52.71
CA TYR A 642 -0.64 -26.37 53.36
C TYR A 642 -2.17 -26.42 53.38
N ALA A 643 -2.76 -27.58 53.09
CA ALA A 643 -4.20 -27.78 53.11
C ALA A 643 -4.80 -27.43 54.49
N GLY A 644 -5.81 -26.56 54.51
CA GLY A 644 -6.53 -26.15 55.72
C GLY A 644 -5.82 -25.09 56.57
N ARG A 645 -4.66 -24.58 56.14
CA ARG A 645 -3.99 -23.43 56.76
C ARG A 645 -4.48 -22.13 56.14
N ALA A 646 -4.80 -21.14 56.97
CA ALA A 646 -5.07 -19.78 56.48
C ALA A 646 -3.78 -19.14 55.96
N PHE A 647 -3.80 -18.69 54.71
CA PHE A 647 -2.72 -17.95 54.07
C PHE A 647 -3.13 -16.49 53.90
N PRO A 648 -2.65 -15.56 54.75
CA PRO A 648 -2.97 -14.13 54.63
C PRO A 648 -2.16 -13.42 53.53
N PHE A 649 -1.20 -14.11 52.91
CA PHE A 649 -0.33 -13.61 51.84
C PHE A 649 -0.42 -14.50 50.59
N ARG A 650 -0.07 -13.94 49.43
CA ARG A 650 0.08 -14.71 48.17
C ARG A 650 1.45 -15.38 48.09
N LEU A 651 1.54 -16.52 47.40
CA LEU A 651 2.81 -17.18 47.08
C LEU A 651 3.02 -17.19 45.58
N THR A 652 4.12 -16.62 45.10
CA THR A 652 4.47 -16.58 43.68
C THR A 652 5.78 -17.33 43.44
N LEU A 653 5.75 -18.28 42.51
CA LEU A 653 6.90 -19.02 42.01
C LEU A 653 7.23 -18.50 40.61
N GLY A 654 8.45 -18.03 40.40
CA GLY A 654 8.90 -17.49 39.11
C GLY A 654 10.05 -18.30 38.51
N GLN A 655 9.87 -18.85 37.32
CA GLN A 655 10.97 -19.43 36.54
C GLN A 655 11.52 -18.37 35.60
N LEU A 656 12.82 -18.10 35.72
CA LEU A 656 13.51 -17.07 34.98
C LEU A 656 14.18 -17.64 33.72
N THR A 657 14.26 -16.81 32.69
CA THR A 657 14.94 -17.08 31.41
C THR A 657 16.09 -16.09 31.19
N ALA A 658 17.05 -16.44 30.32
CA ALA A 658 18.21 -15.59 30.01
C ALA A 658 17.77 -14.19 29.58
N ASP A 659 16.86 -14.15 28.60
CA ASP A 659 16.34 -12.94 27.97
C ASP A 659 15.18 -12.31 28.74
N GLY A 660 14.54 -13.05 29.66
CA GLY A 660 13.40 -12.59 30.46
C GLY A 660 12.08 -12.55 29.70
N GLU A 661 12.08 -12.87 28.40
CA GLU A 661 10.88 -12.87 27.55
C GLU A 661 10.02 -14.13 27.81
N GLY A 662 10.68 -15.22 28.22
CA GLY A 662 10.06 -16.48 28.61
C GLY A 662 9.83 -16.65 30.12
N ASP A 663 9.96 -15.59 30.93
CA ASP A 663 9.70 -15.70 32.37
C ASP A 663 8.25 -16.15 32.64
N VAL A 664 8.11 -17.22 33.42
CA VAL A 664 6.82 -17.82 33.80
C VAL A 664 6.61 -17.65 35.30
N TYR A 665 5.44 -17.12 35.68
CA TYR A 665 5.04 -16.98 37.08
C TYR A 665 3.80 -17.83 37.38
N ARG A 666 3.84 -18.58 38.48
CA ARG A 666 2.71 -19.34 39.04
C ARG A 666 2.40 -18.78 40.41
N THR A 667 1.20 -18.23 40.59
CA THR A 667 0.80 -17.61 41.86
C THR A 667 -0.31 -18.42 42.52
N LEU A 668 -0.09 -18.82 43.75
CA LEU A 668 -1.07 -19.45 44.63
C LEU A 668 -1.68 -18.38 45.55
N VAL A 669 -3.00 -18.35 45.63
CA VAL A 669 -3.79 -17.44 46.48
C VAL A 669 -4.79 -18.23 47.32
N HIS A 670 -5.15 -17.70 48.48
CA HIS A 670 -6.12 -18.34 49.35
C HIS A 670 -7.55 -17.91 48.99
N ARG A 671 -8.36 -18.83 48.46
CA ARG A 671 -9.77 -18.61 48.07
C ARG A 671 -10.66 -19.67 48.71
N ASN A 672 -11.81 -19.27 49.25
CA ASN A 672 -12.81 -20.19 49.83
C ASN A 672 -12.26 -21.21 50.84
N GLY A 673 -11.23 -20.86 51.61
CA GLY A 673 -10.62 -21.76 52.61
C GLY A 673 -9.58 -22.75 52.05
N ARG A 674 -9.16 -22.60 50.79
CA ARG A 674 -8.14 -23.42 50.12
C ARG A 674 -7.10 -22.55 49.44
N LEU A 675 -5.88 -23.08 49.35
CA LEU A 675 -4.84 -22.52 48.50
C LEU A 675 -5.10 -23.01 47.07
N GLU A 676 -5.22 -22.09 46.11
CA GLU A 676 -5.56 -22.39 44.71
C GLU A 676 -4.68 -21.57 43.76
N LEU A 677 -4.39 -22.13 42.58
CA LEU A 677 -3.66 -21.46 41.50
C LEU A 677 -4.49 -20.32 40.87
N ALA A 678 -3.91 -19.12 40.83
CA ALA A 678 -4.47 -17.93 40.19
C ALA A 678 -4.17 -17.91 38.68
N ASN A 679 -4.99 -18.60 37.89
CA ASN A 679 -4.84 -18.69 36.43
C ASN A 679 -5.13 -17.38 35.69
N GLU A 680 -5.84 -16.44 36.32
CA GLU A 680 -6.20 -15.15 35.73
C GLU A 680 -5.01 -14.21 35.45
N HIS A 681 -3.79 -14.55 35.91
CA HIS A 681 -2.58 -13.79 35.60
C HIS A 681 -1.87 -14.23 34.32
N TYR A 682 -2.28 -15.33 33.67
CA TYR A 682 -1.72 -15.82 32.39
C TYR A 682 -0.19 -15.84 32.36
N ASP A 683 0.40 -16.48 33.37
CA ASP A 683 1.84 -16.68 33.55
C ASP A 683 2.63 -15.40 33.84
N LEU A 684 1.94 -14.28 34.11
CA LEU A 684 2.54 -13.02 34.53
C LEU A 684 2.60 -12.91 36.05
N HIS A 685 3.59 -12.16 36.52
CA HIS A 685 3.66 -11.77 37.92
C HIS A 685 2.44 -10.89 38.30
N PRO A 686 1.81 -11.06 39.48
CA PRO A 686 0.59 -10.32 39.88
C PRO A 686 0.73 -8.79 39.79
N GLU A 687 1.84 -8.22 40.25
CA GLU A 687 2.08 -6.77 40.11
C GLU A 687 2.16 -6.32 38.64
N THR A 688 2.65 -7.17 37.74
CA THR A 688 2.70 -6.86 36.31
C THR A 688 1.30 -6.92 35.69
N ALA A 689 0.53 -7.98 36.00
CA ALA A 689 -0.86 -8.11 35.56
C ALA A 689 -1.73 -6.93 36.02
N SER A 690 -1.56 -6.49 37.28
CA SER A 690 -2.26 -5.31 37.81
C SER A 690 -1.84 -4.02 37.11
N ARG A 691 -0.54 -3.77 36.90
CA ARG A 691 -0.06 -2.55 36.23
C ARG A 691 -0.57 -2.39 34.81
N ILE A 692 -0.67 -3.50 34.06
CA ILE A 692 -1.20 -3.49 32.69
C ILE A 692 -2.73 -3.61 32.64
N GLY A 693 -3.41 -3.52 33.80
CA GLY A 693 -4.86 -3.55 33.91
C GLY A 693 -5.49 -4.82 33.35
N LEU A 694 -4.87 -5.98 33.57
CA LEU A 694 -5.28 -7.26 32.97
C LEU A 694 -6.70 -7.68 33.38
N ASP A 695 -7.13 -7.32 34.60
CA ASP A 695 -8.47 -7.60 35.14
C ASP A 695 -9.59 -7.03 34.25
N ARG A 696 -9.31 -5.95 33.51
CA ARG A 696 -10.28 -5.36 32.58
C ARG A 696 -10.62 -6.30 31.44
N TYR A 697 -9.81 -7.29 31.13
CA TYR A 697 -10.04 -8.21 30.02
C TYR A 697 -10.76 -9.50 30.45
N ALA A 698 -11.33 -9.55 31.66
CA ALA A 698 -11.99 -10.73 32.23
C ALA A 698 -13.13 -11.31 31.37
N ALA A 699 -13.79 -10.49 30.53
CA ALA A 699 -14.81 -10.95 29.60
C ALA A 699 -14.26 -11.80 28.43
N PHE A 700 -12.93 -11.83 28.26
CA PHE A 700 -12.23 -12.59 27.23
C PHE A 700 -11.49 -13.78 27.83
N GLU A 701 -11.43 -14.87 27.08
CA GLU A 701 -10.44 -15.92 27.24
C GLU A 701 -9.18 -15.48 26.51
N LEU A 702 -8.09 -15.28 27.26
CA LEU A 702 -6.83 -14.79 26.70
C LEU A 702 -5.85 -15.93 26.48
N GLU A 703 -5.19 -15.89 25.33
CA GLU A 703 -4.05 -16.72 24.98
C GLU A 703 -2.82 -15.80 24.88
N ARG A 704 -1.83 -15.97 25.77
CA ARG A 704 -0.62 -15.16 25.77
C ARG A 704 0.24 -15.50 24.56
N LEU A 705 0.59 -14.48 23.79
CA LEU A 705 1.48 -14.59 22.64
C LEU A 705 2.90 -14.16 23.07
N PRO A 706 3.97 -14.71 22.44
CA PRO A 706 5.34 -14.25 22.68
C PRO A 706 5.44 -12.74 22.47
N ALA A 707 6.26 -12.05 23.25
CA ALA A 707 6.47 -10.62 23.08
C ALA A 707 7.76 -10.15 23.76
N ASP A 708 8.36 -9.13 23.15
CA ASP A 708 9.36 -8.21 23.67
C ASP A 708 9.20 -7.84 25.16
N GLU A 709 10.28 -7.75 25.94
CA GLU A 709 10.18 -7.32 27.36
C GLU A 709 9.45 -5.96 27.51
N GLY A 710 8.46 -5.92 28.40
CA GLY A 710 7.61 -4.75 28.65
C GLY A 710 6.44 -4.63 27.67
N ILE A 711 6.33 -5.54 26.70
CA ILE A 711 5.20 -5.71 25.80
C ILE A 711 4.54 -7.05 26.12
N TYR A 712 3.21 -7.07 26.21
CA TYR A 712 2.41 -8.24 26.54
C TYR A 712 1.31 -8.35 25.47
N ALA A 713 1.43 -9.35 24.61
CA ALA A 713 0.48 -9.59 23.54
C ALA A 713 -0.45 -10.74 23.90
N PHE A 714 -1.75 -10.56 23.67
CA PHE A 714 -2.76 -11.58 23.93
C PHE A 714 -3.68 -11.71 22.71
N HIS A 715 -4.00 -12.96 22.36
CA HIS A 715 -5.13 -13.26 21.51
C HIS A 715 -6.35 -13.50 22.40
N GLY A 716 -7.30 -12.56 22.36
CA GLY A 716 -8.50 -12.63 23.19
C GLY A 716 -9.70 -13.12 22.39
N ARG A 717 -10.42 -14.11 22.94
CA ARG A 717 -11.70 -14.60 22.41
C ARG A 717 -12.80 -14.32 23.42
N SER A 718 -13.91 -13.72 23.00
CA SER A 718 -15.00 -13.42 23.92
C SER A 718 -15.59 -14.69 24.53
N ARG A 719 -15.85 -14.67 25.85
CA ARG A 719 -16.47 -15.78 26.59
C ARG A 719 -17.97 -15.93 26.31
N ASP A 720 -18.61 -14.91 25.73
CA ASP A 720 -20.07 -14.89 25.47
C ASP A 720 -20.51 -15.65 24.20
N GLY A 721 -19.56 -16.24 23.47
CA GLY A 721 -19.83 -17.04 22.26
C GLY A 721 -20.15 -16.23 20.99
N GLN A 722 -20.01 -14.89 21.01
CA GLN A 722 -20.39 -14.03 19.86
C GLN A 722 -19.36 -13.95 18.72
N GLY A 723 -18.28 -14.73 18.77
CA GLY A 723 -17.23 -14.75 17.74
C GLY A 723 -16.38 -13.48 17.67
N ASP A 724 -16.33 -12.71 18.76
CA ASP A 724 -15.44 -11.55 18.91
C ASP A 724 -14.02 -12.02 19.26
N GLU A 725 -13.09 -11.79 18.32
CA GLU A 725 -11.67 -12.13 18.47
C GLU A 725 -10.82 -10.89 18.20
N ARG A 726 -9.87 -10.61 19.11
CA ARG A 726 -9.03 -9.40 19.05
C ARG A 726 -7.58 -9.72 19.45
N ILE A 727 -6.65 -8.91 18.95
CA ILE A 727 -5.30 -8.84 19.53
C ILE A 727 -5.24 -7.66 20.50
N PHE A 728 -4.85 -7.94 21.73
CA PHE A 728 -4.55 -6.94 22.76
C PHE A 728 -3.03 -6.86 22.92
N VAL A 729 -2.45 -5.68 22.69
CA VAL A 729 -1.04 -5.42 23.00
C VAL A 729 -0.98 -4.42 24.14
N LEU A 730 -0.63 -4.92 25.31
CA LEU A 730 -0.48 -4.14 26.53
C LEU A 730 1.00 -3.84 26.73
N ALA A 731 1.36 -2.62 27.11
CA ALA A 731 2.75 -2.24 27.26
C ALA A 731 2.98 -1.47 28.56
N ASP A 732 4.05 -1.82 29.27
CA ASP A 732 4.46 -1.24 30.54
C ASP A 732 5.66 -0.30 30.31
N ALA A 733 5.43 1.02 30.40
CA ALA A 733 6.44 2.05 30.25
C ALA A 733 6.95 2.50 31.64
N ARG A 734 7.99 1.82 32.11
CA ARG A 734 8.50 1.88 33.49
C ARG A 734 9.86 2.56 33.71
N ASP A 735 10.50 3.12 32.67
CA ASP A 735 11.79 3.80 32.85
C ASP A 735 11.64 5.02 33.76
N ARG A 736 12.56 5.14 34.71
CA ARG A 736 12.58 6.18 35.72
C ARG A 736 13.68 7.21 35.39
N SER A 737 13.35 8.50 35.48
CA SER A 737 14.33 9.59 35.44
C SER A 737 15.01 9.72 36.82
N PRO A 738 16.33 10.01 36.88
CA PRO A 738 17.01 10.33 38.14
C PRO A 738 16.41 11.59 38.82
N GLU A 739 15.81 12.50 38.04
CA GLU A 739 14.98 13.60 38.54
C GLU A 739 13.49 13.33 38.23
N PRO A 740 12.67 12.92 39.22
CA PRO A 740 11.25 12.65 39.02
C PRO A 740 10.51 13.84 38.41
N GLY A 741 9.81 13.62 37.31
CA GLY A 741 8.97 14.63 36.64
C GLY A 741 9.73 15.70 35.85
N ARG A 742 10.95 16.10 36.20
CA ARG A 742 11.61 17.29 35.59
C ARG A 742 12.20 17.07 34.20
N GLU A 743 12.45 15.84 33.78
CA GLU A 743 12.97 15.50 32.45
C GLU A 743 11.87 14.97 31.51
N LEU A 744 11.00 15.87 31.02
CA LEU A 744 9.94 15.53 30.05
C LEU A 744 10.45 14.70 28.85
N TYR A 745 11.62 15.06 28.31
CA TYR A 745 12.21 14.39 27.16
C TYR A 745 12.64 12.94 27.44
N HIS A 746 12.98 12.61 28.69
CA HIS A 746 13.36 11.24 29.08
C HIS A 746 12.15 10.31 29.04
N HIS A 747 11.05 10.71 29.68
CA HIS A 747 9.81 9.95 29.70
C HIS A 747 9.17 9.86 28.31
N LEU A 748 9.30 10.93 27.51
CA LEU A 748 8.84 10.95 26.14
C LEU A 748 9.60 9.95 25.25
N GLY A 749 10.94 9.92 25.33
CA GLY A 749 11.75 8.97 24.56
C GLY A 749 11.43 7.51 24.92
N THR A 750 11.17 7.25 26.20
CA THR A 750 10.73 5.92 26.68
C THR A 750 9.37 5.56 26.10
N PHE A 751 8.39 6.47 26.19
CA PHE A 751 7.05 6.26 25.66
C PHE A 751 7.09 5.97 24.16
N GLU A 752 7.81 6.78 23.37
CA GLU A 752 7.95 6.59 21.92
C GLU A 752 8.57 5.22 21.59
N ARG A 753 9.59 4.80 22.35
CA ARG A 753 10.21 3.48 22.18
C ARG A 753 9.21 2.36 22.44
N VAL A 754 8.50 2.41 23.56
CA VAL A 754 7.52 1.40 23.98
C VAL A 754 6.34 1.34 23.00
N PHE A 755 5.82 2.49 22.58
CA PHE A 755 4.75 2.57 21.59
C PHE A 755 5.16 1.93 20.25
N ASN A 756 6.34 2.27 19.73
CA ASN A 756 6.79 1.71 18.45
C ASN A 756 7.02 0.20 18.54
N ARG A 757 7.54 -0.31 19.67
CA ARG A 757 7.64 -1.76 19.92
C ARG A 757 6.26 -2.44 19.98
N ALA A 758 5.29 -1.84 20.66
CA ALA A 758 3.92 -2.36 20.72
C ALA A 758 3.26 -2.41 19.33
N ALA A 759 3.36 -1.31 18.57
CA ALA A 759 2.83 -1.22 17.21
C ALA A 759 3.51 -2.20 16.26
N ARG A 760 4.85 -2.36 16.36
CA ARG A 760 5.62 -3.37 15.61
C ARG A 760 5.16 -4.78 15.97
N ARG A 761 5.01 -5.11 17.26
CA ARG A 761 4.56 -6.44 17.68
C ARG A 761 3.17 -6.78 17.13
N LEU A 762 2.23 -5.84 17.21
CA LEU A 762 0.90 -6.02 16.61
C LEU A 762 0.99 -6.24 15.10
N ARG A 763 1.82 -5.45 14.41
CA ARG A 763 2.05 -5.59 12.97
C ARG A 763 2.59 -6.97 12.61
N THR A 764 3.60 -7.48 13.32
CA THR A 764 4.17 -8.82 13.11
C THR A 764 3.10 -9.90 13.27
N ILE A 765 2.33 -9.85 14.37
CA ILE A 765 1.24 -10.82 14.63
C ILE A 765 0.20 -10.81 13.50
N LEU A 766 -0.16 -9.62 12.99
CA LEU A 766 -1.13 -9.50 11.90
C LEU A 766 -0.54 -9.90 10.54
N GLN A 767 0.77 -9.75 10.34
CA GLN A 767 1.45 -10.16 9.11
C GLN A 767 1.52 -11.69 8.94
N GLU A 768 1.65 -12.43 10.04
CA GLU A 768 1.63 -13.90 10.05
C GLU A 768 0.23 -14.48 9.75
N ARG A 769 -0.83 -13.67 9.89
CA ARG A 769 -2.21 -14.06 9.59
C ARG A 769 -2.56 -13.82 8.12
N ASP A 770 -3.46 -14.67 7.60
CA ASP A 770 -4.07 -14.48 6.27
C ASP A 770 -4.63 -13.04 6.15
N PRO A 771 -4.19 -12.25 5.15
CA PRO A 771 -4.67 -10.89 4.92
C PRO A 771 -6.20 -10.77 4.87
N ARG A 772 -6.92 -11.80 4.39
CA ARG A 772 -8.39 -11.81 4.30
C ARG A 772 -9.07 -12.08 5.64
N ARG A 773 -8.34 -12.62 6.61
CA ARG A 773 -8.82 -13.00 7.96
C ARG A 773 -8.09 -12.23 9.07
N ARG A 774 -7.35 -11.17 8.74
CA ARG A 774 -6.71 -10.31 9.73
C ARG A 774 -7.77 -9.75 10.67
N LEU A 775 -7.51 -9.90 11.97
CA LEU A 775 -8.37 -9.35 13.00
C LEU A 775 -8.40 -7.83 12.89
N GLN A 776 -9.58 -7.29 13.12
CA GLN A 776 -9.86 -5.86 13.19
C GLN A 776 -10.39 -5.59 14.59
N TRP A 777 -10.43 -4.32 15.00
CA TRP A 777 -10.80 -3.92 16.35
C TRP A 777 -9.77 -4.36 17.42
N ASN A 778 -8.50 -4.44 17.05
CA ASN A 778 -7.38 -4.69 17.94
C ASN A 778 -7.14 -3.50 18.88
N ARG A 779 -6.39 -3.68 19.96
CA ARG A 779 -6.11 -2.60 20.92
C ARG A 779 -4.65 -2.55 21.31
N ILE A 780 -4.11 -1.34 21.39
CA ILE A 780 -2.85 -1.07 22.06
C ILE A 780 -3.18 -0.28 23.34
N ALA A 781 -2.67 -0.71 24.48
CA ALA A 781 -2.77 0.02 25.74
C ALA A 781 -1.39 0.17 26.36
N ILE A 782 -1.00 1.41 26.65
CA ILE A 782 0.30 1.75 27.24
C ILE A 782 0.07 2.32 28.63
N PHE A 783 0.75 1.74 29.61
CA PHE A 783 0.65 2.12 31.00
C PHE A 783 1.96 2.80 31.39
N VAL A 784 1.91 4.11 31.63
CA VAL A 784 3.06 4.92 32.04
C VAL A 784 3.06 5.00 33.56
N ALA A 785 3.98 4.26 34.16
CA ALA A 785 4.07 4.14 35.62
C ALA A 785 4.53 5.43 36.33
N PRO A 786 5.62 6.12 35.90
CA PRO A 786 6.07 7.33 36.59
C PRO A 786 5.10 8.50 36.35
N PRO A 787 4.87 9.36 37.35
CA PRO A 787 4.10 10.58 37.13
C PRO A 787 4.90 11.59 36.30
N ILE A 788 4.27 12.20 35.30
CA ILE A 788 4.93 13.07 34.30
C ILE A 788 4.20 14.41 34.13
N PHE A 789 4.93 15.47 33.76
CA PHE A 789 4.33 16.69 33.21
C PHE A 789 4.05 16.47 31.72
N ILE A 790 2.81 16.66 31.26
CA ILE A 790 2.51 16.67 29.83
C ILE A 790 1.36 17.64 29.56
N GLU A 791 1.61 18.57 28.63
CA GLU A 791 0.62 19.52 28.15
C GLU A 791 -0.20 18.86 27.02
N PRO A 792 -1.52 19.10 26.92
CA PRO A 792 -2.36 18.49 25.89
C PRO A 792 -1.87 18.71 24.46
N GLU A 793 -1.30 19.88 24.17
CA GLU A 793 -0.75 20.24 22.85
C GLU A 793 0.45 19.34 22.49
N VAL A 794 1.34 19.11 23.46
CA VAL A 794 2.51 18.23 23.29
C VAL A 794 2.06 16.79 23.04
N ALA A 795 1.04 16.30 23.75
CA ALA A 795 0.45 14.99 23.48
C ALA A 795 -0.14 14.89 22.07
N GLY A 796 -0.79 15.97 21.60
CA GLY A 796 -1.29 16.10 20.23
C GLY A 796 -0.19 15.98 19.18
N ASP A 797 0.94 16.65 19.37
CA ASP A 797 2.10 16.57 18.48
C ASP A 797 2.71 15.18 18.43
N ILE A 798 2.80 14.51 19.58
CA ILE A 798 3.32 13.14 19.69
C ILE A 798 2.41 12.16 18.95
N ALA A 799 1.11 12.24 19.20
CA ALA A 799 0.13 11.37 18.54
C ALA A 799 0.18 11.55 17.01
N ARG A 800 0.24 12.78 16.49
CA ARG A 800 0.39 13.06 15.05
C ARG A 800 1.68 12.47 14.47
N ARG A 801 2.78 12.53 15.21
CA ARG A 801 4.07 11.97 14.82
C ARG A 801 4.09 10.43 14.83
N LEU A 802 3.36 9.81 15.75
CA LEU A 802 3.27 8.35 15.90
C LEU A 802 2.14 7.70 15.07
N ALA A 803 1.20 8.50 14.57
CA ALA A 803 0.11 8.10 13.66
C ALA A 803 0.53 7.13 12.54
N PRO A 804 1.64 7.38 11.81
CA PRO A 804 2.00 6.51 10.70
C PRO A 804 2.23 5.06 11.14
N ALA A 805 2.66 4.84 12.39
CA ALA A 805 2.91 3.52 12.94
C ALA A 805 1.63 2.78 13.37
N THR A 806 0.47 3.43 13.49
CA THR A 806 -0.83 2.79 13.83
C THR A 806 -1.64 2.36 12.63
N ARG A 807 -1.32 2.89 11.44
CA ARG A 807 -2.09 2.67 10.22
C ARG A 807 -2.23 1.19 9.89
N HIS A 808 -3.46 0.77 9.57
CA HIS A 808 -3.84 -0.59 9.16
C HIS A 808 -3.56 -1.70 10.17
N LEU A 809 -3.28 -1.37 11.43
CA LEU A 809 -3.23 -2.35 12.52
C LEU A 809 -4.63 -2.80 12.98
N GLY A 810 -5.68 -2.35 12.29
CA GLY A 810 -7.07 -2.63 12.63
C GLY A 810 -7.41 -2.20 14.04
N LEU A 811 -6.85 -1.08 14.51
CA LEU A 811 -7.03 -0.62 15.87
C LEU A 811 -8.44 -0.06 16.10
N GLU A 812 -9.06 -0.43 17.21
CA GLU A 812 -10.21 0.27 17.77
C GLU A 812 -9.77 1.63 18.31
N LYS A 813 -8.76 1.62 19.19
CA LYS A 813 -8.11 2.80 19.76
C LYS A 813 -6.75 2.43 20.36
N VAL A 814 -5.89 3.43 20.52
CA VAL A 814 -4.73 3.36 21.41
C VAL A 814 -5.10 4.03 22.72
N LEU A 815 -4.87 3.34 23.84
CA LEU A 815 -4.99 3.92 25.17
C LEU A 815 -3.61 4.24 25.74
N VAL A 816 -3.48 5.40 26.36
CA VAL A 816 -2.33 5.71 27.22
C VAL A 816 -2.84 6.09 28.60
N ARG A 817 -2.53 5.28 29.61
CA ARG A 817 -2.81 5.59 31.02
C ARG A 817 -1.56 6.13 31.67
N LEU A 818 -1.68 7.29 32.32
CA LEU A 818 -0.56 7.96 32.97
C LEU A 818 -1.03 8.76 34.19
N ASN A 819 -0.09 9.07 35.08
CA ASN A 819 -0.32 10.01 36.19
C ASN A 819 0.27 11.38 35.82
N ARG A 820 -0.55 12.43 35.84
CA ARG A 820 -0.16 13.79 35.44
C ARG A 820 0.25 14.61 36.66
N LEU A 821 1.40 15.26 36.58
CA LEU A 821 1.86 16.26 37.54
C LEU A 821 1.42 17.66 37.12
N ASP A 822 1.16 18.54 38.10
CA ASP A 822 0.87 19.95 37.85
C ASP A 822 2.17 20.76 37.83
N ARG A 823 2.49 21.40 36.70
CA ARG A 823 3.72 22.20 36.54
C ARG A 823 3.79 23.38 37.50
N GLN A 824 2.65 23.95 37.91
CA GLN A 824 2.60 25.05 38.87
C GLN A 824 2.63 24.55 40.33
N ALA A 825 2.34 23.27 40.56
CA ALA A 825 2.36 22.62 41.87
C ALA A 825 2.97 21.21 41.78
N PRO A 826 4.29 21.09 41.51
CA PRO A 826 4.95 19.81 41.23
C PRO A 826 4.93 18.83 42.41
N ASP A 827 4.73 19.31 43.63
CA ASP A 827 4.62 18.50 44.86
C ASP A 827 3.17 18.06 45.16
N ALA A 828 2.20 18.44 44.34
CA ALA A 828 0.81 18.02 44.48
C ALA A 828 0.63 16.52 44.15
N THR A 829 -0.46 15.91 44.64
CA THR A 829 -0.77 14.51 44.33
C THR A 829 -1.01 14.37 42.82
N PRO A 830 -0.32 13.44 42.12
CA PRO A 830 -0.52 13.22 40.70
C PRO A 830 -1.98 12.86 40.38
N VAL A 831 -2.51 13.39 39.29
CA VAL A 831 -3.89 13.12 38.85
C VAL A 831 -3.87 12.04 37.77
N PRO A 832 -4.58 10.91 37.94
CA PRO A 832 -4.64 9.86 36.94
C PRO A 832 -5.40 10.34 35.70
N ALA A 833 -4.88 10.03 34.52
CA ALA A 833 -5.46 10.42 33.23
C ALA A 833 -5.39 9.26 32.23
N GLU A 834 -6.41 9.16 31.36
CA GLU A 834 -6.44 8.25 30.22
C GLU A 834 -6.54 9.08 28.94
N LEU A 835 -5.53 8.96 28.08
CA LEU A 835 -5.51 9.51 26.73
C LEU A 835 -6.04 8.45 25.77
N VAL A 836 -7.08 8.78 25.02
CA VAL A 836 -7.69 7.90 24.02
C VAL A 836 -7.37 8.45 22.64
N ILE A 837 -6.66 7.66 21.86
CA ILE A 837 -6.26 8.02 20.49
C ILE A 837 -7.02 7.11 19.53
N MET A 838 -7.88 7.67 18.69
CA MET A 838 -8.65 6.94 17.70
C MET A 838 -8.19 7.31 16.29
N ASP A 839 -7.94 6.30 15.46
CA ASP A 839 -7.64 6.48 14.04
C ASP A 839 -8.94 6.33 13.25
N THR A 840 -9.48 7.45 12.77
CA THR A 840 -10.71 7.48 11.97
C THR A 840 -10.45 7.22 10.48
N GLY A 841 -9.19 6.93 10.10
CA GLY A 841 -8.74 6.68 8.73
C GLY A 841 -8.01 7.88 8.13
N ASP A 842 -8.51 9.10 8.34
CA ASP A 842 -7.95 10.34 7.80
C ASP A 842 -7.54 11.37 8.86
N GLN A 843 -8.09 11.27 10.07
CA GLN A 843 -7.71 12.10 11.22
C GLN A 843 -7.52 11.26 12.48
N LEU A 844 -6.55 11.66 13.30
CA LEU A 844 -6.42 11.15 14.65
C LEU A 844 -7.26 12.02 15.58
N GLU A 845 -8.25 11.41 16.21
CA GLU A 845 -8.96 12.03 17.32
C GLU A 845 -8.24 11.69 18.62
N ILE A 846 -8.08 12.69 19.49
CA ILE A 846 -7.37 12.57 20.75
C ILE A 846 -8.29 13.13 21.83
N ASP A 847 -8.68 12.27 22.76
CA ASP A 847 -9.54 12.62 23.87
C ASP A 847 -8.86 12.36 25.22
N TRP A 848 -9.11 13.25 26.17
CA TRP A 848 -8.59 13.17 27.54
C TRP A 848 -9.74 12.91 28.49
N ARG A 849 -9.65 11.82 29.28
CA ARG A 849 -10.68 11.49 30.26
C ARG A 849 -10.11 10.90 31.55
N PRO A 850 -10.89 10.90 32.64
CA PRO A 850 -10.56 10.11 33.81
C PRO A 850 -10.51 8.61 33.46
N PRO A 851 -9.52 7.85 33.97
CA PRO A 851 -9.51 6.40 33.81
C PRO A 851 -10.68 5.77 34.58
N HIS A 852 -11.27 4.72 34.00
CA HIS A 852 -12.26 3.86 34.65
C HIS A 852 -11.78 2.41 34.64
N ASP A 853 -12.10 1.65 35.68
CA ASP A 853 -11.60 0.28 35.87
C ASP A 853 -12.64 -0.80 35.57
N GLU A 854 -13.74 -0.42 34.91
CA GLU A 854 -14.75 -1.36 34.44
C GLU A 854 -14.15 -2.38 33.44
N PRO A 855 -14.63 -3.64 33.48
CA PRO A 855 -14.30 -4.65 32.47
C PRO A 855 -14.61 -4.16 31.06
N LEU A 856 -13.78 -4.59 30.11
CA LEU A 856 -13.99 -4.39 28.69
C LEU A 856 -15.07 -5.35 28.21
N ASP A 857 -16.20 -4.78 27.77
CA ASP A 857 -17.27 -5.57 27.18
C ASP A 857 -16.88 -6.13 25.80
N PRO A 858 -17.36 -7.35 25.46
CA PRO A 858 -17.31 -7.87 24.10
C PRO A 858 -17.98 -6.96 23.09
N THR A 859 -17.60 -7.11 21.82
CA THR A 859 -18.11 -6.29 20.71
C THR A 859 -19.61 -6.55 20.56
N ASP A 860 -20.43 -5.51 20.77
CA ASP A 860 -21.87 -5.60 20.55
C ASP A 860 -22.21 -5.84 19.06
N GLU A 861 -23.48 -6.19 18.79
CA GLU A 861 -23.93 -6.48 17.41
C GLU A 861 -23.71 -5.29 16.46
N TYR A 862 -23.89 -4.06 16.94
CA TYR A 862 -23.61 -2.84 16.19
C TYR A 862 -22.15 -2.76 15.77
N SER A 863 -21.24 -2.87 16.72
CA SER A 863 -19.80 -2.73 16.49
C SER A 863 -19.27 -3.86 15.61
N ARG A 864 -19.86 -5.06 15.66
CA ARG A 864 -19.55 -6.15 14.71
C ARG A 864 -19.92 -5.79 13.28
N LYS A 865 -21.06 -5.12 13.04
CA LYS A 865 -21.41 -4.62 11.70
C LYS A 865 -20.46 -3.52 11.23
N VAL A 866 -20.04 -2.62 12.12
CA VAL A 866 -19.02 -1.60 11.82
C VAL A 866 -17.70 -2.27 11.40
N VAL A 867 -17.25 -3.27 12.17
CA VAL A 867 -16.05 -4.05 11.84
C VAL A 867 -16.21 -4.78 10.51
N ALA A 868 -17.37 -5.40 10.24
CA ALA A 868 -17.63 -6.11 8.99
C ALA A 868 -17.59 -5.18 7.76
N ALA A 869 -18.14 -3.95 7.87
CA ALA A 869 -18.05 -2.94 6.83
C ALA A 869 -16.59 -2.47 6.63
N ARG A 870 -15.87 -2.15 7.71
CA ARG A 870 -14.46 -1.72 7.67
C ARG A 870 -13.54 -2.78 7.06
N ARG A 871 -13.77 -4.08 7.31
CA ARG A 871 -13.04 -5.20 6.65
C ARG A 871 -13.14 -5.14 5.13
N ARG A 872 -14.23 -4.60 4.59
CA ARG A 872 -14.46 -4.42 3.16
C ARG A 872 -14.05 -3.03 2.65
N LYS A 873 -13.40 -2.21 3.49
CA LYS A 873 -13.05 -0.80 3.23
C LYS A 873 -14.28 0.07 2.94
N LEU A 874 -15.41 -0.27 3.56
CA LEU A 874 -16.68 0.45 3.44
C LEU A 874 -17.10 1.00 4.80
N ILE A 875 -17.96 2.01 4.79
CA ILE A 875 -18.45 2.68 5.99
C ILE A 875 -19.83 2.13 6.31
N TYR A 876 -20.07 1.80 7.58
CA TYR A 876 -21.38 1.36 8.04
C TYR A 876 -22.35 2.56 8.08
N PRO A 877 -23.60 2.46 7.58
CA PRO A 877 -24.48 3.61 7.40
C PRO A 877 -24.66 4.47 8.67
N TYR A 878 -24.82 3.85 9.83
CA TYR A 878 -24.98 4.62 11.08
C TYR A 878 -23.70 5.30 11.57
N GLU A 879 -22.52 4.91 11.08
CA GLU A 879 -21.28 5.68 11.33
C GLU A 879 -21.28 6.97 10.50
N ILE A 880 -21.91 6.98 9.32
CA ILE A 880 -22.16 8.20 8.53
C ILE A 880 -23.12 9.10 9.29
N VAL A 881 -24.22 8.54 9.83
CA VAL A 881 -25.16 9.32 10.66
C VAL A 881 -24.42 9.94 11.84
N LYS A 882 -23.64 9.16 12.60
CA LYS A 882 -22.84 9.68 13.72
C LYS A 882 -21.89 10.78 13.29
N MET A 883 -21.16 10.61 12.19
CA MET A 883 -20.25 11.62 11.64
C MET A 883 -20.97 12.95 11.33
N LEU A 884 -22.24 12.89 10.90
CA LEU A 884 -23.02 14.08 10.58
C LEU A 884 -23.73 14.70 11.80
N THR A 885 -23.90 13.95 12.89
CA THR A 885 -24.63 14.37 14.10
C THR A 885 -23.74 14.57 15.34
N SER A 886 -22.45 14.23 15.28
CA SER A 886 -21.52 14.31 16.42
C SER A 886 -21.25 15.74 16.89
N GLU A 887 -20.87 15.89 18.17
CA GLU A 887 -20.64 17.17 18.86
C GLU A 887 -19.52 18.00 18.22
N SER A 888 -19.61 19.33 18.36
CA SER A 888 -18.48 20.22 18.07
C SER A 888 -17.32 19.94 19.04
N PRO A 889 -16.05 20.22 18.68
CA PRO A 889 -14.88 20.00 19.54
C PRO A 889 -14.96 20.65 20.94
N ASP A 890 -15.87 21.62 21.10
CA ASP A 890 -16.06 22.41 22.30
C ASP A 890 -17.06 21.77 23.30
N GLY A 891 -17.53 20.54 23.03
CA GLY A 891 -18.42 19.78 23.93
C GLY A 891 -19.86 20.30 24.02
N THR A 892 -20.31 21.07 23.02
CA THR A 892 -21.72 21.42 22.84
C THR A 892 -22.43 20.30 22.07
N PRO A 893 -23.62 19.83 22.51
CA PRO A 893 -24.42 18.85 21.78
C PRO A 893 -24.56 19.31 20.32
N GLY A 894 -24.27 18.42 19.37
CA GLY A 894 -24.42 18.74 17.94
C GLY A 894 -25.86 19.23 17.68
N GLU A 895 -26.01 20.41 17.09
CA GLU A 895 -27.34 20.94 16.73
C GLU A 895 -27.97 20.16 15.56
N CYS A 896 -27.25 19.19 14.99
CA CYS A 896 -27.70 18.32 13.92
C CYS A 896 -28.50 17.12 14.46
N SER A 897 -29.62 16.79 13.82
CA SER A 897 -30.45 15.62 14.19
C SER A 897 -30.71 14.70 13.01
N PHE A 898 -30.89 13.41 13.31
CA PHE A 898 -31.31 12.39 12.35
C PHE A 898 -32.52 11.62 12.89
N GLU A 899 -33.58 11.55 12.10
CA GLU A 899 -34.80 10.81 12.39
C GLU A 899 -34.95 9.66 11.40
N GLU A 900 -34.91 8.42 11.88
CA GLU A 900 -34.99 7.24 11.02
C GLU A 900 -36.44 6.94 10.58
N TYR A 901 -36.61 6.59 9.31
CA TYR A 901 -37.88 6.16 8.71
C TYR A 901 -37.75 4.74 8.14
N ASP A 902 -38.86 4.02 8.11
CA ASP A 902 -38.98 2.70 7.46
C ASP A 902 -40.38 2.57 6.83
N LEU A 903 -40.65 1.45 6.17
CA LEU A 903 -41.96 1.20 5.58
C LEU A 903 -43.00 0.92 6.68
N ASP A 904 -44.17 1.53 6.55
CA ASP A 904 -45.33 1.20 7.38
C ASP A 904 -45.75 -0.26 7.12
N PRO A 905 -45.63 -1.16 8.11
CA PRO A 905 -45.99 -2.57 7.93
C PRO A 905 -47.49 -2.79 7.72
N GLN A 906 -48.33 -1.80 8.00
CA GLN A 906 -49.79 -1.85 7.82
C GLN A 906 -50.23 -1.31 6.44
N SER A 907 -49.34 -0.64 5.72
CA SER A 907 -49.65 -0.06 4.41
C SER A 907 -49.41 -1.07 3.28
N ALA A 908 -50.36 -1.16 2.35
CA ALA A 908 -50.22 -1.95 1.11
C ALA A 908 -49.34 -1.25 0.05
N ARG A 909 -48.92 0.00 0.30
CA ARG A 909 -48.01 0.79 -0.53
C ARG A 909 -46.77 1.16 0.27
N PRO A 910 -45.62 1.45 -0.38
CA PRO A 910 -44.39 1.83 0.31
C PRO A 910 -44.51 3.23 0.93
N LEU A 911 -45.18 3.31 2.08
CA LEU A 911 -45.37 4.55 2.84
C LEU A 911 -44.30 4.65 3.91
N ALA A 912 -43.59 5.78 3.96
CA ALA A 912 -42.60 6.03 5.00
C ALA A 912 -43.28 6.40 6.32
N VAL A 913 -42.86 5.74 7.41
CA VAL A 913 -43.25 6.09 8.79
C VAL A 913 -41.99 6.20 9.66
N GLN A 914 -42.00 7.14 10.59
CA GLN A 914 -40.91 7.31 11.54
C GLN A 914 -40.81 6.07 12.45
N VAL A 915 -39.59 5.58 12.66
CA VAL A 915 -39.31 4.49 13.60
C VAL A 915 -38.63 5.07 14.82
N ALA A 916 -39.44 5.51 15.79
CA ALA A 916 -38.93 6.04 17.05
C ALA A 916 -38.19 4.94 17.86
N ASP A 917 -37.13 5.34 18.56
CA ASP A 917 -36.39 4.54 19.54
C ASP A 917 -35.74 3.24 19.04
N ARG A 918 -35.60 3.05 17.71
CA ARG A 918 -34.87 1.91 17.16
C ARG A 918 -33.36 2.10 17.38
N PRO A 919 -32.66 1.21 18.11
CA PRO A 919 -31.21 1.29 18.24
C PRO A 919 -30.54 1.13 16.88
N TYR A 920 -29.49 1.90 16.63
CA TYR A 920 -28.68 1.76 15.43
C TYR A 920 -28.17 0.33 15.26
N GLY A 921 -28.13 -0.14 14.02
CA GLY A 921 -27.77 -1.52 13.71
C GLY A 921 -28.94 -2.51 13.71
N ARG A 922 -30.16 -2.09 14.04
CA ARG A 922 -31.37 -2.93 14.00
C ARG A 922 -32.21 -2.75 12.73
N ASN A 923 -31.65 -2.15 11.68
CA ASN A 923 -32.27 -2.09 10.36
C ASN A 923 -32.59 -3.50 9.82
N ARG A 924 -33.71 -3.63 9.11
CA ARG A 924 -34.19 -4.91 8.54
C ARG A 924 -33.90 -5.06 7.04
N SER A 925 -33.25 -4.06 6.45
CA SER A 925 -33.00 -3.95 5.02
C SER A 925 -31.59 -3.44 4.78
N ALA A 926 -31.06 -3.72 3.59
CA ALA A 926 -29.81 -3.16 3.13
C ALA A 926 -29.90 -1.64 2.81
N VAL A 927 -31.04 -0.99 3.01
CA VAL A 927 -31.25 0.46 2.83
C VAL A 927 -31.76 1.06 4.13
N VAL A 928 -31.11 2.12 4.59
CA VAL A 928 -31.51 2.96 5.73
C VAL A 928 -31.84 4.34 5.19
N PHE A 929 -32.96 4.92 5.58
CA PHE A 929 -33.29 6.29 5.20
C PHE A 929 -33.96 7.06 6.34
N GLY A 930 -33.89 8.38 6.27
CA GLY A 930 -34.44 9.24 7.31
C GLY A 930 -34.32 10.72 6.98
N LEU A 931 -34.79 11.55 7.91
CA LEU A 931 -34.65 13.00 7.83
C LEU A 931 -33.43 13.45 8.59
N ILE A 932 -32.58 14.25 7.93
CA ILE A 932 -31.44 14.90 8.57
C ILE A 932 -31.65 16.42 8.64
N ARG A 933 -31.42 17.01 9.81
CA ARG A 933 -31.45 18.45 10.05
C ARG A 933 -30.05 18.95 10.44
N THR A 934 -29.58 20.02 9.80
CA THR A 934 -28.21 20.55 9.98
C THR A 934 -28.29 22.07 10.02
N PRO A 935 -28.20 22.68 11.21
CA PRO A 935 -28.09 24.13 11.36
C PRO A 935 -26.83 24.67 10.70
N THR A 936 -26.96 25.82 10.05
CA THR A 936 -25.85 26.55 9.44
C THR A 936 -26.04 28.03 9.71
N ALA A 937 -24.98 28.83 9.55
CA ALA A 937 -25.10 30.29 9.66
C ALA A 937 -26.15 30.89 8.69
N LYS A 938 -26.39 30.25 7.54
CA LYS A 938 -27.34 30.69 6.51
C LYS A 938 -28.78 30.20 6.78
N VAL A 939 -28.92 29.03 7.40
CA VAL A 939 -30.19 28.39 7.75
C VAL A 939 -30.12 27.94 9.22
N PRO A 940 -30.25 28.88 10.18
CA PRO A 940 -30.13 28.58 11.61
C PRO A 940 -31.19 27.59 12.10
N GLU A 941 -32.37 27.55 11.46
CA GLU A 941 -33.43 26.58 11.76
C GLU A 941 -33.09 25.14 11.33
N GLY A 942 -31.95 24.95 10.66
CA GLY A 942 -31.53 23.69 10.10
C GLY A 942 -32.00 23.51 8.66
N MET A 943 -31.04 23.32 7.76
CA MET A 943 -31.32 22.69 6.47
C MET A 943 -32.02 21.35 6.74
N LEU A 944 -32.98 20.92 5.92
CA LEU A 944 -33.73 19.68 6.08
C LEU A 944 -33.62 18.88 4.78
N ARG A 945 -33.25 17.59 4.88
CA ARG A 945 -33.00 16.70 3.73
C ARG A 945 -33.45 15.29 4.05
N VAL A 946 -33.78 14.51 3.03
CA VAL A 946 -33.92 13.05 3.14
C VAL A 946 -32.55 12.43 2.87
N LEU A 947 -32.02 11.66 3.81
CA LEU A 947 -30.76 10.93 3.66
C LEU A 947 -31.06 9.45 3.40
N VAL A 948 -30.46 8.88 2.37
CA VAL A 948 -30.54 7.46 1.99
C VAL A 948 -29.14 6.85 2.03
N LEU A 949 -28.97 5.77 2.78
CA LEU A 949 -27.70 5.09 3.01
C LEU A 949 -27.85 3.60 2.71
N SER A 950 -26.81 3.00 2.14
CA SER A 950 -26.76 1.54 1.94
C SER A 950 -26.03 0.85 3.10
N ASP A 951 -26.50 -0.32 3.51
CA ASP A 951 -25.84 -1.20 4.46
C ASP A 951 -25.05 -2.29 3.70
N PRO A 952 -23.71 -2.15 3.56
CA PRO A 952 -22.90 -3.10 2.81
C PRO A 952 -22.76 -4.45 3.54
N THR A 953 -23.18 -4.56 4.80
CA THR A 953 -23.12 -5.81 5.56
C THR A 953 -24.22 -6.80 5.11
N MET A 954 -25.29 -6.30 4.48
CA MET A 954 -26.40 -7.10 3.96
C MET A 954 -26.28 -7.31 2.45
N GLY A 955 -25.69 -8.43 2.03
CA GLY A 955 -25.61 -8.79 0.60
C GLY A 955 -24.86 -7.77 -0.27
N MET A 956 -23.91 -7.00 0.30
CA MET A 956 -23.24 -5.88 -0.39
C MET A 956 -24.22 -4.85 -0.96
N GLY A 957 -25.31 -4.57 -0.24
CA GLY A 957 -26.33 -3.64 -0.72
C GLY A 957 -27.08 -4.13 -1.95
N ALA A 958 -27.24 -5.45 -2.11
CA ALA A 958 -27.99 -6.03 -3.22
C ALA A 958 -29.44 -5.53 -3.22
N LEU A 959 -29.91 -5.11 -4.39
CA LEU A 959 -31.20 -4.45 -4.57
C LEU A 959 -32.28 -5.49 -4.88
N ALA A 960 -33.14 -5.77 -3.90
CA ALA A 960 -34.35 -6.56 -4.09
C ALA A 960 -35.61 -5.69 -3.91
N GLY A 961 -36.78 -6.29 -4.06
CA GLY A 961 -38.08 -5.61 -3.88
C GLY A 961 -38.15 -4.73 -2.61
N PRO A 962 -37.89 -5.28 -1.41
CA PRO A 962 -37.98 -4.52 -0.15
C PRO A 962 -37.02 -3.32 -0.06
N GLU A 963 -35.81 -3.43 -0.62
CA GLU A 963 -34.85 -2.32 -0.70
C GLU A 963 -35.36 -1.24 -1.66
N CYS A 964 -35.85 -1.64 -2.84
CA CYS A 964 -36.39 -0.72 -3.84
C CYS A 964 -37.60 0.06 -3.32
N ASP A 965 -38.48 -0.61 -2.56
CA ASP A 965 -39.67 0.01 -1.96
C ASP A 965 -39.29 1.10 -0.93
N ARG A 966 -38.21 0.91 -0.16
CA ARG A 966 -37.67 1.94 0.75
C ARG A 966 -37.11 3.15 0.00
N VAL A 967 -36.41 2.90 -1.10
CA VAL A 967 -35.89 3.99 -1.94
C VAL A 967 -37.05 4.81 -2.51
N VAL A 968 -38.12 4.16 -3.01
CA VAL A 968 -39.34 4.86 -3.46
C VAL A 968 -39.98 5.67 -2.34
N ALA A 969 -40.13 5.08 -1.15
CA ALA A 969 -40.68 5.78 0.02
C ALA A 969 -39.85 7.02 0.42
N ALA A 970 -38.52 6.95 0.31
CA ALA A 970 -37.62 8.08 0.54
C ALA A 970 -37.83 9.21 -0.48
N PHE A 971 -38.02 8.89 -1.76
CA PHE A 971 -38.37 9.89 -2.78
C PHE A 971 -39.73 10.53 -2.52
N ASP A 972 -40.74 9.74 -2.14
CA ASP A 972 -42.07 10.24 -1.81
C ASP A 972 -42.06 11.15 -0.58
N LEU A 973 -41.26 10.80 0.43
CA LEU A 973 -41.02 11.65 1.59
C LEU A 973 -40.37 12.98 1.19
N ALA A 974 -39.31 12.94 0.37
CA ALA A 974 -38.60 14.13 -0.10
C ALA A 974 -39.51 15.07 -0.90
N GLU A 975 -40.34 14.51 -1.79
CA GLU A 975 -41.30 15.27 -2.59
C GLU A 975 -42.39 15.90 -1.71
N SER A 976 -42.93 15.16 -0.74
CA SER A 976 -43.97 15.67 0.16
C SER A 976 -43.51 16.86 1.02
N LEU A 977 -42.22 16.88 1.38
CA LEU A 977 -41.61 17.91 2.20
C LEU A 977 -40.99 19.05 1.37
N GLY A 978 -40.85 18.87 0.05
CA GLY A 978 -40.18 19.82 -0.84
C GLY A 978 -38.70 19.98 -0.53
N VAL A 979 -38.03 18.91 -0.09
CA VAL A 979 -36.61 18.91 0.32
C VAL A 979 -35.75 18.07 -0.63
N PRO A 980 -34.43 18.35 -0.73
CA PRO A 980 -33.53 17.52 -1.52
C PRO A 980 -33.32 16.13 -0.87
N LEU A 981 -32.98 15.15 -1.73
CA LEU A 981 -32.59 13.80 -1.33
C LEU A 981 -31.07 13.65 -1.46
N GLU A 982 -30.42 13.19 -0.40
CA GLU A 982 -29.01 12.84 -0.35
C GLU A 982 -28.86 11.33 -0.33
N TRP A 983 -27.99 10.79 -1.17
CA TRP A 983 -27.80 9.35 -1.30
C TRP A 983 -26.31 9.00 -1.23
N VAL A 984 -25.95 8.14 -0.28
CA VAL A 984 -24.64 7.49 -0.21
C VAL A 984 -24.79 5.99 -0.55
N PRO A 985 -24.82 5.63 -1.85
CA PRO A 985 -25.03 4.25 -2.28
C PRO A 985 -23.77 3.38 -2.20
N VAL A 986 -23.97 2.12 -1.83
CA VAL A 986 -23.02 1.02 -2.04
C VAL A 986 -23.84 -0.21 -2.44
N SER A 987 -23.64 -0.73 -3.65
CA SER A 987 -24.48 -1.84 -4.15
C SER A 987 -23.77 -2.77 -5.13
N SER A 988 -24.00 -4.06 -4.96
CA SER A 988 -23.66 -5.12 -5.93
C SER A 988 -24.66 -5.24 -7.08
N GLY A 989 -25.66 -4.35 -7.16
CA GLY A 989 -26.69 -4.32 -8.20
C GLY A 989 -27.95 -5.11 -7.82
N ALA A 990 -28.77 -5.43 -8.82
CA ALA A 990 -30.00 -6.19 -8.61
C ALA A 990 -29.70 -7.58 -8.03
N LYS A 991 -30.49 -8.01 -7.04
CA LYS A 991 -30.35 -9.35 -6.47
C LYS A 991 -30.71 -10.40 -7.52
N ILE A 992 -29.74 -11.24 -7.87
CA ILE A 992 -29.92 -12.39 -8.75
C ILE A 992 -30.10 -13.63 -7.86
N ALA A 993 -31.22 -14.33 -8.02
CA ALA A 993 -31.45 -15.62 -7.39
C ALA A 993 -32.18 -16.54 -8.39
N MET A 994 -31.87 -17.84 -8.38
CA MET A 994 -32.41 -18.79 -9.36
C MET A 994 -33.87 -19.20 -9.07
N ASP A 995 -34.32 -18.94 -7.84
CA ASP A 995 -35.65 -19.23 -7.32
C ASP A 995 -36.61 -18.02 -7.40
N SER A 996 -36.08 -16.80 -7.54
CA SER A 996 -36.86 -15.62 -7.92
C SER A 996 -36.80 -15.41 -9.44
N GLY A 997 -37.91 -15.14 -10.10
CA GLY A 997 -37.95 -14.78 -11.51
C GLY A 997 -37.41 -13.36 -11.77
N THR A 998 -38.10 -12.57 -12.61
CA THR A 998 -37.69 -11.20 -12.98
C THR A 998 -38.18 -10.12 -12.00
N GLU A 999 -38.79 -10.49 -10.87
CA GLU A 999 -39.49 -9.55 -9.98
C GLU A 999 -38.54 -8.51 -9.36
N ASN A 1000 -37.28 -8.87 -9.10
CA ASN A 1000 -36.26 -7.91 -8.64
C ASN A 1000 -35.90 -6.90 -9.73
N LEU A 1001 -35.93 -7.29 -11.01
CA LEU A 1001 -35.74 -6.35 -12.13
C LEU A 1001 -36.91 -5.38 -12.23
N ASP A 1002 -38.15 -5.87 -12.08
CA ASP A 1002 -39.34 -5.02 -12.06
C ASP A 1002 -39.29 -4.01 -10.91
N ALA A 1003 -38.84 -4.43 -9.73
CA ALA A 1003 -38.64 -3.54 -8.58
C ALA A 1003 -37.60 -2.45 -8.88
N THR A 1004 -36.47 -2.82 -9.49
CA THR A 1004 -35.45 -1.84 -9.84
C THR A 1004 -35.91 -0.83 -10.89
N ALA A 1005 -36.77 -1.26 -11.82
CA ALA A 1005 -37.39 -0.39 -12.82
C ALA A 1005 -38.38 0.62 -12.20
N ARG A 1006 -39.06 0.27 -11.10
CA ARG A 1006 -39.91 1.22 -10.35
C ARG A 1006 -39.09 2.38 -9.78
N VAL A 1007 -37.92 2.09 -9.23
CA VAL A 1007 -37.00 3.13 -8.72
C VAL A 1007 -36.54 4.04 -9.85
N VAL A 1008 -36.15 3.49 -11.00
CA VAL A 1008 -35.80 4.26 -12.20
C VAL A 1008 -36.92 5.23 -12.58
N ARG A 1009 -38.16 4.73 -12.68
CA ARG A 1009 -39.32 5.58 -12.98
C ARG A 1009 -39.46 6.69 -11.94
N ARG A 1010 -39.30 6.37 -10.66
CA ARG A 1010 -39.47 7.35 -9.59
C ARG A 1010 -38.41 8.45 -9.65
N ILE A 1011 -37.13 8.09 -9.81
CA ILE A 1011 -36.03 9.05 -9.99
C ILE A 1011 -36.38 10.04 -11.10
N VAL A 1012 -36.74 9.55 -12.30
CA VAL A 1012 -37.06 10.40 -13.45
C VAL A 1012 -38.24 11.31 -13.16
N THR A 1013 -39.33 10.79 -12.59
CA THR A 1013 -40.51 11.62 -12.30
C THR A 1013 -40.23 12.68 -11.23
N PHE A 1014 -39.44 12.35 -10.20
CA PHE A 1014 -39.06 13.27 -9.13
C PHE A 1014 -38.18 14.41 -9.66
N THR A 1015 -37.14 14.08 -10.44
CA THR A 1015 -36.23 15.09 -10.99
C THR A 1015 -36.91 15.95 -12.07
N GLN A 1016 -37.82 15.39 -12.88
CA GLN A 1016 -38.63 16.17 -13.83
C GLN A 1016 -39.59 17.15 -13.15
N ALA A 1017 -40.08 16.81 -11.96
CA ALA A 1017 -40.88 17.71 -11.12
C ALA A 1017 -40.04 18.83 -10.45
N GLY A 1018 -38.73 18.84 -10.66
CA GLY A 1018 -37.80 19.81 -10.08
C GLY A 1018 -37.15 19.36 -8.78
N GLY A 1019 -37.41 18.12 -8.34
CA GLY A 1019 -36.75 17.48 -7.21
C GLY A 1019 -35.24 17.37 -7.41
N VAL A 1020 -34.49 17.48 -6.32
CA VAL A 1020 -33.02 17.52 -6.33
C VAL A 1020 -32.46 16.27 -5.65
N VAL A 1021 -31.54 15.59 -6.33
CA VAL A 1021 -30.86 14.39 -5.81
C VAL A 1021 -29.36 14.60 -5.82
N HIS A 1022 -28.73 14.52 -4.64
CA HIS A 1022 -27.29 14.53 -4.48
C HIS A 1022 -26.79 13.12 -4.21
N VAL A 1023 -25.77 12.67 -4.93
CA VAL A 1023 -25.20 11.34 -4.82
C VAL A 1023 -23.73 11.44 -4.44
N ILE A 1024 -23.33 10.75 -3.37
CA ILE A 1024 -21.93 10.58 -2.98
C ILE A 1024 -21.55 9.12 -3.17
N VAL A 1025 -20.73 8.85 -4.20
CA VAL A 1025 -20.22 7.50 -4.46
C VAL A 1025 -18.93 7.32 -3.68
N GLN A 1026 -18.97 6.50 -2.63
CA GLN A 1026 -17.84 6.20 -1.74
C GLN A 1026 -17.26 4.78 -1.96
N GLY A 1027 -17.98 3.92 -2.69
CA GLY A 1027 -17.62 2.52 -2.88
C GLY A 1027 -17.92 2.02 -4.29
N VAL A 1028 -18.06 0.69 -4.42
CA VAL A 1028 -18.38 0.05 -5.70
C VAL A 1028 -19.90 -0.02 -5.86
N ASN A 1029 -20.39 0.58 -6.94
CA ASN A 1029 -21.77 0.46 -7.41
C ASN A 1029 -21.77 -0.32 -8.72
N VAL A 1030 -22.61 -1.35 -8.79
CA VAL A 1030 -22.72 -2.22 -9.95
C VAL A 1030 -24.15 -2.23 -10.52
N GLY A 1031 -24.26 -2.28 -11.85
CA GLY A 1031 -25.52 -2.58 -12.54
C GLY A 1031 -26.60 -1.54 -12.28
N ALA A 1032 -27.71 -1.96 -11.65
CA ALA A 1032 -28.88 -1.12 -11.40
C ALA A 1032 -28.54 0.16 -10.61
N GLN A 1033 -27.69 0.07 -9.59
CA GLN A 1033 -27.33 1.26 -8.79
C GLN A 1033 -26.57 2.29 -9.64
N SER A 1034 -25.61 1.86 -10.47
CA SER A 1034 -24.88 2.78 -11.36
C SER A 1034 -25.82 3.48 -12.34
N TYR A 1035 -26.83 2.78 -12.84
CA TYR A 1035 -27.89 3.39 -13.64
C TYR A 1035 -28.68 4.44 -12.86
N TRP A 1036 -29.02 4.17 -11.60
CA TRP A 1036 -29.76 5.11 -10.75
C TRP A 1036 -28.96 6.38 -10.48
N ASP A 1037 -27.68 6.23 -10.11
CA ASP A 1037 -26.76 7.33 -9.83
C ASP A 1037 -26.63 8.26 -11.05
N ALA A 1038 -26.48 7.67 -12.24
CA ALA A 1038 -26.44 8.38 -13.51
C ALA A 1038 -27.76 9.12 -13.77
N LEU A 1039 -28.90 8.42 -13.71
CA LEU A 1039 -30.21 9.02 -14.00
C LEU A 1039 -30.59 10.14 -13.02
N ALA A 1040 -30.13 10.06 -11.77
CA ALA A 1040 -30.37 11.08 -10.76
C ALA A 1040 -29.61 12.40 -11.04
N THR A 1041 -28.50 12.36 -11.78
CA THR A 1041 -27.56 13.50 -11.85
C THR A 1041 -27.14 13.90 -13.28
N MET A 1042 -27.37 13.06 -14.29
CA MET A 1042 -26.89 13.27 -15.67
C MET A 1042 -27.92 13.83 -16.65
N LEU A 1043 -29.21 13.58 -16.42
CA LEU A 1043 -30.23 14.03 -17.36
C LEU A 1043 -30.31 15.55 -17.36
N MET A 1044 -30.71 16.14 -18.49
CA MET A 1044 -30.71 17.61 -18.66
C MET A 1044 -31.60 18.36 -17.67
N HIS A 1045 -32.55 17.69 -17.02
CA HIS A 1045 -33.43 18.27 -16.00
C HIS A 1045 -32.90 18.09 -14.56
N CYS A 1046 -31.81 17.33 -14.36
CA CYS A 1046 -31.23 17.09 -13.04
C CYS A 1046 -30.53 18.35 -12.53
N LYS A 1047 -30.78 18.70 -11.26
CA LYS A 1047 -30.19 19.88 -10.60
C LYS A 1047 -29.15 19.55 -9.54
N GLY A 1048 -29.13 18.30 -9.07
CA GLY A 1048 -28.25 17.87 -8.00
C GLY A 1048 -26.84 17.53 -8.47
N VAL A 1049 -26.08 16.88 -7.60
CA VAL A 1049 -24.64 16.65 -7.80
C VAL A 1049 -24.22 15.22 -7.60
N LEU A 1050 -23.19 14.80 -8.34
CA LEU A 1050 -22.51 13.53 -8.13
C LEU A 1050 -21.08 13.81 -7.70
N ILE A 1051 -20.74 13.36 -6.50
CA ILE A 1051 -19.40 13.47 -5.89
C ILE A 1051 -18.83 12.06 -5.80
N MET A 1052 -17.64 11.83 -6.35
CA MET A 1052 -16.97 10.52 -6.24
C MET A 1052 -15.72 10.64 -5.39
N THR A 1053 -15.49 9.61 -4.58
CA THR A 1053 -14.24 9.50 -3.81
C THR A 1053 -13.21 8.62 -4.50
N GLN A 1054 -11.98 8.60 -3.99
CA GLN A 1054 -10.84 7.94 -4.64
C GLN A 1054 -11.07 6.46 -4.98
N ASN A 1055 -11.74 5.72 -4.09
CA ASN A 1055 -11.95 4.27 -4.23
C ASN A 1055 -13.32 3.92 -4.83
N ALA A 1056 -14.06 4.95 -5.27
CA ALA A 1056 -15.39 4.79 -5.82
C ALA A 1056 -15.35 4.29 -7.26
N SER A 1057 -16.34 3.47 -7.63
CA SER A 1057 -16.55 3.07 -9.02
C SER A 1057 -18.02 2.87 -9.33
N MET A 1058 -18.43 3.28 -10.51
CA MET A 1058 -19.75 3.02 -11.08
C MET A 1058 -19.57 2.18 -12.34
N VAL A 1059 -20.02 0.92 -12.30
CA VAL A 1059 -19.82 -0.02 -13.41
C VAL A 1059 -21.11 -0.75 -13.73
N LEU A 1060 -21.44 -0.92 -15.01
CA LEU A 1060 -22.60 -1.72 -15.39
C LEU A 1060 -22.35 -3.22 -15.22
N THR A 1061 -21.10 -3.64 -15.40
CA THR A 1061 -20.66 -5.03 -15.29
C THR A 1061 -19.27 -5.04 -14.70
N GLY A 1062 -19.06 -5.89 -13.69
CA GLY A 1062 -17.77 -5.98 -13.02
C GLY A 1062 -16.66 -6.44 -13.96
N ARG A 1063 -15.44 -5.97 -13.69
CA ARG A 1063 -14.19 -6.27 -14.42
C ARG A 1063 -14.00 -7.76 -14.67
N ALA A 1064 -14.20 -8.60 -13.67
CA ALA A 1064 -13.98 -10.05 -13.78
C ALA A 1064 -14.94 -10.70 -14.80
N ALA A 1065 -16.20 -10.23 -14.87
CA ALA A 1065 -17.16 -10.70 -15.85
C ALA A 1065 -16.83 -10.20 -17.26
N LEU A 1066 -16.37 -8.95 -17.39
CA LEU A 1066 -15.91 -8.40 -18.67
C LEU A 1066 -14.66 -9.13 -19.20
N GLU A 1067 -13.70 -9.43 -18.32
CA GLU A 1067 -12.49 -10.19 -18.66
C GLU A 1067 -12.84 -11.62 -19.11
N ALA A 1068 -13.74 -12.30 -18.40
CA ALA A 1068 -14.23 -13.61 -18.80
C ALA A 1068 -14.92 -13.60 -20.18
N SER A 1069 -15.60 -12.51 -20.54
CA SER A 1069 -16.22 -12.32 -21.86
C SER A 1069 -15.25 -11.86 -22.96
N GLY A 1070 -13.97 -11.63 -22.63
CA GLY A 1070 -12.98 -11.05 -23.54
C GLY A 1070 -13.23 -9.57 -23.90
N GLY A 1071 -14.10 -8.89 -23.13
CA GLY A 1071 -14.57 -7.53 -23.43
C GLY A 1071 -13.67 -6.41 -22.90
N VAL A 1072 -12.92 -6.64 -21.82
CA VAL A 1072 -12.05 -5.60 -21.22
C VAL A 1072 -10.79 -6.22 -20.59
N SER A 1073 -9.65 -5.55 -20.79
CA SER A 1073 -8.44 -5.69 -19.96
C SER A 1073 -8.29 -4.44 -19.10
N ALA A 1074 -8.70 -4.51 -17.84
CA ALA A 1074 -8.52 -3.44 -16.85
C ALA A 1074 -7.98 -4.03 -15.54
N GLU A 1075 -7.31 -3.19 -14.75
CA GLU A 1075 -6.62 -3.64 -13.53
C GLU A 1075 -7.60 -3.86 -12.36
N ASP A 1076 -8.61 -2.99 -12.22
CA ASP A 1076 -9.60 -2.97 -11.15
C ASP A 1076 -10.94 -2.35 -11.63
N GLU A 1077 -11.97 -2.31 -10.78
CA GLU A 1077 -13.25 -1.67 -11.11
C GLU A 1077 -13.12 -0.15 -11.27
N VAL A 1078 -12.22 0.48 -10.51
CA VAL A 1078 -11.93 1.93 -10.60
C VAL A 1078 -11.38 2.29 -11.97
N ALA A 1079 -10.63 1.40 -12.62
CA ALA A 1079 -10.07 1.60 -13.94
C ALA A 1079 -11.13 1.68 -15.06
N ILE A 1080 -12.33 1.16 -14.83
CA ILE A 1080 -13.44 1.14 -15.81
C ILE A 1080 -14.66 1.96 -15.39
N GLY A 1081 -14.71 2.44 -14.14
CA GLY A 1081 -15.85 3.20 -13.62
C GLY A 1081 -15.51 4.27 -12.59
N GLY A 1082 -14.23 4.56 -12.35
CA GLY A 1082 -13.78 5.57 -11.38
C GLY A 1082 -13.76 6.99 -11.94
N PHE A 1083 -13.55 7.96 -11.04
CA PHE A 1083 -13.53 9.39 -11.36
C PHE A 1083 -12.49 9.73 -12.44
N GLU A 1084 -11.22 9.38 -12.22
CA GLU A 1084 -10.11 9.88 -13.04
C GLU A 1084 -10.18 9.44 -14.51
N ARG A 1085 -10.56 8.19 -14.78
CA ARG A 1085 -10.50 7.62 -16.13
C ARG A 1085 -11.79 7.77 -16.92
N ILE A 1086 -12.93 7.81 -16.24
CA ILE A 1086 -14.25 7.65 -16.89
C ILE A 1086 -15.21 8.75 -16.43
N MET A 1087 -15.56 8.78 -15.14
CA MET A 1087 -16.70 9.56 -14.65
C MET A 1087 -16.43 11.07 -14.53
N GLY A 1088 -15.19 11.47 -14.25
CA GLY A 1088 -14.78 12.88 -14.34
C GLY A 1088 -14.69 13.33 -15.80
N PRO A 1089 -13.89 12.65 -16.66
CA PRO A 1089 -13.73 12.97 -18.07
C PRO A 1089 -15.01 13.05 -18.88
N ASN A 1090 -16.00 12.18 -18.62
CA ASN A 1090 -17.28 12.20 -19.34
C ASN A 1090 -18.29 13.24 -18.79
N GLY A 1091 -17.95 13.91 -17.68
CA GLY A 1091 -18.79 14.90 -17.00
C GLY A 1091 -19.86 14.33 -16.08
N GLU A 1092 -19.84 13.03 -15.77
CA GLU A 1092 -20.81 12.37 -14.90
C GLU A 1092 -20.62 12.74 -13.43
N ALA A 1093 -19.41 12.52 -12.93
CA ALA A 1093 -18.98 13.04 -11.65
C ALA A 1093 -18.63 14.52 -11.79
N GLN A 1094 -19.35 15.35 -11.04
CA GLN A 1094 -19.20 16.79 -11.06
C GLN A 1094 -18.03 17.24 -10.18
N TYR A 1095 -17.77 16.47 -9.12
CA TYR A 1095 -16.75 16.75 -8.13
C TYR A 1095 -15.99 15.48 -7.75
N TYR A 1096 -14.74 15.69 -7.37
CA TYR A 1096 -13.88 14.69 -6.76
C TYR A 1096 -13.71 15.01 -5.28
N ALA A 1097 -13.72 14.00 -4.42
CA ALA A 1097 -13.41 14.13 -3.00
C ALA A 1097 -12.34 13.11 -2.58
N HIS A 1098 -11.49 13.46 -1.63
CA HIS A 1098 -10.47 12.53 -1.13
C HIS A 1098 -11.08 11.40 -0.30
N ASN A 1099 -12.12 11.72 0.49
CA ASN A 1099 -12.81 10.82 1.39
C ASN A 1099 -14.26 11.30 1.61
N LEU A 1100 -15.01 10.60 2.46
CA LEU A 1100 -16.42 10.91 2.71
C LEU A 1100 -16.61 12.27 3.41
N ALA A 1101 -15.74 12.63 4.36
CA ALA A 1101 -15.82 13.91 5.06
C ALA A 1101 -15.61 15.10 4.10
N ASP A 1102 -14.63 14.98 3.20
CA ASP A 1102 -14.38 15.94 2.12
C ASP A 1102 -15.55 16.00 1.13
N ALA A 1103 -16.19 14.85 0.84
CA ALA A 1103 -17.39 14.83 0.00
C ALA A 1103 -18.55 15.61 0.62
N TYR A 1104 -18.78 15.47 1.93
CA TYR A 1104 -19.78 16.27 2.64
C TYR A 1104 -19.39 17.74 2.77
N ARG A 1105 -18.09 18.05 2.93
CA ARG A 1105 -17.60 19.44 2.86
C ARG A 1105 -17.96 20.08 1.52
N ILE A 1106 -17.68 19.40 0.40
CA ILE A 1106 -18.05 19.85 -0.95
C ILE A 1106 -19.57 19.97 -1.10
N LEU A 1107 -20.35 19.02 -0.57
CA LEU A 1107 -21.81 19.08 -0.62
C LEU A 1107 -22.39 20.26 0.18
N TYR A 1108 -21.87 20.52 1.38
CA TYR A 1108 -22.26 21.68 2.19
C TYR A 1108 -21.83 23.01 1.54
N GLU A 1109 -20.67 23.03 0.91
CA GLU A 1109 -20.23 24.15 0.09
C GLU A 1109 -21.18 24.36 -1.10
N HIS A 1110 -21.60 23.30 -1.80
CA HIS A 1110 -22.60 23.40 -2.85
C HIS A 1110 -23.96 23.92 -2.33
N TYR A 1111 -24.41 23.48 -1.16
CA TYR A 1111 -25.63 23.98 -0.54
C TYR A 1111 -25.56 25.45 -0.14
N ARG A 1112 -24.36 25.97 0.18
CA ARG A 1112 -24.17 27.41 0.42
C ARG A 1112 -24.68 28.25 -0.74
N TYR A 1113 -24.64 27.75 -1.97
CA TYR A 1113 -25.12 28.44 -3.17
C TYR A 1113 -26.49 27.96 -3.66
N SER A 1114 -26.87 26.71 -3.39
CA SER A 1114 -28.01 26.06 -4.06
C SER A 1114 -29.17 25.67 -3.14
N TYR A 1115 -29.00 25.63 -1.82
CA TYR A 1115 -30.05 25.16 -0.91
C TYR A 1115 -31.21 26.17 -0.85
N VAL A 1116 -32.42 25.70 -1.11
CA VAL A 1116 -33.67 26.46 -0.98
C VAL A 1116 -34.43 25.94 0.23
N VAL A 1117 -34.75 26.83 1.16
CA VAL A 1117 -35.58 26.47 2.31
C VAL A 1117 -36.99 26.20 1.81
N PRO A 1118 -37.65 25.10 2.21
CA PRO A 1118 -39.01 24.79 1.76
C PRO A 1118 -39.96 25.98 1.94
N GLY A 1119 -40.63 26.36 0.85
CA GLY A 1119 -41.53 27.52 0.78
C GLY A 1119 -40.88 28.83 0.32
N GLU A 1120 -39.56 28.91 0.21
CA GLU A 1120 -38.85 30.06 -0.38
C GLU A 1120 -38.70 29.94 -1.90
N ALA A 1121 -38.53 31.07 -2.58
CA ALA A 1121 -38.42 31.12 -4.05
C ALA A 1121 -37.01 30.80 -4.59
N GLY A 1122 -35.99 30.82 -3.72
CA GLY A 1122 -34.60 30.58 -4.09
C GLY A 1122 -33.68 30.60 -2.86
N PRO A 1123 -32.37 30.34 -3.04
CA PRO A 1123 -31.42 30.29 -1.94
C PRO A 1123 -31.28 31.66 -1.27
N ARG A 1124 -31.18 31.68 0.07
CA ARG A 1124 -30.98 32.91 0.84
C ARG A 1124 -29.69 33.65 0.41
N PRO A 1125 -29.57 34.98 0.60
CA PRO A 1125 -28.32 35.69 0.38
C PRO A 1125 -27.23 35.32 1.39
N PHE A 1126 -25.96 35.48 1.01
CA PHE A 1126 -24.80 35.46 1.88
C PHE A 1126 -24.51 36.87 2.42
N PRO A 1127 -24.29 37.05 3.74
CA PRO A 1127 -23.92 38.34 4.30
C PRO A 1127 -22.44 38.64 3.97
N THR A 1128 -22.22 39.35 2.86
CA THR A 1128 -20.89 39.79 2.41
C THR A 1128 -20.49 41.13 3.04
N THR A 1129 -19.19 41.25 3.31
CA THR A 1129 -18.50 42.50 3.68
C THR A 1129 -17.89 43.21 2.47
N ASP A 1130 -17.93 42.60 1.28
CA ASP A 1130 -17.45 43.21 0.03
C ASP A 1130 -18.37 44.37 -0.38
N ALA A 1131 -17.75 45.52 -0.66
CA ALA A 1131 -18.49 46.73 -0.99
C ALA A 1131 -19.06 46.60 -2.41
N ARG A 1132 -20.37 46.78 -2.56
CA ARG A 1132 -21.04 46.80 -3.88
C ARG A 1132 -20.49 47.86 -4.84
N THR A 1133 -19.77 48.86 -4.33
CA THR A 1133 -19.13 49.94 -5.08
C THR A 1133 -17.65 49.68 -5.38
N ARG A 1134 -17.09 48.53 -5.01
CA ARG A 1134 -15.70 48.16 -5.31
C ARG A 1134 -15.47 48.15 -6.82
N SER A 1135 -14.37 48.74 -7.26
CA SER A 1135 -13.90 48.62 -8.65
C SER A 1135 -13.28 47.25 -8.85
N ILE A 1136 -13.79 46.48 -9.83
CA ILE A 1136 -13.15 45.23 -10.24
C ILE A 1136 -11.81 45.46 -10.94
N GLY A 1137 -11.61 46.64 -11.55
CA GLY A 1137 -10.40 46.98 -12.30
C GLY A 1137 -9.15 47.05 -11.43
N ASP A 1138 -9.30 47.35 -10.14
CA ASP A 1138 -8.18 47.42 -9.18
C ASP A 1138 -7.73 46.02 -8.71
N SER A 1139 -8.43 44.96 -9.12
CA SER A 1139 -8.12 43.59 -8.74
C SER A 1139 -6.81 43.15 -9.39
N LYS A 1140 -5.88 42.65 -8.59
CA LYS A 1140 -4.59 42.12 -9.08
C LYS A 1140 -4.76 40.78 -9.75
N ILE A 1141 -3.99 40.55 -10.80
CA ILE A 1141 -3.92 39.25 -11.46
C ILE A 1141 -2.76 38.44 -10.85
N GLY A 1142 -3.01 37.18 -10.53
CA GLY A 1142 -1.98 36.29 -10.00
C GLY A 1142 -0.85 36.05 -11.03
N PRO A 1143 0.40 35.78 -10.59
CA PRO A 1143 1.55 35.68 -11.49
C PRO A 1143 1.41 34.60 -12.58
N GLU A 1144 0.67 33.53 -12.33
CA GLU A 1144 0.41 32.45 -13.30
C GLU A 1144 -0.60 32.85 -14.40
N ASP A 1145 -1.47 33.83 -14.11
CA ASP A 1145 -2.52 34.32 -14.99
C ASP A 1145 -2.23 35.72 -15.56
N ALA A 1146 -1.18 36.37 -15.04
CA ALA A 1146 -0.86 37.76 -15.32
C ALA A 1146 -0.59 38.00 -16.80
N ASP A 1147 0.14 37.10 -17.48
CA ASP A 1147 0.61 37.28 -18.86
C ASP A 1147 0.89 38.76 -19.15
N GLY A 1148 1.80 39.38 -18.40
CA GLY A 1148 2.19 40.79 -18.56
C GLY A 1148 1.15 41.87 -18.22
N LEU A 1149 0.03 41.53 -17.58
CA LEU A 1149 -0.96 42.45 -16.99
C LEU A 1149 -0.91 42.35 -15.46
N ALA A 1150 -0.86 43.48 -14.76
CA ALA A 1150 -0.82 43.53 -13.30
C ALA A 1150 -2.22 43.59 -12.67
N THR A 1151 -3.19 44.19 -13.35
CA THR A 1151 -4.57 44.37 -12.85
C THR A 1151 -5.61 44.08 -13.91
N ILE A 1152 -6.84 43.77 -13.49
CA ILE A 1152 -7.98 43.56 -14.40
C ILE A 1152 -8.29 44.82 -15.21
N GLY A 1153 -8.04 46.02 -14.66
CA GLY A 1153 -8.25 47.30 -15.36
C GLY A 1153 -7.40 47.43 -16.63
N GLU A 1154 -6.18 46.89 -16.63
CA GLU A 1154 -5.28 46.89 -17.79
C GLU A 1154 -5.81 46.03 -18.95
N LEU A 1155 -6.76 45.11 -18.69
CA LEU A 1155 -7.45 44.38 -19.75
C LEU A 1155 -8.23 45.33 -20.67
N PHE A 1156 -8.80 46.39 -20.09
CA PHE A 1156 -9.72 47.30 -20.76
C PHE A 1156 -9.07 48.61 -21.23
N ASP A 1157 -7.82 48.85 -20.80
CA ASP A 1157 -7.02 50.01 -21.17
C ASP A 1157 -6.31 49.81 -22.50
N ASP A 1158 -6.48 50.74 -23.43
CA ASP A 1158 -5.90 50.65 -24.78
C ASP A 1158 -4.37 50.82 -24.78
N ALA A 1159 -3.77 51.42 -23.75
CA ALA A 1159 -2.31 51.55 -23.68
C ALA A 1159 -1.62 50.23 -23.33
N THR A 1160 -2.26 49.40 -22.49
CA THR A 1160 -1.75 48.10 -22.02
C THR A 1160 -2.30 46.90 -22.81
N ASN A 1161 -3.51 47.02 -23.38
CA ASN A 1161 -4.13 46.04 -24.27
C ASN A 1161 -4.73 46.70 -25.54
N PRO A 1162 -3.90 47.09 -26.52
CA PRO A 1162 -4.37 47.82 -27.71
C PRO A 1162 -5.50 47.12 -28.46
N GLY A 1163 -6.66 47.78 -28.54
CA GLY A 1163 -7.84 47.25 -29.22
C GLY A 1163 -8.46 46.03 -28.54
N ARG A 1164 -8.08 45.75 -27.28
CA ARG A 1164 -8.62 44.69 -26.42
C ARG A 1164 -8.50 43.27 -27.03
N LYS A 1165 -7.39 43.00 -27.71
CA LYS A 1165 -7.18 41.73 -28.44
C LYS A 1165 -6.26 40.74 -27.73
N ARG A 1166 -5.62 41.13 -26.62
CA ARG A 1166 -4.78 40.23 -25.84
C ARG A 1166 -5.66 39.18 -25.16
N ALA A 1167 -5.26 37.91 -25.26
CA ALA A 1167 -5.90 36.82 -24.53
C ALA A 1167 -5.63 36.96 -23.03
N PHE A 1168 -6.56 36.49 -22.20
CA PHE A 1168 -6.49 36.64 -20.74
C PHE A 1168 -7.11 35.45 -20.03
N SER A 1169 -6.75 35.24 -18.75
CA SER A 1169 -7.39 34.24 -17.91
C SER A 1169 -8.83 34.62 -17.59
N MET A 1170 -9.80 33.83 -18.05
CA MET A 1170 -11.20 34.07 -17.68
C MET A 1170 -11.44 33.82 -16.17
N ARG A 1171 -10.70 32.90 -15.54
CA ARG A 1171 -10.78 32.69 -14.08
C ARG A 1171 -10.37 33.93 -13.29
N ALA A 1172 -9.36 34.67 -13.74
CA ALA A 1172 -8.97 35.93 -13.10
C ALA A 1172 -10.09 36.99 -13.17
N VAL A 1173 -10.77 37.10 -14.32
CA VAL A 1173 -11.92 37.99 -14.47
C VAL A 1173 -13.08 37.55 -13.59
N MET A 1174 -13.45 36.26 -13.60
CA MET A 1174 -14.50 35.71 -12.75
C MET A 1174 -14.20 35.96 -11.26
N GLN A 1175 -12.96 35.75 -10.82
CA GLN A 1175 -12.52 35.99 -9.44
C GLN A 1175 -12.65 37.45 -9.02
N SER A 1176 -12.48 38.40 -9.95
CA SER A 1176 -12.65 39.83 -9.68
C SER A 1176 -14.12 40.26 -9.53
N VAL A 1177 -15.03 39.53 -10.18
CA VAL A 1177 -16.48 39.80 -10.24
C VAL A 1177 -17.22 39.30 -9.00
N ILE A 1178 -16.80 38.17 -8.44
CA ILE A 1178 -17.43 37.58 -7.25
C ILE A 1178 -17.05 38.34 -5.97
N ASP A 1179 -17.83 38.13 -4.92
CA ASP A 1179 -17.57 38.69 -3.59
C ASP A 1179 -16.24 38.15 -3.04
N ALA A 1180 -15.36 39.05 -2.59
CA ALA A 1180 -14.02 38.69 -2.10
C ALA A 1180 -14.03 37.73 -0.89
N ASP A 1181 -15.10 37.74 -0.09
CA ASP A 1181 -15.32 36.88 1.07
C ASP A 1181 -16.36 35.76 0.83
N GLY A 1182 -16.90 35.69 -0.39
CA GLY A 1182 -17.99 34.79 -0.77
C GLY A 1182 -17.55 33.39 -1.20
N GLY A 1183 -16.32 33.25 -1.67
CA GLY A 1183 -15.77 32.01 -2.25
C GLY A 1183 -16.44 31.60 -3.57
N HIS A 1184 -15.96 30.50 -4.16
CA HIS A 1184 -16.60 29.88 -5.31
C HIS A 1184 -16.40 28.36 -5.30
N LEU A 1185 -17.25 27.63 -6.03
CA LEU A 1185 -17.14 26.18 -6.22
C LEU A 1185 -17.24 25.84 -7.71
N GLU A 1186 -16.15 25.33 -8.31
CA GLU A 1186 -16.10 24.98 -9.73
C GLU A 1186 -16.71 23.61 -10.04
N ARG A 1187 -17.61 23.55 -11.04
CA ARG A 1187 -18.27 22.34 -11.52
C ARG A 1187 -17.61 21.78 -12.77
N TRP A 1188 -17.49 20.45 -12.83
CA TRP A 1188 -17.00 19.73 -14.01
C TRP A 1188 -15.62 20.19 -14.50
N ASN A 1189 -14.69 20.41 -13.56
CA ASN A 1189 -13.32 20.81 -13.89
C ASN A 1189 -12.63 19.73 -14.75
N ALA A 1190 -12.86 18.45 -14.46
CA ALA A 1190 -12.23 17.32 -15.16
C ALA A 1190 -12.92 16.90 -16.47
N TRP A 1191 -13.94 17.63 -16.96
CA TRP A 1191 -14.71 17.21 -18.14
C TRP A 1191 -13.92 17.46 -19.43
N VAL A 1192 -13.42 16.38 -20.02
CA VAL A 1192 -12.63 16.39 -21.26
C VAL A 1192 -13.45 16.89 -22.45
N GLY A 1193 -12.89 17.85 -23.20
CA GLY A 1193 -13.55 18.60 -24.27
C GLY A 1193 -14.42 19.75 -23.79
N GLY A 1194 -14.66 19.88 -22.49
CA GLY A 1194 -15.45 20.92 -21.85
C GLY A 1194 -14.63 22.09 -21.29
N GLU A 1195 -13.32 22.11 -21.53
CA GLU A 1195 -12.35 22.97 -20.84
C GLU A 1195 -12.51 24.46 -21.17
N THR A 1196 -13.05 24.80 -22.36
CA THR A 1196 -13.27 26.20 -22.76
C THR A 1196 -14.43 26.88 -22.04
N ALA A 1197 -15.23 26.13 -21.27
CA ALA A 1197 -16.30 26.67 -20.45
C ALA A 1197 -16.01 26.42 -18.96
N ILE A 1198 -15.95 27.49 -18.18
CA ILE A 1198 -15.73 27.48 -16.74
C ILE A 1198 -17.09 27.73 -16.07
N VAL A 1199 -17.44 26.92 -15.06
CA VAL A 1199 -18.75 26.98 -14.39
C VAL A 1199 -18.53 27.03 -12.89
N TRP A 1200 -18.86 28.14 -12.25
CA TRP A 1200 -18.73 28.35 -10.81
C TRP A 1200 -20.10 28.57 -10.17
N ASP A 1201 -20.29 28.00 -8.98
CA ASP A 1201 -21.27 28.51 -8.02
C ASP A 1201 -20.56 29.54 -7.14
N ALA A 1202 -21.08 30.77 -7.07
CA ALA A 1202 -20.43 31.89 -6.37
C ALA A 1202 -21.45 32.89 -5.79
N HIS A 1203 -20.97 33.92 -5.10
CA HIS A 1203 -21.78 35.06 -4.66
C HIS A 1203 -21.39 36.35 -5.38
N VAL A 1204 -22.39 37.16 -5.73
CA VAL A 1204 -22.21 38.53 -6.26
C VAL A 1204 -23.15 39.48 -5.52
N GLY A 1205 -22.58 40.43 -4.77
CA GLY A 1205 -23.31 41.31 -3.85
C GLY A 1205 -24.09 40.56 -2.77
N GLY A 1206 -23.61 39.39 -2.36
CA GLY A 1206 -24.25 38.45 -1.45
C GLY A 1206 -25.26 37.53 -2.13
N LEU A 1207 -25.60 37.72 -3.41
CA LEU A 1207 -26.56 36.86 -4.10
C LEU A 1207 -25.88 35.62 -4.67
N PRO A 1208 -26.37 34.41 -4.39
CA PRO A 1208 -25.84 33.19 -4.99
C PRO A 1208 -26.16 33.17 -6.49
N VAL A 1209 -25.16 32.87 -7.32
CA VAL A 1209 -25.26 32.81 -8.79
C VAL A 1209 -24.55 31.59 -9.34
N CYS A 1210 -25.01 31.11 -10.48
CA CYS A 1210 -24.23 30.25 -11.36
C CYS A 1210 -23.48 31.14 -12.36
N LEU A 1211 -22.18 31.30 -12.16
CA LEU A 1211 -21.31 32.12 -12.99
C LEU A 1211 -20.64 31.25 -14.07
N ILE A 1212 -20.81 31.60 -15.33
CA ILE A 1212 -20.24 30.89 -16.48
C ILE A 1212 -19.27 31.82 -17.18
N GLY A 1213 -18.02 31.39 -17.35
CA GLY A 1213 -17.00 32.09 -18.12
C GLY A 1213 -16.56 31.30 -19.34
N ILE A 1214 -16.29 32.00 -20.44
CA ILE A 1214 -15.70 31.41 -21.64
C ILE A 1214 -14.20 31.71 -21.65
N GLU A 1215 -13.36 30.69 -21.63
CA GLU A 1215 -11.91 30.88 -21.56
C GLU A 1215 -11.40 31.62 -22.81
N SER A 1216 -10.66 32.72 -22.60
CA SER A 1216 -10.14 33.55 -23.68
C SER A 1216 -8.78 33.05 -24.18
N ARG A 1217 -8.03 32.31 -23.35
CA ARG A 1217 -6.78 31.66 -23.78
C ARG A 1217 -7.07 30.40 -24.57
N ASN A 1218 -6.12 30.02 -25.44
CA ASN A 1218 -6.15 28.68 -26.01
C ASN A 1218 -5.87 27.65 -24.91
N VAL A 1219 -6.69 26.62 -24.83
CA VAL A 1219 -6.59 25.58 -23.81
C VAL A 1219 -6.08 24.29 -24.45
N PRO A 1220 -5.03 23.63 -23.94
CA PRO A 1220 -4.59 22.35 -24.48
C PRO A 1220 -5.75 21.34 -24.49
N ARG A 1221 -5.88 20.55 -25.56
CA ARG A 1221 -6.88 19.49 -25.58
C ARG A 1221 -6.45 18.34 -24.68
N GLU A 1222 -7.36 17.86 -23.84
CA GLU A 1222 -7.16 16.62 -23.09
C GLU A 1222 -7.83 15.43 -23.81
N GLY A 1223 -7.33 14.21 -23.62
CA GLY A 1223 -7.96 13.01 -24.18
C GLY A 1223 -7.54 12.64 -25.62
N TYR A 1224 -8.48 12.21 -26.46
CA TYR A 1224 -8.19 11.70 -27.82
C TYR A 1224 -7.98 12.86 -28.81
N HIS A 1225 -6.86 12.83 -29.55
CA HIS A 1225 -6.56 13.79 -30.62
C HIS A 1225 -6.72 13.09 -31.97
N PRO A 1226 -7.52 13.64 -32.90
CA PRO A 1226 -7.45 13.24 -34.30
C PRO A 1226 -6.03 13.50 -34.82
N PRO A 1227 -5.43 12.60 -35.62
CA PRO A 1227 -4.08 12.76 -36.16
C PRO A 1227 -3.87 14.09 -36.90
N ASP A 1228 -4.93 14.63 -37.49
CA ASP A 1228 -4.91 15.87 -38.28
C ASP A 1228 -5.57 17.05 -37.54
N GLY A 1229 -5.87 16.89 -36.24
CA GLY A 1229 -6.59 17.86 -35.43
C GLY A 1229 -5.67 18.81 -34.64
N PRO A 1230 -6.13 20.02 -34.27
CA PRO A 1230 -5.31 20.95 -33.50
C PRO A 1230 -5.05 20.43 -32.07
N GLU A 1231 -3.88 20.75 -31.54
CA GLU A 1231 -3.40 20.34 -30.21
C GLU A 1231 -4.07 21.11 -29.06
N SER A 1232 -4.68 22.26 -29.36
CA SER A 1232 -5.42 23.10 -28.40
C SER A 1232 -6.84 23.42 -28.89
N TRP A 1233 -7.72 23.69 -27.95
CA TRP A 1233 -8.96 24.40 -28.15
C TRP A 1233 -8.67 25.89 -28.29
N ASN A 1234 -9.23 26.51 -29.33
CA ASN A 1234 -9.15 27.95 -29.49
C ASN A 1234 -9.96 28.65 -28.39
N GLY A 1235 -9.39 29.69 -27.80
CA GLY A 1235 -10.07 30.56 -26.85
C GLY A 1235 -11.29 31.25 -27.46
N GLY A 1236 -12.24 31.66 -26.61
CA GLY A 1236 -13.48 32.33 -27.03
C GLY A 1236 -14.43 31.45 -27.84
N THR A 1237 -14.21 30.14 -27.90
CA THR A 1237 -14.99 29.21 -28.74
C THR A 1237 -15.66 28.11 -27.91
N LEU A 1238 -16.96 27.90 -28.16
CA LEU A 1238 -17.71 26.77 -27.62
C LEU A 1238 -17.67 25.58 -28.58
N PHE A 1239 -17.22 24.44 -28.07
CA PHE A 1239 -17.18 23.14 -28.75
C PHE A 1239 -18.34 22.27 -28.27
N PRO A 1240 -18.62 21.10 -28.89
CA PRO A 1240 -19.78 20.29 -28.51
C PRO A 1240 -19.84 19.93 -27.02
N GLN A 1241 -18.72 19.57 -26.41
CA GLN A 1241 -18.68 19.22 -24.98
C GLN A 1241 -18.77 20.47 -24.09
N SER A 1242 -18.09 21.58 -24.39
CA SER A 1242 -18.26 22.82 -23.62
C SER A 1242 -19.66 23.42 -23.77
N SER A 1243 -20.29 23.31 -24.94
CA SER A 1243 -21.70 23.67 -25.15
C SER A 1243 -22.64 22.82 -24.29
N LYS A 1244 -22.39 21.49 -24.22
CA LYS A 1244 -23.15 20.57 -23.36
C LYS A 1244 -22.94 20.90 -21.88
N LYS A 1245 -21.72 21.22 -21.45
CA LYS A 1245 -21.39 21.66 -20.08
C LYS A 1245 -22.16 22.93 -19.70
N VAL A 1246 -22.14 23.96 -20.56
CA VAL A 1246 -22.90 25.21 -20.37
C VAL A 1246 -24.40 24.95 -20.28
N ALA A 1247 -24.96 24.14 -21.18
CA ALA A 1247 -26.38 23.81 -21.16
C ALA A 1247 -26.80 23.10 -19.86
N ARG A 1248 -25.96 22.18 -19.35
CA ARG A 1248 -26.19 21.53 -18.05
C ARG A 1248 -26.09 22.51 -16.89
N ALA A 1249 -25.14 23.44 -16.92
CA ALA A 1249 -25.00 24.48 -15.90
C ALA A 1249 -26.26 25.34 -15.80
N ILE A 1250 -26.77 25.82 -16.94
CA ILE A 1250 -28.00 26.61 -17.02
C ILE A 1250 -29.19 25.83 -16.45
N ASN A 1251 -29.35 24.57 -16.84
CA ASN A 1251 -30.45 23.76 -16.34
C ASN A 1251 -30.37 23.46 -14.84
N ALA A 1252 -29.16 23.24 -14.31
CA ALA A 1252 -28.94 23.02 -12.89
C ALA A 1252 -29.27 24.27 -12.04
N ALA A 1253 -29.08 25.47 -12.60
CA ALA A 1253 -29.43 26.72 -11.95
C ALA A 1253 -30.90 27.12 -12.14
N SER A 1254 -31.57 26.61 -13.18
CA SER A 1254 -32.94 26.97 -13.54
C SER A 1254 -33.94 26.74 -12.41
N GLY A 1255 -34.71 27.79 -12.08
CA GLY A 1255 -35.66 27.78 -10.96
C GLY A 1255 -35.00 27.63 -9.58
N ASN A 1256 -33.69 27.91 -9.46
CA ASN A 1256 -32.93 27.87 -8.23
C ASN A 1256 -32.18 29.19 -8.01
N ARG A 1257 -31.18 29.50 -8.85
CA ARG A 1257 -30.34 30.71 -8.75
C ARG A 1257 -30.15 31.38 -10.11
N PRO A 1258 -29.89 32.70 -10.17
CA PRO A 1258 -29.60 33.38 -11.43
C PRO A 1258 -28.35 32.82 -12.12
N VAL A 1259 -28.35 32.85 -13.46
CA VAL A 1259 -27.17 32.54 -14.27
C VAL A 1259 -26.56 33.85 -14.75
N VAL A 1260 -25.25 34.00 -14.56
CA VAL A 1260 -24.46 35.10 -15.10
C VAL A 1260 -23.47 34.51 -16.10
N VAL A 1261 -23.51 34.96 -17.35
CA VAL A 1261 -22.57 34.51 -18.38
C VAL A 1261 -21.66 35.67 -18.73
N LEU A 1262 -20.36 35.51 -18.49
CA LEU A 1262 -19.30 36.39 -18.98
C LEU A 1262 -18.95 35.89 -20.39
N ALA A 1263 -19.73 36.37 -21.36
CA ALA A 1263 -19.74 35.91 -22.74
C ALA A 1263 -18.59 36.50 -23.57
#